data_AF-A0A1H9L801-F1
#
_entry.id   AF-A0A1H9L801-F1
#
_cell.length_a   1.000
_cell.length_b   1.000
_cell.length_c   1.000
_cell.angle_alpha   90.00
_cell.angle_beta   90.00
_cell.angle_gamma   90.00
#
_symmetry.space_group_name_H-M   'P 1'
#
loop_
_entity.id
_entity.type
_entity.pdbx_description
1 polymer ?
#
loop_
_entity_poly.entity_id
_entity_poly.type
_entity_poly.pdbx_seq_one_letter_code
_entity_poly.pdbx_strand_id
1 'polypeptide(L)'
;MPQTIFGAQAVVSSLNRAFNDASPANAIFQNQVTAAGATQASQFAFANQFGASFNGSSDTALATQVLTNMGVLPSTNATVQELVPALAEYFGSVGLENRGTVVLQLAQILSSLETATGNLAVYNTAAAAWNQEVAASFIQSTGGTTGESTTELGLGRDHLTGTAGADIFTAPIINNSNTLQSGDKIDASGAGVDRLQADIGTSQNFAITPETTGVEQVAIRAQAISKDSTDNNTASTSEVQIDAERMKGVTQWESNNSRADVLIEDVRIAANQITKDITIAMVETDPGHVDFGVYFDQYSLRAQTNTSSNLVLELLDTRSQAAGTGPLKDSPYNAFAFNLTAPGATTPTNIVVQSEAINTATTYVELRDAIAAAVAAKPELAGFNVALGNTFTRFDTISGQPVTGTQIVLSTNTGATVSAEGANTGWSATGPVPASSGLHTAISNSTANNTDLVTSKVILDDVGRGSTGGDLVIGGLSVGDTSHSMGVERFEIEVRDNSKLQTINSTNNTLREVSIKNGVTSSNSFAYVSTEQNKGDLTVNGNVAFTLGNSNVDNNVAPTAVSATGSATGYGLGIDTALPGSATQHNAYGFSDVRLIDGSTFAGDLAFTAEVTARSIAKYMNLVDTQANPVETNVAGSGLNNFGTGAIANFNYTTGAGNDKLVVDLDGAVVASRSLVVAGREDFTFNVDGGAGNDNITVKLINNDIVGGVRNNAGNTQNWYNNQDLNNNVTVSGGAGNDTIWTPGAGDVKIDAGTGNDTVYTDNTGFQTVATAGATGYNGNATSYVKGQWVFNTVDQTTAFGAAPAAGLYGASGRNINDLRSDSNETFNFYNSKLVVSFKGIPSTTVVVGGTGYKTSDLQINQAIKSAINNDAVLSKLLVAEDGPANSLVVKSLIDGAVTTADLGVTLTPLTATEVGALSAVELAAVGAAYGITAPTAASVSAAIAAAYTTFTGFGDYVTALANDGTANITGNASLSTSDNLVLPGEGNDVIVLGTTVGTTAAGSSNDTVVIGNSFGNDTVVNFAATGNGADAFDFTALKGTTLTAGYTTDKSIAIQAATTLGTSSTVTEKAAIEALFNANNAAAQDHVFLSVNAHNVASVYTVADAAGATNAVATLQGTIDLGDTAWGTLTAANFVNSSAANYNLSNGPTGLNGSAGTTPVTPGTGTAATVAVTAAGSVTETAATNTTFNVAAGNYTYNIAGFGAGDKLAFPTAGLATIVNADFTDGIVDVQYATGGTTTVIHLTGVPAATDAAIFGVTSFNAAFGAGTLA
;
A
#
# COMPACT_ATOMS: atom_id res chain seq x y z
N MET A 1 10.54 -11.41 -35.51
CA MET A 1 11.03 -12.67 -36.08
C MET A 1 12.07 -12.41 -37.18
N PRO A 2 13.31 -12.91 -37.06
CA PRO A 2 14.25 -12.83 -38.18
C PRO A 2 13.65 -13.49 -39.44
N GLN A 3 13.98 -12.94 -40.61
CA GLN A 3 13.53 -13.40 -41.93
C GLN A 3 13.51 -14.94 -42.01
N THR A 4 12.34 -15.56 -42.17
CA THR A 4 12.16 -17.03 -42.08
C THR A 4 12.37 -17.75 -43.41
N ILE A 5 12.48 -16.98 -44.51
CA ILE A 5 12.73 -17.49 -45.86
C ILE A 5 13.91 -16.75 -46.50
N PHE A 6 14.77 -17.46 -47.23
CA PHE A 6 16.00 -16.91 -47.82
C PHE A 6 16.13 -17.25 -49.31
N GLY A 7 17.06 -16.57 -49.99
CA GLY A 7 17.41 -16.88 -51.37
C GLY A 7 16.33 -16.51 -52.38
N ALA A 8 16.25 -17.28 -53.47
CA ALA A 8 15.36 -16.99 -54.61
C ALA A 8 13.87 -16.95 -54.22
N GLN A 9 13.48 -17.77 -53.24
CA GLN A 9 12.12 -17.83 -52.71
C GLN A 9 11.73 -16.51 -52.04
N ALA A 10 12.59 -15.97 -51.18
CA ALA A 10 12.38 -14.69 -50.52
C ALA A 10 12.29 -13.53 -51.51
N VAL A 11 13.16 -13.53 -52.53
CA VAL A 11 13.17 -12.52 -53.60
C VAL A 11 11.86 -12.52 -54.37
N VAL A 12 11.38 -13.68 -54.79
CA VAL A 12 10.14 -13.80 -55.56
C VAL A 12 8.92 -13.42 -54.72
N SER A 13 8.83 -13.87 -53.47
CA SER A 13 7.73 -13.49 -52.58
C SER A 13 7.74 -11.98 -52.31
N SER A 14 8.90 -11.40 -52.00
CA SER A 14 9.04 -9.96 -51.73
C SER A 14 8.66 -9.10 -52.94
N LEU A 15 9.08 -9.47 -54.15
CA LEU A 15 8.78 -8.70 -55.36
C LEU A 15 7.30 -8.77 -55.73
N ASN A 16 6.66 -9.96 -55.63
CA ASN A 16 5.23 -10.07 -55.90
C ASN A 16 4.38 -9.30 -54.88
N ARG A 17 4.75 -9.33 -53.58
CA ARG A 17 4.06 -8.52 -52.56
C ARG A 17 4.30 -7.02 -52.78
N ALA A 18 5.55 -6.58 -52.91
CA ALA A 18 5.88 -5.16 -53.04
C ALA A 18 5.25 -4.51 -54.28
N PHE A 19 5.28 -5.18 -55.43
CA PHE A 19 4.77 -4.61 -56.68
C PHE A 19 3.28 -4.88 -56.91
N ASN A 20 2.80 -6.10 -56.66
CA ASN A 20 1.43 -6.51 -57.04
C ASN A 20 0.46 -6.66 -55.86
N ASP A 21 0.94 -6.61 -54.62
CA ASP A 21 0.16 -6.98 -53.43
C ASP A 21 -0.49 -8.37 -53.58
N ALA A 22 0.23 -9.33 -54.16
CA ALA A 22 -0.31 -10.65 -54.48
C ALA A 22 0.67 -11.79 -54.18
N SER A 23 0.12 -12.97 -53.91
CA SER A 23 0.87 -14.23 -53.83
C SER A 23 0.67 -15.03 -55.11
N PRO A 24 1.70 -15.31 -55.91
CA PRO A 24 1.55 -16.04 -57.17
C PRO A 24 1.11 -17.49 -56.91
N ALA A 25 0.29 -18.04 -57.80
CA ALA A 25 -0.06 -19.46 -57.78
C ALA A 25 1.21 -20.34 -57.88
N ASN A 26 1.20 -21.52 -57.25
CA ASN A 26 2.38 -22.38 -57.11
C ASN A 26 3.19 -22.60 -58.40
N ALA A 27 2.51 -22.87 -59.52
CA ALA A 27 3.19 -23.05 -60.81
C ALA A 27 3.90 -21.78 -61.30
N ILE A 28 3.33 -20.59 -61.05
CA ILE A 28 3.92 -19.30 -61.40
C ILE A 28 5.09 -19.00 -60.47
N PHE A 29 4.91 -19.23 -59.17
CA PHE A 29 5.94 -19.06 -58.15
C PHE A 29 7.19 -19.88 -58.47
N GLN A 30 7.04 -21.18 -58.78
CA GLN A 30 8.18 -22.04 -59.09
C GLN A 30 8.92 -21.63 -60.37
N ASN A 31 8.20 -21.15 -61.38
CA ASN A 31 8.80 -20.60 -62.59
C ASN A 31 9.61 -19.32 -62.30
N GLN A 32 9.07 -18.43 -61.46
CA GLN A 32 9.75 -17.20 -61.03
C GLN A 32 10.98 -17.49 -60.16
N VAL A 33 10.90 -18.46 -59.24
CA VAL A 33 12.04 -18.89 -58.40
C VAL A 33 13.17 -19.46 -59.27
N THR A 34 12.81 -20.26 -60.28
CA THR A 34 13.78 -20.78 -61.27
C THR A 34 14.43 -19.64 -62.06
N ALA A 35 13.66 -18.63 -62.46
CA ALA A 35 14.16 -17.46 -63.18
C ALA A 35 15.06 -16.55 -62.30
N ALA A 36 14.76 -16.41 -61.01
CA ALA A 36 15.57 -15.64 -60.06
C ALA A 36 16.95 -16.27 -59.80
N GLY A 37 17.03 -17.60 -59.82
CA GLY A 37 18.28 -18.33 -59.66
C GLY A 37 18.95 -18.17 -58.28
N ALA A 38 20.04 -18.91 -58.06
CA ALA A 38 20.66 -19.05 -56.73
C ALA A 38 21.68 -17.95 -56.37
N THR A 39 22.01 -17.04 -57.30
CA THR A 39 23.05 -16.02 -57.08
C THR A 39 22.45 -14.64 -56.87
N GLN A 40 23.10 -13.79 -56.09
CA GLN A 40 22.66 -12.41 -55.89
C GLN A 40 22.58 -11.63 -57.21
N ALA A 41 23.51 -11.86 -58.14
CA ALA A 41 23.50 -11.23 -59.46
C ALA A 41 22.28 -11.66 -60.31
N SER A 42 21.91 -12.94 -60.28
CA SER A 42 20.71 -13.43 -61.00
C SER A 42 19.42 -12.92 -60.36
N GLN A 43 19.40 -12.76 -59.04
CA GLN A 43 18.25 -12.21 -58.31
C GLN A 43 18.01 -10.73 -58.59
N PHE A 44 19.07 -9.91 -58.67
CA PHE A 44 18.93 -8.51 -59.11
C PHE A 44 18.54 -8.40 -60.58
N ALA A 45 19.06 -9.27 -61.45
CA ALA A 45 18.63 -9.33 -62.84
C ALA A 45 17.13 -9.67 -62.97
N PHE A 46 16.65 -10.64 -62.19
CA PHE A 46 15.23 -10.98 -62.11
C PHE A 46 14.40 -9.83 -61.52
N ALA A 47 14.88 -9.15 -60.49
CA ALA A 47 14.20 -7.99 -59.92
C ALA A 47 13.99 -6.89 -60.96
N ASN A 48 15.02 -6.54 -61.74
CA ASN A 48 14.89 -5.57 -62.84
C ASN A 48 13.98 -6.06 -63.96
N GLN A 49 14.01 -7.36 -64.30
CA GLN A 49 13.07 -7.95 -65.25
C GLN A 49 11.61 -7.85 -64.75
N PHE A 50 11.39 -8.06 -63.46
CA PHE A 50 10.08 -7.94 -62.81
C PHE A 50 9.61 -6.49 -62.80
N GLY A 51 10.49 -5.56 -62.41
CA GLY A 51 10.22 -4.13 -62.39
C GLY A 51 9.93 -3.53 -63.77
N ALA A 52 10.45 -4.12 -64.86
CA ALA A 52 10.19 -3.65 -66.22
C ALA A 52 8.69 -3.69 -66.60
N SER A 53 7.89 -4.55 -65.97
CA SER A 53 6.43 -4.59 -66.13
C SER A 53 5.73 -3.33 -65.61
N PHE A 54 6.43 -2.48 -64.84
CA PHE A 54 5.94 -1.24 -64.25
C PHE A 54 6.54 0.01 -64.89
N ASN A 55 7.22 -0.11 -66.04
CA ASN A 55 7.77 1.04 -66.77
C ASN A 55 6.72 2.05 -67.23
N GLY A 56 5.44 1.64 -67.28
CA GLY A 56 4.30 2.53 -67.57
C GLY A 56 3.87 3.42 -66.40
N SER A 57 4.34 3.16 -65.18
CA SER A 57 4.03 3.94 -63.97
C SER A 57 5.02 5.11 -63.80
N SER A 58 4.51 6.27 -63.38
CA SER A 58 5.37 7.40 -62.97
C SER A 58 6.14 7.04 -61.70
N ASP A 59 7.30 7.69 -61.47
CA ASP A 59 8.13 7.44 -60.28
C ASP A 59 7.35 7.60 -58.98
N THR A 60 6.55 8.66 -58.86
CA THR A 60 5.72 8.91 -57.69
C THR A 60 4.61 7.86 -57.51
N ALA A 61 3.94 7.45 -58.60
CA ALA A 61 2.89 6.45 -58.51
C ALA A 61 3.45 5.09 -58.07
N LEU A 62 4.61 4.70 -58.60
CA LEU A 62 5.26 3.45 -58.23
C LEU A 62 5.82 3.49 -56.80
N ALA A 63 6.40 4.62 -56.36
CA ALA A 63 6.87 4.78 -54.98
C ALA A 63 5.73 4.67 -53.97
N THR A 64 4.59 5.34 -54.23
CA THR A 64 3.41 5.25 -53.37
C THR A 64 2.88 3.81 -53.31
N GLN A 65 2.77 3.13 -54.45
CA GLN A 65 2.27 1.76 -54.52
C GLN A 65 3.16 0.78 -53.74
N VAL A 66 4.47 0.83 -53.96
CA VAL A 66 5.42 -0.07 -53.27
C VAL A 66 5.42 0.17 -51.77
N LEU A 67 5.48 1.42 -51.32
CA LEU A 67 5.46 1.75 -49.88
C LEU A 67 4.12 1.38 -49.21
N THR A 68 3.00 1.49 -49.93
CA THR A 68 1.69 1.04 -49.45
C THR A 68 1.65 -0.47 -49.30
N ASN A 69 2.05 -1.20 -50.34
CA ASN A 69 2.05 -2.66 -50.34
C ASN A 69 3.04 -3.27 -49.33
N MET A 70 4.09 -2.53 -48.98
CA MET A 70 5.04 -2.92 -47.93
C MET A 70 4.57 -2.59 -46.51
N GLY A 71 3.36 -2.03 -46.34
CA GLY A 71 2.80 -1.66 -45.05
C GLY A 71 3.45 -0.44 -44.39
N VAL A 72 4.29 0.31 -45.14
CA VAL A 72 4.92 1.56 -44.68
C VAL A 72 3.94 2.73 -44.77
N LEU A 73 2.98 2.66 -45.68
CA LEU A 73 1.89 3.62 -45.85
C LEU A 73 0.52 2.95 -45.75
N PRO A 74 -0.51 3.67 -45.29
CA PRO A 74 -0.49 5.07 -44.83
C PRO A 74 0.15 5.24 -43.44
N SER A 75 0.75 6.40 -43.16
CA SER A 75 1.35 6.74 -41.85
C SER A 75 1.00 8.16 -41.40
N THR A 76 0.89 8.43 -40.11
CA THR A 76 0.75 9.80 -39.58
C THR A 76 2.10 10.46 -39.26
N ASN A 77 3.21 9.72 -39.37
CA ASN A 77 4.55 10.23 -39.09
C ASN A 77 5.10 11.02 -40.29
N ALA A 78 5.43 12.30 -40.07
CA ALA A 78 5.92 13.20 -41.11
C ALA A 78 7.20 12.70 -41.82
N THR A 79 8.10 12.03 -41.09
CA THR A 79 9.35 11.48 -41.65
C THR A 79 9.08 10.28 -42.55
N VAL A 80 8.05 9.48 -42.25
CA VAL A 80 7.64 8.34 -43.08
C VAL A 80 6.94 8.82 -44.36
N GLN A 81 6.18 9.92 -44.28
CA GLN A 81 5.52 10.53 -45.44
C GLN A 81 6.51 11.10 -46.46
N GLU A 82 7.66 11.62 -46.01
CA GLU A 82 8.76 12.10 -46.88
C GLU A 82 9.45 10.98 -47.69
N LEU A 83 9.19 9.70 -47.40
CA LEU A 83 9.75 8.58 -48.18
C LEU A 83 9.19 8.51 -49.60
N VAL A 84 7.95 8.94 -49.84
CA VAL A 84 7.35 8.92 -51.19
C VAL A 84 8.11 9.82 -52.16
N PRO A 85 8.32 11.13 -51.88
CA PRO A 85 9.10 11.98 -52.76
C PRO A 85 10.57 11.53 -52.85
N ALA A 86 11.19 11.09 -51.75
CA ALA A 86 12.57 10.63 -51.75
C ALA A 86 12.80 9.38 -52.62
N LEU A 87 11.90 8.39 -52.53
CA LEU A 87 11.96 7.18 -53.35
C LEU A 87 11.65 7.48 -54.82
N ALA A 88 10.71 8.40 -55.10
CA ALA A 88 10.41 8.82 -56.46
C ALA A 88 11.59 9.53 -57.13
N GLU A 89 12.28 10.43 -56.41
CA GLU A 89 13.51 11.06 -56.90
C GLU A 89 14.61 10.02 -57.15
N TYR A 90 14.76 9.06 -56.22
CA TYR A 90 15.74 8.00 -56.36
C TYR A 90 15.47 7.12 -57.59
N PHE A 91 14.21 6.71 -57.83
CA PHE A 91 13.82 5.99 -59.04
C PHE A 91 14.14 6.75 -60.34
N GLY A 92 13.92 8.07 -60.36
CA GLY A 92 14.28 8.92 -61.49
C GLY A 92 15.80 8.97 -61.72
N SER A 93 16.59 8.98 -60.64
CA SER A 93 18.05 9.05 -60.70
C SER A 93 18.72 7.75 -61.19
N VAL A 94 18.17 6.57 -60.83
CA VAL A 94 18.75 5.28 -61.19
C VAL A 94 18.30 4.75 -62.56
N GLY A 95 17.24 5.33 -63.14
CA GLY A 95 16.67 4.92 -64.42
C GLY A 95 15.65 3.78 -64.32
N LEU A 96 14.76 3.70 -65.31
CA LEU A 96 13.64 2.74 -65.38
C LEU A 96 14.10 1.29 -65.24
N GLU A 97 15.25 0.97 -65.83
CA GLU A 97 15.84 -0.37 -65.87
C GLU A 97 16.31 -0.90 -64.51
N ASN A 98 16.50 -0.01 -63.51
CA ASN A 98 17.06 -0.37 -62.21
C ASN A 98 16.04 -0.33 -61.06
N ARG A 99 14.79 0.07 -61.34
CA ARG A 99 13.73 0.21 -60.31
C ARG A 99 13.46 -1.09 -59.55
N GLY A 100 13.51 -2.23 -60.23
CA GLY A 100 13.28 -3.54 -59.61
C GLY A 100 14.31 -3.88 -58.53
N THR A 101 15.58 -3.59 -58.78
CA THR A 101 16.68 -3.76 -57.81
C THR A 101 16.47 -2.85 -56.60
N VAL A 102 16.08 -1.59 -56.81
CA VAL A 102 15.79 -0.64 -55.73
C VAL A 102 14.67 -1.15 -54.83
N VAL A 103 13.57 -1.66 -55.40
CA VAL A 103 12.46 -2.20 -54.60
C VAL A 103 12.87 -3.45 -53.82
N LEU A 104 13.67 -4.34 -54.42
CA LEU A 104 14.17 -5.51 -53.72
C LEU A 104 15.08 -5.12 -52.55
N GLN A 105 15.96 -4.14 -52.73
CA GLN A 105 16.83 -3.64 -51.67
C GLN A 105 16.02 -2.98 -50.55
N LEU A 106 14.98 -2.21 -50.89
CA LEU A 106 14.09 -1.60 -49.92
C LEU A 106 13.34 -2.66 -49.09
N ALA A 107 12.83 -3.72 -49.74
CA ALA A 107 12.21 -4.85 -49.07
C ALA A 107 13.17 -5.57 -48.11
N GLN A 108 14.43 -5.77 -48.53
CA GLN A 108 15.46 -6.37 -47.67
C GLN A 108 15.82 -5.48 -46.48
N ILE A 109 15.92 -4.17 -46.69
CA ILE A 109 16.17 -3.20 -45.63
C ILE A 109 15.01 -3.25 -44.63
N LEU A 110 13.76 -3.11 -45.07
CA LEU A 110 12.60 -3.15 -44.18
C LEU A 110 12.54 -4.45 -43.37
N SER A 111 12.82 -5.59 -44.01
CA SER A 111 12.85 -6.92 -43.36
C SER A 111 13.85 -7.00 -42.19
N SER A 112 14.87 -6.14 -42.17
CA SER A 112 15.90 -6.10 -41.11
C SER A 112 15.59 -5.17 -39.94
N LEU A 113 14.48 -4.41 -39.99
CA LEU A 113 14.19 -3.32 -39.05
C LEU A 113 13.23 -3.69 -37.91
N GLU A 114 12.81 -4.94 -37.74
CA GLU A 114 11.82 -5.30 -36.69
C GLU A 114 12.25 -4.99 -35.25
N THR A 115 13.56 -5.02 -35.01
CA THR A 115 14.18 -4.76 -33.69
C THR A 115 14.98 -3.46 -33.71
N ALA A 116 14.74 -2.60 -34.71
CA ALA A 116 15.45 -1.34 -34.83
C ALA A 116 15.12 -0.44 -33.64
N THR A 117 16.13 0.29 -33.17
CA THR A 117 16.01 1.23 -32.05
C THR A 117 16.30 2.66 -32.55
N GLY A 118 16.03 3.66 -31.71
CA GLY A 118 16.22 5.07 -32.08
C GLY A 118 15.32 5.52 -33.24
N ASN A 119 15.85 6.35 -34.15
CA ASN A 119 15.07 6.96 -35.24
C ASN A 119 14.48 5.96 -36.25
N LEU A 120 14.98 4.71 -36.26
CA LEU A 120 14.48 3.64 -37.13
C LEU A 120 13.37 2.80 -36.48
N ALA A 121 13.14 2.95 -35.17
CA ALA A 121 12.10 2.22 -34.43
C ALA A 121 10.68 2.47 -34.98
N VAL A 122 10.47 3.59 -35.65
CA VAL A 122 9.22 3.93 -36.35
C VAL A 122 8.82 2.88 -37.39
N TYR A 123 9.77 2.09 -37.90
CA TYR A 123 9.51 1.03 -38.88
C TYR A 123 9.29 -0.35 -38.26
N ASN A 124 9.45 -0.55 -36.94
CA ASN A 124 9.40 -1.88 -36.32
C ASN A 124 8.08 -2.61 -36.61
N THR A 125 6.95 -1.91 -36.47
CA THR A 125 5.62 -2.48 -36.74
C THR A 125 5.45 -2.84 -38.21
N ALA A 126 5.85 -1.95 -39.13
CA ALA A 126 5.77 -2.20 -40.57
C ALA A 126 6.71 -3.32 -41.01
N ALA A 127 7.91 -3.41 -40.42
CA ALA A 127 8.89 -4.45 -40.67
C ALA A 127 8.39 -5.83 -40.21
N ALA A 128 7.77 -5.90 -39.02
CA ALA A 128 7.20 -7.14 -38.49
C ALA A 128 6.04 -7.63 -39.36
N ALA A 129 5.14 -6.72 -39.75
CA ALA A 129 4.06 -7.03 -40.68
C ALA A 129 4.59 -7.47 -42.04
N TRP A 130 5.58 -6.77 -42.60
CA TRP A 130 6.19 -7.11 -43.88
C TRP A 130 6.82 -8.51 -43.88
N ASN A 131 7.54 -8.88 -42.83
CA ASN A 131 8.14 -10.22 -42.73
C ASN A 131 7.09 -11.32 -42.62
N GLN A 132 5.99 -11.08 -41.88
CA GLN A 132 4.85 -12.00 -41.83
C GLN A 132 4.18 -12.14 -43.20
N GLU A 133 3.96 -11.03 -43.91
CA GLU A 133 3.35 -11.01 -45.24
C GLU A 133 4.20 -11.77 -46.28
N VAL A 134 5.52 -11.59 -46.26
CA VAL A 134 6.44 -12.29 -47.16
C VAL A 134 6.48 -13.80 -46.86
N ALA A 135 6.44 -14.19 -45.58
CA ALA A 135 6.36 -15.59 -45.17
C ALA A 135 5.01 -16.22 -45.54
N ALA A 136 3.90 -15.53 -45.27
CA ALA A 136 2.55 -15.96 -45.64
C ALA A 136 2.42 -16.12 -47.16
N SER A 137 2.96 -15.17 -47.93
CA SER A 137 2.98 -15.25 -49.39
C SER A 137 3.74 -16.47 -49.90
N PHE A 138 4.90 -16.77 -49.30
CA PHE A 138 5.65 -17.98 -49.61
C PHE A 138 4.87 -19.27 -49.30
N ILE A 139 4.22 -19.35 -48.13
CA ILE A 139 3.44 -20.52 -47.72
C ILE A 139 2.24 -20.72 -48.66
N GLN A 140 1.51 -19.64 -48.95
CA GLN A 140 0.38 -19.65 -49.90
C GLN A 140 0.82 -20.08 -51.31
N SER A 141 1.96 -19.56 -51.78
CA SER A 141 2.55 -19.91 -53.07
C SER A 141 3.14 -21.33 -53.11
N THR A 142 3.43 -21.96 -51.96
CA THR A 142 3.94 -23.33 -51.89
C THR A 142 2.87 -24.39 -51.58
N GLY A 143 1.65 -23.96 -51.23
CA GLY A 143 0.50 -24.84 -51.01
C GLY A 143 0.22 -25.20 -49.55
N GLY A 144 0.84 -24.51 -48.58
CA GLY A 144 0.48 -24.64 -47.16
C GLY A 144 -0.81 -23.89 -46.84
N THR A 145 -1.66 -24.47 -46.00
CA THR A 145 -2.85 -23.79 -45.46
C THR A 145 -2.43 -22.83 -44.36
N THR A 146 -2.62 -21.53 -44.59
CA THR A 146 -2.32 -20.41 -43.66
C THR A 146 -3.54 -19.98 -42.84
N GLY A 147 -4.54 -20.85 -42.69
CA GLY A 147 -5.77 -20.52 -41.97
C GLY A 147 -5.76 -21.12 -40.57
N GLU A 148 -6.23 -20.36 -39.58
CA GLU A 148 -6.68 -20.86 -38.28
C GLU A 148 -7.53 -22.12 -38.45
N SER A 149 -7.17 -23.19 -37.74
CA SER A 149 -7.92 -24.45 -37.73
C SER A 149 -8.55 -24.69 -36.36
N THR A 150 -9.82 -25.07 -36.32
CA THR A 150 -10.46 -25.59 -35.10
C THR A 150 -10.59 -27.11 -35.19
N THR A 151 -9.98 -27.85 -34.26
CA THR A 151 -9.93 -29.33 -34.29
C THR A 151 -10.40 -29.92 -32.96
N GLU A 152 -11.30 -30.91 -33.00
CA GLU A 152 -11.89 -31.54 -31.81
C GLU A 152 -11.23 -32.89 -31.47
N LEU A 153 -11.01 -33.15 -30.17
CA LEU A 153 -10.55 -34.44 -29.62
C LEU A 153 -11.72 -35.44 -29.51
N GLY A 154 -11.40 -36.73 -29.67
CA GLY A 154 -12.32 -37.86 -29.56
C GLY A 154 -12.29 -38.55 -28.20
N LEU A 155 -13.04 -39.66 -28.07
CA LEU A 155 -13.15 -40.44 -26.82
C LEU A 155 -11.97 -41.39 -26.54
N GLY A 156 -10.98 -41.42 -27.42
CA GLY A 156 -9.82 -42.29 -27.31
C GLY A 156 -8.58 -41.55 -27.74
N ARG A 157 -7.42 -42.20 -27.62
CA ARG A 157 -6.13 -41.53 -27.82
C ARG A 157 -6.02 -40.83 -29.18
N ASP A 158 -5.83 -39.52 -29.14
CA ASP A 158 -5.71 -38.66 -30.31
C ASP A 158 -4.26 -38.29 -30.65
N HIS A 159 -4.04 -37.96 -31.93
CA HIS A 159 -2.80 -37.36 -32.41
C HIS A 159 -3.14 -36.29 -33.44
N LEU A 160 -3.16 -35.04 -33.00
CA LEU A 160 -3.57 -33.87 -33.77
C LEU A 160 -2.35 -33.03 -34.14
N THR A 161 -2.39 -32.40 -35.32
CA THR A 161 -1.34 -31.50 -35.81
C THR A 161 -1.97 -30.19 -36.25
N GLY A 162 -1.42 -29.07 -35.80
CA GLY A 162 -1.84 -27.72 -36.16
C GLY A 162 -1.35 -27.27 -37.54
N THR A 163 -1.84 -26.10 -37.94
CA THR A 163 -1.38 -25.32 -39.08
C THR A 163 -0.26 -24.36 -38.65
N ALA A 164 0.06 -23.37 -39.50
CA ALA A 164 0.99 -22.29 -39.13
C ALA A 164 0.25 -21.05 -38.57
N GLY A 165 -1.08 -21.04 -38.62
CA GLY A 165 -1.95 -19.99 -38.07
C GLY A 165 -2.16 -20.15 -36.57
N ALA A 166 -3.09 -19.38 -35.99
CA ALA A 166 -3.51 -19.55 -34.59
C ALA A 166 -4.64 -20.59 -34.55
N ASP A 167 -4.34 -21.81 -34.15
CA ASP A 167 -5.27 -22.93 -34.11
C ASP A 167 -5.97 -23.07 -32.75
N ILE A 168 -7.16 -23.65 -32.75
CA ILE A 168 -7.95 -23.98 -31.56
C ILE A 168 -8.19 -25.49 -31.52
N PHE A 169 -7.71 -26.15 -30.48
CA PHE A 169 -8.01 -27.55 -30.18
C PHE A 169 -9.08 -27.61 -29.10
N THR A 170 -10.20 -28.29 -29.36
CA THR A 170 -11.32 -28.41 -28.42
C THR A 170 -11.45 -29.85 -27.92
N ALA A 171 -11.67 -30.01 -26.62
CA ALA A 171 -11.88 -31.31 -25.98
C ALA A 171 -13.19 -31.29 -25.17
N PRO A 172 -14.36 -31.47 -25.81
CA PRO A 172 -15.66 -31.44 -25.15
C PRO A 172 -15.93 -32.73 -24.35
N ILE A 173 -16.91 -32.70 -23.45
CA ILE A 173 -17.42 -33.91 -22.81
C ILE A 173 -18.40 -34.62 -23.75
N ILE A 174 -18.13 -35.87 -24.13
CA ILE A 174 -19.02 -36.69 -24.97
C ILE A 174 -19.59 -37.83 -24.13
N ASN A 175 -20.92 -37.88 -23.97
CA ASN A 175 -21.61 -38.92 -23.20
C ASN A 175 -21.04 -39.10 -21.77
N ASN A 176 -20.82 -37.99 -21.06
CA ASN A 176 -20.20 -37.94 -19.72
C ASN A 176 -18.76 -38.50 -19.65
N SER A 177 -18.07 -38.59 -20.79
CA SER A 177 -16.67 -39.01 -20.86
C SER A 177 -15.81 -37.86 -21.40
N ASN A 178 -14.66 -37.65 -20.76
CA ASN A 178 -13.67 -36.66 -21.15
C ASN A 178 -13.04 -37.08 -22.48
N THR A 179 -12.89 -36.14 -23.40
CA THR A 179 -12.15 -36.35 -24.66
C THR A 179 -10.68 -36.02 -24.53
N LEU A 180 -10.30 -35.06 -23.66
CA LEU A 180 -8.91 -34.92 -23.22
C LEU A 180 -8.58 -36.06 -22.25
N GLN A 181 -7.66 -36.92 -22.64
CA GLN A 181 -7.22 -38.11 -21.92
C GLN A 181 -5.70 -38.20 -21.88
N SER A 182 -5.20 -39.01 -20.94
CA SER A 182 -3.78 -39.30 -20.82
C SER A 182 -3.27 -40.01 -22.09
N GLY A 183 -2.22 -39.45 -22.68
CA GLY A 183 -1.60 -39.96 -23.91
C GLY A 183 -2.11 -39.34 -25.20
N ASP A 184 -3.07 -38.41 -25.15
CA ASP A 184 -3.40 -37.55 -26.29
C ASP A 184 -2.21 -36.69 -26.67
N LYS A 185 -2.01 -36.50 -27.98
CA LYS A 185 -0.89 -35.73 -28.50
C LYS A 185 -1.35 -34.61 -29.42
N ILE A 186 -0.91 -33.38 -29.14
CA ILE A 186 -1.15 -32.20 -29.96
C ILE A 186 0.20 -31.59 -30.37
N ASP A 187 0.41 -31.42 -31.68
CA ASP A 187 1.61 -30.80 -32.25
C ASP A 187 1.19 -29.59 -33.09
N ALA A 188 1.20 -28.40 -32.49
CA ALA A 188 0.82 -27.14 -33.10
C ALA A 188 2.07 -26.30 -33.43
N SER A 189 3.09 -26.94 -34.01
CA SER A 189 4.33 -26.26 -34.38
C SER A 189 4.10 -25.23 -35.52
N GLY A 190 3.65 -24.02 -35.16
CA GLY A 190 3.30 -22.90 -36.03
C GLY A 190 3.83 -21.56 -35.50
N ALA A 191 3.48 -20.46 -36.17
CA ALA A 191 3.83 -19.10 -35.72
C ALA A 191 2.64 -18.36 -35.09
N GLY A 192 1.44 -18.93 -35.15
CA GLY A 192 0.27 -18.43 -34.45
C GLY A 192 0.35 -18.69 -32.94
N VAL A 193 -0.64 -18.19 -32.21
CA VAL A 193 -0.83 -18.47 -30.78
C VAL A 193 -1.92 -19.52 -30.70
N ASP A 194 -1.54 -20.74 -30.39
CA ASP A 194 -2.41 -21.90 -30.42
C ASP A 194 -3.05 -22.15 -29.05
N ARG A 195 -4.33 -22.56 -29.05
CA ARG A 195 -5.13 -22.72 -27.84
C ARG A 195 -5.74 -24.11 -27.71
N LEU A 196 -5.59 -24.75 -26.56
CA LEU A 196 -6.35 -25.94 -26.14
C LEU A 196 -7.48 -25.52 -25.18
N GLN A 197 -8.71 -25.90 -25.49
CA GLN A 197 -9.89 -25.71 -24.63
C GLN A 197 -10.47 -27.08 -24.25
N ALA A 198 -10.48 -27.42 -22.97
CA ALA A 198 -10.95 -28.72 -22.51
C ALA A 198 -12.04 -28.63 -21.45
N ASP A 199 -13.17 -29.28 -21.71
CA ASP A 199 -14.22 -29.51 -20.72
C ASP A 199 -13.93 -30.83 -19.99
N ILE A 200 -13.78 -30.78 -18.67
CA ILE A 200 -13.47 -31.96 -17.85
C ILE A 200 -14.62 -32.27 -16.90
N GLY A 201 -15.11 -33.50 -16.98
CA GLY A 201 -16.10 -34.09 -16.09
C GLY A 201 -15.54 -35.25 -15.26
N THR A 202 -16.44 -36.08 -14.72
CA THR A 202 -16.14 -37.08 -13.67
C THR A 202 -15.42 -38.34 -14.13
N SER A 203 -15.07 -38.47 -15.41
CA SER A 203 -14.47 -39.70 -15.96
C SER A 203 -12.95 -39.81 -15.78
N GLN A 204 -12.35 -38.81 -15.12
CA GLN A 204 -10.96 -38.83 -14.70
C GLN A 204 -10.80 -39.73 -13.45
N ASN A 205 -9.79 -40.60 -13.47
CA ASN A 205 -9.44 -41.48 -12.34
C ASN A 205 -8.09 -41.12 -11.69
N PHE A 206 -7.28 -40.31 -12.36
CA PHE A 206 -5.98 -39.76 -11.95
C PHE A 206 -5.66 -38.54 -12.82
N ALA A 207 -4.65 -37.73 -12.48
CA ALA A 207 -4.24 -36.56 -13.27
C ALA A 207 -4.15 -36.85 -14.79
N ILE A 208 -4.77 -36.00 -15.63
CA ILE A 208 -4.74 -36.19 -17.09
C ILE A 208 -3.37 -35.72 -17.60
N THR A 209 -2.67 -36.58 -18.34
CA THR A 209 -1.27 -36.34 -18.79
C THR A 209 -1.19 -36.22 -20.33
N PRO A 210 -1.58 -35.09 -20.93
CA PRO A 210 -1.51 -34.90 -22.38
C PRO A 210 -0.09 -34.52 -22.84
N GLU A 211 0.24 -34.78 -24.10
CA GLU A 211 1.51 -34.41 -24.72
C GLU A 211 1.29 -33.28 -25.72
N THR A 212 1.70 -32.05 -25.39
CA THR A 212 1.56 -30.90 -26.30
C THR A 212 2.91 -30.33 -26.71
N THR A 213 2.99 -29.80 -27.93
CA THR A 213 4.12 -29.00 -28.42
C THR A 213 3.57 -27.86 -29.26
N GLY A 214 3.98 -26.63 -28.95
CA GLY A 214 3.51 -25.43 -29.67
C GLY A 214 2.06 -25.04 -29.34
N VAL A 215 1.55 -25.42 -28.16
CA VAL A 215 0.26 -24.91 -27.66
C VAL A 215 0.57 -23.88 -26.59
N GLU A 216 0.34 -22.60 -26.87
CA GLU A 216 0.70 -21.50 -25.97
C GLU A 216 -0.35 -21.24 -24.90
N GLN A 217 -1.63 -21.53 -25.17
CA GLN A 217 -2.73 -21.27 -24.23
C GLN A 217 -3.50 -22.55 -23.91
N VAL A 218 -3.74 -22.81 -22.63
CA VAL A 218 -4.54 -23.95 -22.18
C VAL A 218 -5.63 -23.46 -21.25
N ALA A 219 -6.88 -23.73 -21.62
CA ALA A 219 -8.06 -23.40 -20.83
C ALA A 219 -8.83 -24.64 -20.44
N ILE A 220 -9.05 -24.79 -19.14
CA ILE A 220 -9.76 -25.90 -18.53
C ILE A 220 -11.08 -25.40 -17.98
N ARG A 221 -12.15 -26.09 -18.34
CA ARG A 221 -13.49 -25.89 -17.81
C ARG A 221 -13.93 -27.13 -17.03
N ALA A 222 -13.83 -27.05 -15.71
CA ALA A 222 -14.25 -28.14 -14.84
C ALA A 222 -15.77 -28.12 -14.62
N GLN A 223 -16.46 -29.20 -14.98
CA GLN A 223 -17.93 -29.32 -14.86
C GLN A 223 -18.38 -30.15 -13.65
N ALA A 224 -17.48 -30.92 -13.04
CA ALA A 224 -17.75 -31.71 -11.84
C ALA A 224 -16.46 -32.07 -11.10
N ILE A 225 -16.60 -32.38 -9.81
CA ILE A 225 -15.55 -32.95 -8.97
C ILE A 225 -15.04 -34.27 -9.59
N SER A 226 -13.72 -34.41 -9.65
CA SER A 226 -13.03 -35.63 -10.10
C SER A 226 -12.49 -36.42 -8.90
N LYS A 227 -12.26 -37.73 -9.09
CA LYS A 227 -11.67 -38.59 -8.07
C LYS A 227 -10.22 -38.88 -8.42
N ASP A 228 -9.30 -38.40 -7.59
CA ASP A 228 -7.88 -38.70 -7.70
C ASP A 228 -7.36 -39.63 -6.58
N SER A 229 -6.30 -40.38 -6.87
CA SER A 229 -5.50 -41.14 -5.90
C SER A 229 -4.03 -41.16 -6.30
N THR A 230 -3.36 -40.00 -6.20
CA THR A 230 -1.91 -39.83 -6.45
C THR A 230 -1.09 -39.87 -5.15
N ASP A 231 0.24 -39.95 -5.27
CA ASP A 231 1.22 -39.75 -4.20
C ASP A 231 2.01 -38.43 -4.34
N ASN A 232 1.63 -37.56 -5.28
CA ASN A 232 2.25 -36.25 -5.60
C ASN A 232 1.88 -35.12 -4.63
N ASN A 233 1.61 -35.44 -3.35
CA ASN A 233 1.19 -34.46 -2.35
C ASN A 233 -0.14 -33.71 -2.66
N THR A 234 -0.93 -34.17 -3.64
CA THR A 234 -2.26 -33.65 -4.03
C THR A 234 -3.41 -34.60 -3.63
N ALA A 235 -3.11 -35.70 -2.96
CA ALA A 235 -4.06 -36.78 -2.63
C ALA A 235 -5.23 -36.42 -1.69
N SER A 236 -5.23 -35.20 -1.12
CA SER A 236 -6.18 -34.76 -0.10
C SER A 236 -7.48 -34.19 -0.66
N THR A 237 -7.61 -34.10 -1.98
CA THR A 237 -8.61 -33.24 -2.59
C THR A 237 -9.32 -33.91 -3.78
N SER A 238 -10.46 -33.35 -4.19
CA SER A 238 -11.32 -33.91 -5.24
C SER A 238 -11.57 -32.87 -6.33
N GLU A 239 -10.52 -32.52 -7.08
CA GLU A 239 -10.53 -31.52 -8.15
C GLU A 239 -10.23 -32.13 -9.52
N VAL A 240 -10.54 -31.38 -10.58
CA VAL A 240 -10.02 -31.66 -11.92
C VAL A 240 -8.51 -31.41 -11.94
N GLN A 241 -7.73 -32.45 -12.27
CA GLN A 241 -6.27 -32.37 -12.26
C GLN A 241 -5.64 -32.55 -13.65
N ILE A 242 -4.70 -31.68 -14.02
CA ILE A 242 -3.89 -31.83 -15.25
C ILE A 242 -2.42 -31.93 -14.86
N ASP A 243 -1.75 -32.99 -15.27
CA ASP A 243 -0.30 -33.12 -15.17
C ASP A 243 0.33 -32.55 -16.45
N ALA A 244 0.99 -31.41 -16.28
CA ALA A 244 1.59 -30.63 -17.35
C ALA A 244 3.02 -31.07 -17.72
N GLU A 245 3.57 -32.15 -17.15
CA GLU A 245 4.95 -32.61 -17.36
C GLU A 245 5.36 -32.62 -18.85
N ARG A 246 4.42 -33.03 -19.72
CA ARG A 246 4.64 -33.25 -21.15
C ARG A 246 4.03 -32.18 -22.04
N MET A 247 3.57 -31.07 -21.48
CA MET A 247 3.02 -29.94 -22.22
C MET A 247 4.09 -28.89 -22.43
N LYS A 248 4.57 -28.72 -23.68
CA LYS A 248 5.72 -27.86 -24.00
C LYS A 248 5.30 -26.61 -24.74
N GLY A 249 5.73 -25.45 -24.24
CA GLY A 249 5.49 -24.15 -24.86
C GLY A 249 4.27 -23.41 -24.33
N VAL A 250 3.56 -23.97 -23.33
CA VAL A 250 2.44 -23.28 -22.69
C VAL A 250 2.94 -22.01 -22.00
N THR A 251 2.32 -20.88 -22.33
CA THR A 251 2.59 -19.55 -21.74
C THR A 251 1.40 -19.00 -20.99
N GLN A 252 0.21 -19.62 -21.12
CA GLN A 252 -0.98 -19.28 -20.34
C GLN A 252 -1.74 -20.52 -19.86
N TRP A 253 -2.00 -20.59 -18.56
CA TRP A 253 -2.88 -21.57 -17.93
C TRP A 253 -4.15 -20.88 -17.43
N GLU A 254 -5.30 -21.45 -17.73
CA GLU A 254 -6.58 -20.80 -17.50
C GLU A 254 -7.63 -21.75 -16.92
N SER A 255 -8.27 -21.33 -15.82
CA SER A 255 -9.56 -21.89 -15.40
C SER A 255 -10.66 -21.01 -16.00
N ASN A 256 -11.50 -21.57 -16.86
CA ASN A 256 -12.49 -20.83 -17.64
C ASN A 256 -13.89 -21.41 -17.44
N ASN A 257 -14.79 -20.62 -16.85
CA ASN A 257 -16.19 -20.98 -16.66
C ASN A 257 -16.35 -22.33 -15.93
N SER A 258 -15.43 -22.58 -15.00
CA SER A 258 -15.38 -23.74 -14.13
C SER A 258 -16.40 -23.62 -13.01
N ARG A 259 -16.94 -24.76 -12.58
CA ARG A 259 -17.87 -24.88 -11.44
C ARG A 259 -17.43 -25.91 -10.41
N ALA A 260 -16.23 -26.40 -10.59
CA ALA A 260 -15.50 -27.29 -9.70
C ALA A 260 -14.03 -26.89 -9.81
N ASP A 261 -13.26 -27.25 -8.81
CA ASP A 261 -11.88 -26.82 -8.67
C ASP A 261 -11.00 -27.39 -9.79
N VAL A 262 -9.96 -26.63 -10.14
CA VAL A 262 -8.95 -27.01 -11.13
C VAL A 262 -7.57 -26.94 -10.49
N LEU A 263 -6.78 -28.01 -10.66
CA LEU A 263 -5.37 -28.04 -10.26
C LEU A 263 -4.51 -28.45 -11.47
N ILE A 264 -3.56 -27.60 -11.84
CA ILE A 264 -2.54 -27.91 -12.83
C ILE A 264 -1.23 -28.18 -12.09
N GLU A 265 -0.65 -29.36 -12.27
CA GLU A 265 0.59 -29.76 -11.61
C GLU A 265 1.73 -30.01 -12.61
N ASP A 266 2.96 -30.10 -12.10
CA ASP A 266 4.19 -30.31 -12.86
C ASP A 266 4.34 -29.35 -14.07
N VAL A 267 4.02 -28.07 -13.86
CA VAL A 267 4.21 -27.05 -14.89
C VAL A 267 5.70 -26.83 -15.13
N ARG A 268 6.15 -27.16 -16.35
CA ARG A 268 7.53 -27.02 -16.79
C ARG A 268 7.68 -25.93 -17.86
N ILE A 269 8.67 -25.05 -17.69
CA ILE A 269 8.93 -23.95 -18.62
C ILE A 269 10.26 -24.12 -19.39
N ALA A 270 10.35 -23.55 -20.59
CA ALA A 270 11.52 -23.69 -21.47
C ALA A 270 12.77 -23.03 -20.87
N ALA A 271 13.97 -23.55 -21.15
CA ALA A 271 15.22 -23.11 -20.49
C ALA A 271 15.48 -21.59 -20.54
N ASN A 272 15.03 -20.90 -21.59
CA ASN A 272 15.16 -19.45 -21.80
C ASN A 272 14.03 -18.60 -21.18
N GLN A 273 13.01 -19.22 -20.59
CA GLN A 273 11.91 -18.54 -19.90
C GLN A 273 12.20 -18.39 -18.41
N ILE A 274 11.51 -17.44 -17.78
CA ILE A 274 11.38 -17.31 -16.33
C ILE A 274 9.92 -17.49 -15.93
N THR A 275 9.62 -17.64 -14.63
CA THR A 275 8.24 -17.86 -14.16
C THR A 275 7.30 -16.72 -14.57
N LYS A 276 7.83 -15.49 -14.66
CA LYS A 276 7.09 -14.28 -15.06
C LYS A 276 6.60 -14.31 -16.52
N ASP A 277 7.16 -15.19 -17.34
CA ASP A 277 6.72 -15.37 -18.73
C ASP A 277 5.42 -16.20 -18.82
N ILE A 278 4.99 -16.81 -17.71
CA ILE A 278 3.77 -17.63 -17.65
C ILE A 278 2.64 -16.84 -16.99
N THR A 279 1.51 -16.79 -17.69
CA THR A 279 0.29 -16.11 -17.25
C THR A 279 -0.71 -17.12 -16.69
N ILE A 280 -1.25 -16.84 -15.52
CA ILE A 280 -2.29 -17.63 -14.88
C ILE A 280 -3.59 -16.84 -14.94
N ALA A 281 -4.64 -17.38 -15.55
CA ALA A 281 -5.91 -16.69 -15.75
C ALA A 281 -7.07 -17.41 -15.06
N MET A 282 -7.85 -16.69 -14.26
CA MET A 282 -9.07 -17.20 -13.63
C MET A 282 -10.24 -16.41 -14.20
N VAL A 283 -11.12 -17.09 -14.92
CA VAL A 283 -12.10 -16.46 -15.81
C VAL A 283 -13.49 -17.05 -15.57
N GLU A 284 -14.47 -16.20 -15.26
CA GLU A 284 -15.91 -16.52 -15.18
C GLU A 284 -16.27 -17.75 -14.31
N THR A 285 -15.53 -18.04 -13.24
CA THR A 285 -15.85 -19.21 -12.40
C THR A 285 -17.24 -19.06 -11.75
N ASP A 286 -18.00 -20.16 -11.65
CA ASP A 286 -19.26 -20.16 -10.91
C ASP A 286 -18.99 -19.83 -9.41
N PRO A 287 -19.96 -19.22 -8.71
CA PRO A 287 -19.80 -18.94 -7.29
C PRO A 287 -19.87 -20.21 -6.43
N GLY A 288 -19.26 -20.15 -5.24
CA GLY A 288 -19.33 -21.21 -4.24
C GLY A 288 -18.05 -22.04 -4.13
N HIS A 289 -16.91 -21.36 -3.92
CA HIS A 289 -15.62 -21.97 -3.58
C HIS A 289 -14.99 -22.76 -4.74
N VAL A 290 -15.03 -22.21 -5.96
CA VAL A 290 -14.38 -22.82 -7.12
C VAL A 290 -12.92 -22.38 -7.15
N ASP A 291 -12.03 -23.29 -6.76
CA ASP A 291 -10.60 -23.02 -6.56
C ASP A 291 -9.78 -23.22 -7.85
N PHE A 292 -8.66 -22.51 -7.95
CA PHE A 292 -7.69 -22.68 -9.03
C PHE A 292 -6.24 -22.76 -8.52
N GLY A 293 -5.61 -23.92 -8.74
CA GLY A 293 -4.22 -24.20 -8.39
C GLY A 293 -3.33 -24.35 -9.62
N VAL A 294 -2.14 -23.72 -9.62
CA VAL A 294 -1.11 -23.94 -10.65
C VAL A 294 0.26 -24.13 -10.02
N TYR A 295 0.77 -25.37 -10.07
CA TYR A 295 1.99 -25.79 -9.40
C TYR A 295 3.11 -26.09 -10.39
N PHE A 296 4.17 -25.30 -10.28
CA PHE A 296 5.38 -25.45 -11.05
C PHE A 296 6.27 -26.56 -10.49
N ASP A 297 6.95 -27.25 -11.40
CA ASP A 297 8.16 -27.98 -11.02
C ASP A 297 9.17 -27.03 -10.35
N GLN A 298 9.95 -27.54 -9.40
CA GLN A 298 10.86 -26.71 -8.62
C GLN A 298 11.91 -25.99 -9.50
N TYR A 299 12.35 -26.59 -10.60
CA TYR A 299 13.31 -25.97 -11.52
C TYR A 299 12.67 -24.95 -12.47
N SER A 300 11.34 -24.87 -12.47
CA SER A 300 10.56 -23.92 -13.26
C SER A 300 10.24 -22.64 -12.50
N LEU A 301 10.46 -22.63 -11.18
CA LEU A 301 10.46 -21.43 -10.35
C LEU A 301 11.78 -20.67 -10.51
N ARG A 302 11.83 -19.74 -11.46
CA ARG A 302 13.02 -19.01 -11.88
C ARG A 302 12.76 -17.53 -11.95
N ALA A 303 13.65 -16.76 -11.33
CA ALA A 303 13.67 -15.31 -11.36
C ALA A 303 14.66 -14.77 -12.40
N GLN A 304 14.43 -13.55 -12.85
CA GLN A 304 15.38 -12.81 -13.66
C GLN A 304 16.58 -12.38 -12.81
N THR A 305 17.79 -12.49 -13.35
CA THR A 305 19.00 -11.93 -12.73
C THR A 305 19.47 -10.75 -13.55
N ASN A 306 19.42 -9.55 -12.96
CA ASN A 306 19.85 -8.31 -13.57
C ASN A 306 21.25 -7.95 -13.06
N THR A 307 22.22 -7.79 -13.97
CA THR A 307 23.51 -7.21 -13.62
C THR A 307 23.44 -5.70 -13.73
N SER A 308 23.66 -5.01 -12.62
CA SER A 308 23.86 -3.56 -12.58
C SER A 308 25.34 -3.23 -12.48
N SER A 309 25.74 -2.17 -13.16
CA SER A 309 27.13 -1.70 -13.18
C SER A 309 27.18 -0.19 -13.01
N ASN A 310 28.05 0.26 -12.11
CA ASN A 310 28.37 1.67 -11.92
C ASN A 310 29.80 1.94 -12.35
N LEU A 311 30.02 3.10 -12.99
CA LEU A 311 31.32 3.71 -13.21
C LEU A 311 31.35 5.03 -12.43
N VAL A 312 32.25 5.10 -11.47
CA VAL A 312 32.45 6.26 -10.61
C VAL A 312 33.65 7.04 -11.13
N LEU A 313 33.44 8.33 -11.33
CA LEU A 313 34.43 9.28 -11.82
C LEU A 313 34.72 10.30 -10.72
N GLU A 314 35.99 10.42 -10.35
CA GLU A 314 36.48 11.47 -9.46
C GLU A 314 37.38 12.42 -10.25
N LEU A 315 37.10 13.70 -10.14
CA LEU A 315 37.92 14.79 -10.69
C LEU A 315 37.92 15.95 -9.69
N LEU A 316 39.10 16.42 -9.30
CA LEU A 316 39.25 17.53 -8.35
C LEU A 316 40.58 18.25 -8.57
N ASP A 317 40.53 19.56 -8.73
CA ASP A 317 41.67 20.44 -8.54
C ASP A 317 41.82 20.79 -7.07
N THR A 318 42.60 19.97 -6.37
CA THR A 318 42.90 20.12 -4.94
C THR A 318 43.54 21.47 -4.63
N ARG A 319 44.31 22.05 -5.58
CA ARG A 319 45.04 23.30 -5.35
C ARG A 319 44.13 24.50 -5.47
N SER A 320 43.34 24.57 -6.52
CA SER A 320 42.34 25.63 -6.70
C SER A 320 41.27 25.58 -5.62
N GLN A 321 40.89 24.39 -5.16
CA GLN A 321 39.94 24.22 -4.08
C GLN A 321 40.51 24.66 -2.73
N ALA A 322 41.77 24.31 -2.41
CA ALA A 322 42.44 24.77 -1.20
C ALA A 322 42.63 26.30 -1.18
N ALA A 323 42.76 26.93 -2.35
CA ALA A 323 42.84 28.38 -2.52
C ALA A 323 41.47 29.07 -2.57
N GLY A 324 40.35 28.33 -2.50
CA GLY A 324 39.00 28.87 -2.57
C GLY A 324 38.59 29.42 -3.93
N THR A 325 39.28 29.04 -5.02
CA THR A 325 39.01 29.55 -6.39
C THR A 325 38.16 28.61 -7.24
N GLY A 326 37.80 27.43 -6.72
CA GLY A 326 36.87 26.48 -7.34
C GLY A 326 37.45 25.06 -7.51
N PRO A 327 36.61 24.02 -7.51
CA PRO A 327 37.06 22.62 -7.44
C PRO A 327 37.52 22.03 -8.78
N LEU A 328 37.24 22.65 -9.91
CA LEU A 328 37.57 22.13 -11.24
C LEU A 328 38.37 23.12 -12.11
N LYS A 329 38.75 24.28 -11.55
CA LYS A 329 39.18 25.47 -12.30
C LYS A 329 40.33 25.22 -13.27
N ASP A 330 41.39 24.51 -12.86
CA ASP A 330 42.56 24.25 -13.70
C ASP A 330 42.62 22.79 -14.20
N SER A 331 41.48 22.09 -14.27
CA SER A 331 41.40 20.74 -14.83
C SER A 331 41.63 20.76 -16.35
N PRO A 332 42.61 20.02 -16.91
CA PRO A 332 42.83 19.92 -18.35
C PRO A 332 42.10 18.74 -19.01
N TYR A 333 41.32 17.97 -18.23
CA TYR A 333 40.71 16.71 -18.69
C TYR A 333 39.44 16.97 -19.50
N ASN A 334 39.38 16.41 -20.70
CA ASN A 334 38.25 16.55 -21.62
C ASN A 334 37.67 15.20 -22.09
N ALA A 335 38.24 14.09 -21.60
CA ALA A 335 37.76 12.75 -21.92
C ALA A 335 38.06 11.74 -20.81
N PHE A 336 37.29 10.66 -20.79
CA PHE A 336 37.59 9.45 -20.02
C PHE A 336 37.24 8.20 -20.83
N ALA A 337 37.90 7.09 -20.52
CA ALA A 337 37.69 5.82 -21.21
C ALA A 337 37.51 4.65 -20.25
N PHE A 338 36.69 3.68 -20.64
CA PHE A 338 36.39 2.47 -19.87
C PHE A 338 35.98 1.34 -20.81
N ASN A 339 36.04 0.10 -20.33
CA ASN A 339 35.62 -1.07 -21.08
C ASN A 339 34.15 -1.41 -20.77
N LEU A 340 33.35 -1.66 -21.81
CA LEU A 340 31.95 -2.06 -21.74
C LEU A 340 31.75 -3.44 -22.38
N THR A 341 31.14 -4.37 -21.65
CA THR A 341 30.68 -5.65 -22.20
C THR A 341 29.16 -5.68 -22.21
N ALA A 342 28.56 -5.78 -23.40
CA ALA A 342 27.10 -5.82 -23.55
C ALA A 342 26.50 -7.13 -22.98
N PRO A 343 25.19 -7.15 -22.65
CA PRO A 343 24.53 -8.35 -22.14
C PRO A 343 24.72 -9.55 -23.07
N GLY A 344 25.21 -10.67 -22.53
CA GLY A 344 25.50 -11.89 -23.31
C GLY A 344 26.73 -11.82 -24.22
N ALA A 345 27.44 -10.70 -24.29
CA ALA A 345 28.68 -10.59 -25.05
C ALA A 345 29.88 -11.13 -24.25
N THR A 346 30.87 -11.70 -24.95
CA THR A 346 32.09 -12.27 -24.34
C THR A 346 33.34 -11.40 -24.53
N THR A 347 33.25 -10.32 -25.31
CA THR A 347 34.40 -9.43 -25.62
C THR A 347 34.07 -8.00 -25.20
N PRO A 348 34.93 -7.35 -24.39
CA PRO A 348 34.74 -5.95 -24.00
C PRO A 348 35.10 -4.97 -25.12
N THR A 349 34.36 -3.87 -25.20
CA THR A 349 34.59 -2.74 -26.11
C THR A 349 35.10 -1.54 -25.32
N ASN A 350 36.20 -0.92 -25.76
CA ASN A 350 36.70 0.31 -25.13
C ASN A 350 35.86 1.52 -25.57
N ILE A 351 35.19 2.16 -24.63
CA ILE A 351 34.35 3.33 -24.84
C ILE A 351 35.12 4.58 -24.40
N VAL A 352 35.19 5.57 -25.28
CA VAL A 352 35.77 6.90 -24.99
C VAL A 352 34.66 7.94 -25.02
N VAL A 353 34.44 8.59 -23.88
CA VAL A 353 33.54 9.72 -23.72
C VAL A 353 34.39 10.99 -23.72
N GLN A 354 34.22 11.83 -24.74
CA GLN A 354 35.03 13.03 -24.95
C GLN A 354 34.15 14.22 -25.31
N SER A 355 34.38 15.36 -24.66
CA SER A 355 33.70 16.62 -24.95
C SER A 355 34.50 17.81 -24.43
N GLU A 356 34.56 18.89 -25.20
CA GLU A 356 35.20 20.13 -24.73
C GLU A 356 34.44 20.75 -23.54
N ALA A 357 33.12 20.50 -23.44
CA ALA A 357 32.32 20.96 -22.31
C ALA A 357 32.78 20.38 -20.96
N ILE A 358 33.40 19.19 -20.97
CA ILE A 358 33.97 18.55 -19.77
C ILE A 358 35.18 19.35 -19.27
N ASN A 359 36.00 19.88 -20.19
CA ASN A 359 37.16 20.72 -19.88
C ASN A 359 36.75 22.09 -19.32
N THR A 360 35.68 22.66 -19.87
CA THR A 360 35.22 24.01 -19.50
C THR A 360 34.40 24.06 -18.22
N ALA A 361 34.03 22.90 -17.65
CA ALA A 361 33.20 22.82 -16.46
C ALA A 361 33.96 23.34 -15.23
N THR A 362 33.35 24.27 -14.49
CA THR A 362 33.94 24.85 -13.27
C THR A 362 33.26 24.35 -12.00
N THR A 363 32.07 23.76 -12.13
CA THR A 363 31.29 23.14 -11.05
C THR A 363 30.93 21.68 -11.36
N TYR A 364 30.61 20.89 -10.32
CA TYR A 364 30.22 19.48 -10.49
C TYR A 364 28.89 19.29 -11.23
N VAL A 365 27.97 20.27 -11.14
CA VAL A 365 26.70 20.25 -11.90
C VAL A 365 26.98 20.44 -13.39
N GLU A 366 27.83 21.40 -13.75
CA GLU A 366 28.27 21.60 -15.14
C GLU A 366 29.02 20.37 -15.68
N LEU A 367 29.87 19.75 -14.85
CA LEU A 367 30.60 18.53 -15.21
C LEU A 367 29.64 17.35 -15.46
N ARG A 368 28.64 17.15 -14.58
CA ARG A 368 27.58 16.14 -14.76
C ARG A 368 26.86 16.34 -16.08
N ASP A 369 26.42 17.57 -16.38
CA ASP A 369 25.64 17.87 -17.58
C ASP A 369 26.47 17.69 -18.86
N ALA A 370 27.74 18.10 -18.82
CA ALA A 370 28.68 17.88 -19.93
C ALA A 370 28.92 16.38 -20.19
N ILE A 371 29.06 15.56 -19.14
CA ILE A 371 29.22 14.11 -19.25
C ILE A 371 27.91 13.46 -19.72
N ALA A 372 26.76 13.86 -19.19
CA ALA A 372 25.45 13.34 -19.59
C ALA A 372 25.18 13.58 -21.08
N ALA A 373 25.48 14.78 -21.59
CA ALA A 373 25.36 15.08 -23.01
C ALA A 373 26.32 14.24 -23.88
N ALA A 374 27.56 14.03 -23.41
CA ALA A 374 28.55 13.21 -24.13
C ALA A 374 28.20 11.70 -24.12
N VAL A 375 27.58 11.21 -23.04
CA VAL A 375 27.05 9.85 -22.92
C VAL A 375 25.85 9.65 -23.85
N ALA A 376 24.90 10.59 -23.87
CA ALA A 376 23.72 10.51 -24.74
C ALA A 376 24.06 10.51 -26.24
N ALA A 377 25.20 11.09 -26.63
CA ALA A 377 25.69 11.09 -28.01
C ALA A 377 26.31 9.74 -28.46
N LYS A 378 26.44 8.75 -27.57
CA LYS A 378 27.04 7.44 -27.84
C LYS A 378 25.97 6.34 -27.82
N PRO A 379 25.64 5.71 -28.97
CA PRO A 379 24.65 4.65 -29.04
C PRO A 379 24.94 3.46 -28.11
N GLU A 380 26.22 3.14 -27.89
CA GLU A 380 26.66 2.05 -27.03
C GLU A 380 26.35 2.27 -25.54
N LEU A 381 26.03 3.51 -25.14
CA LEU A 381 25.69 3.90 -23.77
C LEU A 381 24.20 4.21 -23.60
N ALA A 382 23.34 3.82 -24.55
CA ALA A 382 21.90 3.96 -24.40
C ALA A 382 21.41 3.24 -23.12
N GLY A 383 20.65 3.96 -22.28
CA GLY A 383 20.16 3.45 -21.00
C GLY A 383 21.12 3.65 -19.80
N PHE A 384 22.26 4.32 -19.98
CA PHE A 384 23.07 4.78 -18.85
C PHE A 384 22.51 6.08 -18.26
N ASN A 385 22.41 6.14 -16.93
CA ASN A 385 22.09 7.37 -16.21
C ASN A 385 23.36 8.02 -15.66
N VAL A 386 23.43 9.36 -15.64
CA VAL A 386 24.57 10.13 -15.11
C VAL A 386 24.10 11.01 -13.96
N ALA A 387 24.65 10.78 -12.77
CA ALA A 387 24.25 11.48 -11.55
C ALA A 387 25.46 11.99 -10.75
N LEU A 388 25.22 12.91 -9.81
CA LEU A 388 26.19 13.22 -8.76
C LEU A 388 26.21 12.07 -7.75
N GLY A 389 27.40 11.66 -7.33
CA GLY A 389 27.61 10.64 -6.32
C GLY A 389 28.07 11.22 -4.98
N ASN A 390 28.71 10.37 -4.17
CA ASN A 390 29.21 10.74 -2.86
C ASN A 390 30.31 11.81 -2.93
N THR A 391 30.51 12.52 -1.83
CA THR A 391 31.69 13.38 -1.68
C THR A 391 32.92 12.54 -1.35
N PHE A 392 34.07 12.97 -1.82
CA PHE A 392 35.37 12.36 -1.52
C PHE A 392 36.34 13.43 -1.03
N THR A 393 37.27 13.04 -0.15
CA THR A 393 38.30 13.96 0.37
C THR A 393 39.67 13.59 -0.20
N ARG A 394 40.46 14.60 -0.56
CA ARG A 394 41.88 14.46 -0.93
C ARG A 394 42.70 15.57 -0.28
N PHE A 395 44.00 15.33 -0.12
CA PHE A 395 44.93 16.32 0.41
C PHE A 395 45.59 17.07 -0.74
N ASP A 396 45.61 18.40 -0.67
CA ASP A 396 46.44 19.18 -1.58
C ASP A 396 47.92 18.89 -1.32
N THR A 397 48.65 18.57 -2.39
CA THR A 397 50.02 18.04 -2.34
C THR A 397 51.07 19.04 -1.85
N ILE A 398 50.73 20.33 -1.72
CA ILE A 398 51.65 21.39 -1.26
C ILE A 398 51.23 21.91 0.11
N SER A 399 49.98 22.31 0.26
CA SER A 399 49.47 22.91 1.51
C SER A 399 49.15 21.86 2.58
N GLY A 400 48.98 20.59 2.19
CA GLY A 400 48.55 19.51 3.09
C GLY A 400 47.11 19.65 3.58
N GLN A 401 46.34 20.61 3.05
CA GLN A 401 44.96 20.84 3.45
C GLN A 401 44.04 19.78 2.84
N PRO A 402 43.13 19.16 3.63
CA PRO A 402 42.08 18.32 3.09
C PRO A 402 41.05 19.18 2.34
N VAL A 403 40.72 18.77 1.13
CA VAL A 403 39.75 19.41 0.25
C VAL A 403 38.77 18.36 -0.29
N THR A 404 37.51 18.75 -0.41
CA THR A 404 36.41 17.86 -0.80
C THR A 404 36.02 18.04 -2.26
N GLY A 405 35.79 16.93 -2.96
CA GLY A 405 35.17 16.88 -4.28
C GLY A 405 33.89 16.02 -4.26
N THR A 406 33.17 15.99 -5.38
CA THR A 406 31.94 15.20 -5.59
C THR A 406 32.14 14.23 -6.75
N GLN A 407 31.74 12.97 -6.57
CA GLN A 407 31.79 11.95 -7.62
C GLN A 407 30.77 12.25 -8.73
N ILE A 408 31.05 11.79 -9.95
CA ILE A 408 30.04 11.59 -11.00
C ILE A 408 29.86 10.08 -11.18
N VAL A 409 28.62 9.60 -11.19
CA VAL A 409 28.30 8.17 -11.32
C VAL A 409 27.54 7.94 -12.60
N LEU A 410 28.05 7.02 -13.42
CA LEU A 410 27.34 6.47 -14.57
C LEU A 410 26.82 5.10 -14.18
N SER A 411 25.50 4.89 -14.19
CA SER A 411 24.87 3.63 -13.76
C SER A 411 24.07 2.99 -14.90
N THR A 412 24.09 1.66 -14.97
CA THR A 412 23.24 0.86 -15.87
C THR A 412 22.67 -0.36 -15.15
N ASN A 413 21.47 -0.78 -15.54
CA ASN A 413 20.78 -1.99 -15.09
C ASN A 413 20.43 -2.94 -16.25
N THR A 414 21.00 -2.73 -17.43
CA THR A 414 20.63 -3.46 -18.66
C THR A 414 21.27 -4.83 -18.78
N GLY A 415 22.01 -5.29 -17.76
CA GLY A 415 22.84 -6.50 -17.81
C GLY A 415 24.24 -6.27 -18.40
N ALA A 416 24.57 -5.03 -18.80
CA ALA A 416 25.90 -4.67 -19.28
C ALA A 416 26.90 -4.56 -18.12
N THR A 417 28.14 -5.01 -18.34
CA THR A 417 29.23 -4.87 -17.36
C THR A 417 30.20 -3.79 -17.77
N VAL A 418 30.57 -2.95 -16.81
CA VAL A 418 31.57 -1.89 -16.99
C VAL A 418 32.83 -2.25 -16.22
N SER A 419 33.99 -2.06 -16.84
CA SER A 419 35.30 -2.20 -16.22
C SER A 419 36.13 -0.93 -16.37
N ALA A 420 36.64 -0.42 -15.25
CA ALA A 420 37.60 0.67 -15.21
C ALA A 420 39.06 0.17 -15.42
N GLU A 421 39.27 -1.14 -15.52
CA GLU A 421 40.59 -1.77 -15.65
C GLU A 421 40.95 -2.08 -17.12
N GLY A 422 42.24 -2.00 -17.44
CA GLY A 422 42.79 -2.38 -18.75
C GLY A 422 43.69 -1.31 -19.38
N ALA A 423 44.31 -1.65 -20.51
CA ALA A 423 45.04 -0.66 -21.30
C ALA A 423 44.06 0.33 -21.94
N ASN A 424 44.38 1.63 -21.90
CA ASN A 424 43.58 2.73 -22.46
C ASN A 424 42.28 3.08 -21.70
N THR A 425 42.17 2.74 -20.40
CA THR A 425 41.11 3.26 -19.52
C THR A 425 41.62 4.44 -18.68
N GLY A 426 40.70 5.25 -18.14
CA GLY A 426 41.03 6.40 -17.28
C GLY A 426 40.77 7.76 -17.92
N TRP A 427 41.06 8.80 -17.16
CA TRP A 427 40.94 10.19 -17.59
C TRP A 427 42.05 10.57 -18.57
N SER A 428 41.70 11.34 -19.61
CA SER A 428 42.65 11.83 -20.61
C SER A 428 42.40 13.30 -20.96
N ALA A 429 43.48 13.96 -21.37
CA ALA A 429 43.52 15.38 -21.71
C ALA A 429 44.17 15.54 -23.09
N THR A 430 43.67 16.49 -23.89
CA THR A 430 44.23 16.77 -25.23
C THR A 430 45.43 17.72 -25.17
N GLY A 431 45.62 18.43 -24.04
CA GLY A 431 46.74 19.35 -23.77
C GLY A 431 47.75 18.81 -22.73
N PRO A 432 48.86 19.53 -22.48
CA PRO A 432 49.86 19.12 -21.49
C PRO A 432 49.29 19.17 -20.07
N VAL A 433 49.28 18.02 -19.37
CA VAL A 433 48.96 17.94 -17.93
C VAL A 433 50.18 18.44 -17.13
N PRO A 434 50.06 19.46 -16.27
CA PRO A 434 51.19 19.96 -15.49
C PRO A 434 51.78 18.89 -14.56
N ALA A 435 53.11 18.78 -14.51
CA ALA A 435 53.82 17.71 -13.80
C ALA A 435 53.64 17.72 -12.25
N SER A 436 53.06 18.77 -11.67
CA SER A 436 52.62 18.80 -10.28
C SER A 436 51.54 19.86 -10.00
N SER A 437 50.48 19.94 -10.81
CA SER A 437 49.24 20.63 -10.41
C SER A 437 48.51 19.75 -9.41
N GLY A 438 47.88 20.31 -8.38
CA GLY A 438 47.11 19.53 -7.41
C GLY A 438 45.85 18.97 -8.07
N LEU A 439 45.97 18.05 -9.02
CA LEU A 439 44.87 17.43 -9.74
C LEU A 439 44.73 15.99 -9.27
N HIS A 440 43.53 15.66 -8.80
CA HIS A 440 43.12 14.31 -8.46
C HIS A 440 42.16 13.80 -9.52
N THR A 441 42.46 12.61 -10.03
CA THR A 441 41.57 11.85 -10.91
C THR A 441 41.49 10.42 -10.44
N ALA A 442 40.30 9.85 -10.39
CA ALA A 442 40.11 8.42 -10.27
C ALA A 442 38.95 7.97 -11.15
N ILE A 443 39.03 6.72 -11.59
CA ILE A 443 37.93 5.99 -12.19
C ILE A 443 37.85 4.64 -11.48
N SER A 444 36.67 4.24 -11.08
CA SER A 444 36.43 2.93 -10.46
C SER A 444 35.08 2.42 -10.91
N ASN A 445 34.89 1.11 -10.87
CA ASN A 445 33.62 0.49 -11.18
C ASN A 445 33.16 -0.41 -10.03
N SER A 446 31.85 -0.60 -9.93
CA SER A 446 31.25 -1.63 -9.09
C SER A 446 30.21 -2.37 -9.90
N THR A 447 30.12 -3.68 -9.70
CA THR A 447 29.08 -4.51 -10.32
C THR A 447 28.28 -5.17 -9.20
N ALA A 448 26.96 -5.19 -9.36
CA ALA A 448 26.06 -5.85 -8.43
C ALA A 448 25.08 -6.69 -9.25
N ASN A 449 24.92 -7.96 -8.88
CA ASN A 449 23.88 -8.81 -9.39
C ASN A 449 22.67 -8.70 -8.46
N ASN A 450 21.51 -8.34 -9.02
CA ASN A 450 20.25 -8.39 -8.30
C ASN A 450 19.39 -9.47 -8.95
N THR A 451 18.94 -10.43 -8.15
CA THR A 451 17.97 -11.43 -8.60
C THR A 451 16.59 -10.94 -8.17
N ASP A 452 15.70 -10.77 -9.15
CA ASP A 452 14.32 -10.38 -8.90
C ASP A 452 13.59 -11.47 -8.08
N LEU A 453 12.39 -11.18 -7.60
CA LEU A 453 11.53 -12.20 -6.98
C LEU A 453 11.01 -13.19 -8.03
N VAL A 454 10.84 -14.46 -7.65
CA VAL A 454 10.08 -15.40 -8.50
C VAL A 454 8.66 -14.88 -8.64
N THR A 455 8.27 -14.52 -9.86
CA THR A 455 7.04 -13.75 -10.14
C THR A 455 6.11 -14.51 -11.07
N SER A 456 4.79 -14.44 -10.84
CA SER A 456 3.75 -14.91 -11.77
C SER A 456 2.83 -13.77 -12.18
N LYS A 457 2.40 -13.76 -13.44
CA LYS A 457 1.35 -12.87 -13.93
C LYS A 457 -0.01 -13.52 -13.72
N VAL A 458 -0.96 -12.76 -13.23
CA VAL A 458 -2.32 -13.23 -12.94
C VAL A 458 -3.32 -12.36 -13.69
N ILE A 459 -4.32 -12.98 -14.31
CA ILE A 459 -5.49 -12.30 -14.86
C ILE A 459 -6.73 -12.76 -14.10
N LEU A 460 -7.50 -11.80 -13.59
CA LEU A 460 -8.80 -12.03 -12.98
C LEU A 460 -9.88 -11.38 -13.86
N ASP A 461 -10.88 -12.17 -14.26
CA ASP A 461 -11.89 -11.78 -15.23
C ASP A 461 -13.26 -12.38 -14.83
N ASP A 462 -14.14 -11.58 -14.21
CA ASP A 462 -15.45 -12.00 -13.71
C ASP A 462 -15.43 -13.23 -12.77
N VAL A 463 -14.40 -13.34 -11.92
CA VAL A 463 -14.28 -14.47 -10.98
C VAL A 463 -15.42 -14.45 -9.97
N GLY A 464 -16.17 -15.56 -9.90
CA GLY A 464 -17.35 -15.70 -9.03
C GLY A 464 -18.63 -15.05 -9.56
N ARG A 465 -18.59 -14.40 -10.74
CA ARG A 465 -19.74 -13.88 -11.50
C ARG A 465 -20.66 -12.97 -10.68
N GLY A 466 -20.04 -12.03 -9.96
CA GLY A 466 -20.68 -11.08 -9.05
C GLY A 466 -20.83 -11.54 -7.59
N SER A 467 -20.56 -12.83 -7.30
CA SER A 467 -20.51 -13.42 -5.96
C SER A 467 -19.09 -13.96 -5.68
N THR A 468 -18.83 -14.57 -4.52
CA THR A 468 -17.51 -15.08 -4.14
C THR A 468 -17.16 -16.38 -4.89
N GLY A 469 -16.06 -16.35 -5.65
CA GLY A 469 -15.37 -17.53 -6.19
C GLY A 469 -14.59 -18.30 -5.11
N GLY A 470 -13.61 -19.10 -5.51
CA GLY A 470 -12.74 -19.84 -4.58
C GLY A 470 -11.38 -19.18 -4.34
N ASP A 471 -10.42 -20.02 -3.97
CA ASP A 471 -9.01 -19.71 -3.77
C ASP A 471 -8.24 -19.68 -5.09
N LEU A 472 -7.23 -18.81 -5.17
CA LEU A 472 -6.17 -18.88 -6.16
C LEU A 472 -4.85 -19.29 -5.48
N VAL A 473 -4.25 -20.41 -5.90
CA VAL A 473 -2.97 -20.88 -5.35
C VAL A 473 -1.94 -21.12 -6.47
N ILE A 474 -0.85 -20.35 -6.47
CA ILE A 474 0.23 -20.52 -7.46
C ILE A 474 1.55 -20.75 -6.74
N GLY A 475 2.25 -21.82 -7.04
CA GLY A 475 3.43 -22.18 -6.26
C GLY A 475 4.24 -23.36 -6.78
N GLY A 476 5.00 -23.98 -5.89
CA GLY A 476 5.80 -25.16 -6.18
C GLY A 476 5.05 -26.44 -5.86
N LEU A 477 5.29 -27.49 -6.64
CA LEU A 477 4.62 -28.79 -6.51
C LEU A 477 4.82 -29.47 -5.15
N SER A 478 6.01 -29.36 -4.56
CA SER A 478 6.28 -30.04 -3.28
C SER A 478 5.73 -29.24 -2.09
N VAL A 479 4.69 -29.77 -1.45
CA VAL A 479 3.99 -29.16 -0.32
C VAL A 479 4.04 -30.03 0.94
N GLY A 480 3.91 -29.44 2.13
CA GLY A 480 3.84 -30.14 3.43
C GLY A 480 5.13 -30.11 4.28
N ASP A 481 5.08 -30.69 5.48
CA ASP A 481 6.10 -30.52 6.56
C ASP A 481 7.53 -31.00 6.21
N THR A 482 7.67 -31.87 5.22
CA THR A 482 8.98 -32.35 4.75
C THR A 482 9.49 -31.63 3.51
N SER A 483 8.72 -30.67 2.98
CA SER A 483 9.09 -29.91 1.80
C SER A 483 10.02 -28.75 2.18
N HIS A 484 11.08 -28.59 1.38
CA HIS A 484 11.91 -27.38 1.38
C HIS A 484 11.68 -26.54 0.11
N SER A 485 10.65 -26.89 -0.67
CA SER A 485 10.35 -26.20 -1.92
C SER A 485 9.79 -24.81 -1.67
N MET A 486 10.36 -23.85 -2.39
CA MET A 486 9.87 -22.47 -2.42
C MET A 486 8.66 -22.39 -3.36
N GLY A 487 7.71 -21.51 -3.05
CA GLY A 487 6.64 -21.11 -3.96
C GLY A 487 7.02 -19.89 -4.82
N VAL A 488 5.99 -19.23 -5.34
CA VAL A 488 6.12 -17.94 -6.04
C VAL A 488 6.12 -16.81 -4.99
N GLU A 489 7.00 -15.84 -5.18
CA GLU A 489 7.23 -14.76 -4.22
C GLU A 489 6.47 -13.47 -4.57
N ARG A 490 6.13 -13.24 -5.85
CA ARG A 490 5.37 -12.07 -6.29
C ARG A 490 4.25 -12.41 -7.27
N PHE A 491 3.08 -11.80 -7.11
CA PHE A 491 2.03 -11.80 -8.11
C PHE A 491 1.85 -10.42 -8.75
N GLU A 492 1.81 -10.38 -10.09
CA GLU A 492 1.41 -9.22 -10.88
C GLU A 492 -0.01 -9.46 -11.40
N ILE A 493 -1.01 -8.91 -10.70
CA ILE A 493 -2.44 -9.14 -10.94
C ILE A 493 -3.02 -8.05 -11.85
N GLU A 494 -3.64 -8.48 -12.94
CA GLU A 494 -4.45 -7.66 -13.84
C GLU A 494 -5.93 -8.02 -13.68
N VAL A 495 -6.76 -7.07 -13.23
CA VAL A 495 -8.21 -7.25 -13.07
C VAL A 495 -8.93 -6.63 -14.26
N ARG A 496 -9.55 -7.44 -15.10
CA ARG A 496 -10.26 -6.97 -16.31
C ARG A 496 -11.69 -6.59 -15.99
N ASP A 497 -12.40 -7.52 -15.34
CA ASP A 497 -13.80 -7.41 -14.96
C ASP A 497 -13.96 -7.75 -13.46
N ASN A 498 -15.07 -7.30 -12.87
CA ASN A 498 -15.33 -7.38 -11.43
C ASN A 498 -15.15 -8.82 -10.89
N SER A 499 -14.17 -9.01 -10.02
CA SER A 499 -13.74 -10.34 -9.56
C SER A 499 -13.78 -10.44 -8.03
N LYS A 500 -14.28 -11.57 -7.50
CA LYS A 500 -14.32 -11.81 -6.06
C LYS A 500 -13.78 -13.21 -5.72
N LEU A 501 -12.79 -13.27 -4.83
CA LEU A 501 -12.12 -14.49 -4.40
C LEU A 501 -12.20 -14.63 -2.87
N GLN A 502 -11.95 -15.86 -2.38
CA GLN A 502 -11.70 -16.08 -0.96
C GLN A 502 -10.29 -15.67 -0.62
N THR A 503 -9.29 -16.41 -1.11
CA THR A 503 -7.89 -16.15 -0.81
C THR A 503 -7.02 -16.13 -2.06
N ILE A 504 -5.90 -15.42 -1.99
CA ILE A 504 -4.86 -15.44 -3.02
C ILE A 504 -3.55 -15.80 -2.34
N ASN A 505 -3.01 -16.97 -2.71
CA ASN A 505 -1.94 -17.61 -1.97
C ASN A 505 -0.83 -18.14 -2.89
N SER A 506 0.36 -18.26 -2.31
CA SER A 506 1.38 -19.16 -2.82
C SER A 506 1.59 -20.30 -1.83
N THR A 507 1.94 -21.47 -2.36
CA THR A 507 2.27 -22.66 -1.57
C THR A 507 3.33 -22.34 -0.50
N ASN A 508 3.20 -22.97 0.66
CA ASN A 508 4.15 -22.87 1.78
C ASN A 508 4.34 -21.42 2.30
N ASN A 509 3.30 -20.56 2.19
CA ASN A 509 3.36 -19.15 2.61
C ASN A 509 4.54 -18.38 1.98
N THR A 510 4.81 -18.60 0.69
CA THR A 510 5.96 -17.98 0.01
C THR A 510 5.64 -16.58 -0.53
N LEU A 511 4.37 -16.23 -0.77
CA LEU A 511 3.98 -14.97 -1.39
C LEU A 511 4.40 -13.76 -0.53
N ARG A 512 5.16 -12.83 -1.11
CA ARG A 512 5.69 -11.65 -0.42
C ARG A 512 5.08 -10.37 -0.93
N GLU A 513 4.81 -10.29 -2.23
CA GLU A 513 4.40 -9.05 -2.88
C GLU A 513 3.29 -9.30 -3.89
N VAL A 514 2.33 -8.38 -3.93
CA VAL A 514 1.23 -8.38 -4.88
C VAL A 514 1.13 -6.98 -5.45
N SER A 515 1.16 -6.84 -6.77
CA SER A 515 0.85 -5.59 -7.46
C SER A 515 -0.43 -5.77 -8.27
N ILE A 516 -1.37 -4.84 -8.14
CA ILE A 516 -2.72 -4.94 -8.70
C ILE A 516 -2.94 -3.74 -9.63
N LYS A 517 -3.42 -4.02 -10.84
CA LYS A 517 -3.80 -3.00 -11.83
C LYS A 517 -5.07 -3.43 -12.56
N ASN A 518 -5.77 -2.47 -13.16
CA ASN A 518 -6.82 -2.81 -14.10
C ASN A 518 -6.26 -3.22 -15.46
N GLY A 519 -6.95 -4.17 -16.09
CA GLY A 519 -6.74 -4.59 -17.47
C GLY A 519 -7.78 -4.01 -18.42
N VAL A 520 -7.75 -4.50 -19.66
CA VAL A 520 -8.82 -4.19 -20.63
C VAL A 520 -10.06 -5.01 -20.29
N THR A 521 -11.19 -4.34 -20.04
CA THR A 521 -12.47 -5.01 -19.77
C THR A 521 -12.85 -5.97 -20.88
N SER A 522 -13.19 -7.20 -20.51
CA SER A 522 -13.53 -8.28 -21.45
C SER A 522 -15.01 -8.24 -21.84
N SER A 523 -15.88 -7.81 -20.92
CA SER A 523 -17.32 -7.61 -21.13
C SER A 523 -17.85 -6.37 -20.39
N ASN A 524 -18.66 -5.54 -21.07
CA ASN A 524 -19.24 -4.33 -20.50
C ASN A 524 -20.74 -4.47 -20.11
N SER A 525 -21.30 -5.68 -20.12
CA SER A 525 -22.74 -5.89 -19.94
C SER A 525 -23.04 -7.16 -19.15
N PHE A 526 -22.97 -7.08 -17.82
CA PHE A 526 -23.55 -8.08 -16.93
C PHE A 526 -24.93 -7.62 -16.43
N ALA A 527 -25.89 -8.55 -16.30
CA ALA A 527 -27.30 -8.21 -16.03
C ALA A 527 -27.57 -7.63 -14.63
N TYR A 528 -26.61 -7.73 -13.71
CA TYR A 528 -26.79 -7.40 -12.28
C TYR A 528 -25.65 -6.56 -11.68
N VAL A 529 -24.55 -6.34 -12.41
CA VAL A 529 -23.40 -5.55 -11.98
C VAL A 529 -22.88 -4.81 -13.21
N SER A 530 -22.64 -3.50 -13.10
CA SER A 530 -22.01 -2.73 -14.17
C SER A 530 -20.51 -2.67 -13.92
N THR A 531 -19.72 -3.19 -14.84
CA THR A 531 -18.26 -2.97 -14.87
C THR A 531 -17.99 -1.67 -15.62
N GLU A 532 -17.33 -0.71 -14.98
CA GLU A 532 -16.82 0.46 -15.70
C GLU A 532 -15.66 0.05 -16.62
N GLN A 533 -15.56 0.67 -17.80
CA GLN A 533 -14.55 0.29 -18.78
C GLN A 533 -13.14 0.46 -18.21
N ASN A 534 -12.38 -0.64 -18.23
CA ASN A 534 -11.02 -0.79 -17.71
C ASN A 534 -10.90 -0.46 -16.21
N LYS A 535 -11.97 -0.72 -15.45
CA LYS A 535 -12.04 -0.49 -14.01
C LYS A 535 -12.80 -1.63 -13.31
N GLY A 536 -12.41 -2.87 -13.60
CA GLY A 536 -12.94 -4.02 -12.86
C GLY A 536 -12.60 -3.93 -11.37
N ASP A 537 -13.57 -4.15 -10.50
CA ASP A 537 -13.39 -4.19 -9.05
C ASP A 537 -12.76 -5.50 -8.59
N LEU A 538 -12.05 -5.50 -7.46
CA LEU A 538 -11.49 -6.72 -6.86
C LEU A 538 -11.89 -6.85 -5.40
N THR A 539 -12.41 -8.02 -5.01
CA THR A 539 -12.66 -8.38 -3.60
C THR A 539 -11.93 -9.65 -3.20
N VAL A 540 -11.17 -9.62 -2.10
CA VAL A 540 -10.45 -10.79 -1.53
C VAL A 540 -10.60 -10.80 -0.01
N ASN A 541 -11.68 -11.41 0.50
CA ASN A 541 -12.13 -11.23 1.90
C ASN A 541 -12.00 -12.49 2.77
N GLY A 542 -11.22 -13.48 2.33
CA GLY A 542 -11.04 -14.73 3.05
C GLY A 542 -12.26 -15.65 3.02
N ASN A 543 -12.14 -16.75 3.75
CA ASN A 543 -13.17 -17.78 3.85
C ASN A 543 -14.34 -17.34 4.75
N VAL A 544 -15.51 -17.20 4.13
CA VAL A 544 -16.78 -16.80 4.74
C VAL A 544 -17.26 -17.68 5.90
N ALA A 545 -16.92 -18.97 5.91
CA ALA A 545 -17.27 -19.88 7.00
C ALA A 545 -16.51 -19.54 8.29
N PHE A 546 -15.29 -19.03 8.16
CA PHE A 546 -14.53 -18.48 9.27
C PHE A 546 -14.97 -17.05 9.60
N THR A 547 -15.40 -16.24 8.61
CA THR A 547 -15.97 -14.90 8.81
C THR A 547 -17.27 -14.91 9.62
N LEU A 548 -18.15 -15.91 9.46
CA LEU A 548 -19.40 -16.02 10.24
C LEU A 548 -19.18 -16.49 11.69
N GLY A 549 -18.15 -17.31 11.93
CA GLY A 549 -17.72 -17.70 13.28
C GLY A 549 -16.82 -16.66 13.96
N ASN A 550 -16.21 -15.80 13.16
CA ASN A 550 -15.38 -14.68 13.56
C ASN A 550 -16.12 -13.39 13.25
N SER A 551 -17.06 -13.00 14.12
CA SER A 551 -17.70 -11.68 14.13
C SER A 551 -16.67 -10.52 14.04
N ASN A 552 -15.38 -10.78 14.19
CA ASN A 552 -14.27 -9.83 14.20
C ASN A 552 -13.91 -9.18 12.84
N VAL A 553 -14.35 -9.70 11.68
CA VAL A 553 -13.96 -9.08 10.38
C VAL A 553 -14.83 -7.88 10.00
N ASP A 554 -16.02 -7.75 10.61
CA ASP A 554 -16.92 -6.59 10.43
C ASP A 554 -17.54 -6.08 11.76
N ASN A 555 -17.34 -6.75 12.91
CA ASN A 555 -18.12 -6.47 14.13
C ASN A 555 -17.41 -6.81 15.47
N ASN A 556 -16.60 -5.86 15.95
CA ASN A 556 -16.60 -5.28 17.30
C ASN A 556 -16.91 -6.15 18.56
N VAL A 557 -16.53 -7.43 18.65
CA VAL A 557 -16.65 -8.21 19.90
C VAL A 557 -15.33 -8.88 20.26
N ALA A 558 -14.95 -8.78 21.54
CA ALA A 558 -13.87 -9.57 22.11
C ALA A 558 -14.07 -11.05 21.76
N PRO A 559 -13.13 -11.67 21.03
CA PRO A 559 -13.36 -12.96 20.41
C PRO A 559 -13.48 -14.09 21.43
N THR A 560 -14.59 -14.81 21.40
CA THR A 560 -14.59 -16.21 21.82
C THR A 560 -13.70 -16.96 20.84
N ALA A 561 -12.65 -17.62 21.33
CA ALA A 561 -11.76 -18.40 20.50
C ALA A 561 -12.56 -19.40 19.64
N VAL A 562 -12.55 -19.23 18.32
CA VAL A 562 -12.74 -20.37 17.43
C VAL A 562 -11.44 -21.15 17.53
N SER A 563 -11.36 -22.02 18.55
CA SER A 563 -10.48 -23.19 18.50
C SER A 563 -10.63 -23.80 17.11
N ALA A 564 -9.50 -24.14 16.48
CA ALA A 564 -9.34 -24.76 15.17
C ALA A 564 -10.01 -26.16 15.02
N THR A 565 -11.18 -26.33 15.63
CA THR A 565 -11.95 -27.56 15.75
C THR A 565 -13.43 -27.36 15.43
N GLY A 566 -13.84 -26.15 15.03
CA GLY A 566 -15.21 -25.87 14.60
C GLY A 566 -15.49 -26.49 13.24
N SER A 567 -16.15 -27.65 13.23
CA SER A 567 -16.76 -28.19 12.02
C SER A 567 -17.71 -27.13 11.44
N ALA A 568 -17.42 -26.65 10.23
CA ALA A 568 -18.28 -25.71 9.51
C ALA A 568 -19.74 -26.18 9.55
N THR A 569 -20.64 -25.24 9.81
CA THR A 569 -22.08 -25.49 9.89
C THR A 569 -22.60 -25.98 8.54
N GLY A 570 -22.92 -27.28 8.44
CA GLY A 570 -24.08 -27.84 7.75
C GLY A 570 -24.31 -27.59 6.24
N TYR A 571 -23.51 -26.79 5.55
CA TYR A 571 -23.55 -26.65 4.10
C TYR A 571 -22.41 -27.47 3.51
N GLY A 572 -22.74 -28.63 2.96
CA GLY A 572 -21.82 -29.47 2.16
C GLY A 572 -20.49 -29.79 2.83
N LEU A 573 -20.46 -30.81 3.70
CA LEU A 573 -19.21 -31.41 4.16
C LEU A 573 -18.43 -31.95 2.93
N GLY A 574 -17.52 -31.13 2.37
CA GLY A 574 -16.62 -31.50 1.28
C GLY A 574 -16.48 -30.53 0.09
N ILE A 575 -16.88 -29.25 0.18
CA ILE A 575 -16.87 -28.33 -0.99
C ILE A 575 -15.91 -27.13 -0.86
N ASP A 576 -15.37 -26.84 0.33
CA ASP A 576 -14.48 -25.69 0.58
C ASP A 576 -13.19 -26.17 1.28
N THR A 577 -12.46 -27.04 0.57
CA THR A 577 -11.24 -27.68 1.09
C THR A 577 -10.04 -26.95 0.52
N ALA A 578 -9.12 -26.50 1.38
CA ALA A 578 -7.91 -25.81 0.92
C ALA A 578 -7.12 -26.65 -0.09
N LEU A 579 -6.68 -26.01 -1.18
CA LEU A 579 -5.74 -26.60 -2.11
C LEU A 579 -4.43 -27.01 -1.39
N PRO A 580 -3.72 -28.05 -1.89
CA PRO A 580 -2.52 -28.55 -1.23
C PRO A 580 -1.45 -27.45 -1.04
N GLY A 581 -0.95 -27.28 0.18
CA GLY A 581 0.08 -26.26 0.48
C GLY A 581 -0.42 -24.86 0.82
N SER A 582 -1.75 -24.62 0.83
CA SER A 582 -2.37 -23.36 1.30
C SER A 582 -3.20 -23.50 2.58
N ALA A 583 -3.30 -24.70 3.17
CA ALA A 583 -4.21 -24.99 4.30
C ALA A 583 -4.12 -24.03 5.50
N THR A 584 -2.95 -23.46 5.81
CA THR A 584 -2.80 -22.48 6.89
C THR A 584 -3.31 -21.09 6.53
N GLN A 585 -3.38 -20.78 5.24
CA GLN A 585 -3.79 -19.50 4.65
C GLN A 585 -5.23 -19.55 4.10
N HIS A 586 -5.84 -20.73 4.01
CA HIS A 586 -7.28 -20.89 3.80
C HIS A 586 -8.05 -20.55 5.09
N ASN A 587 -8.13 -19.27 5.39
CA ASN A 587 -8.62 -18.77 6.68
C ASN A 587 -9.50 -17.52 6.49
N ALA A 588 -9.76 -16.75 7.56
CA ALA A 588 -10.65 -15.59 7.52
C ALA A 588 -10.09 -14.38 6.74
N TYR A 589 -8.84 -14.44 6.28
CA TYR A 589 -8.16 -13.35 5.61
C TYR A 589 -7.88 -13.69 4.14
N GLY A 590 -8.03 -12.71 3.25
CA GLY A 590 -7.74 -12.85 1.82
C GLY A 590 -6.26 -12.97 1.50
N PHE A 591 -5.42 -12.32 2.32
CA PHE A 591 -3.96 -12.38 2.26
C PHE A 591 -3.36 -12.67 3.64
N SER A 592 -2.33 -13.52 3.68
CA SER A 592 -1.59 -13.83 4.91
C SER A 592 -0.09 -13.59 4.72
N ASP A 593 0.53 -12.85 5.65
CA ASP A 593 1.98 -12.61 5.72
C ASP A 593 2.60 -12.06 4.41
N VAL A 594 1.83 -11.28 3.66
CA VAL A 594 2.27 -10.53 2.46
C VAL A 594 2.82 -9.18 2.92
N ARG A 595 4.01 -8.79 2.47
CA ARG A 595 4.62 -7.52 2.88
C ARG A 595 4.29 -6.34 1.96
N LEU A 596 3.88 -6.59 0.72
CA LEU A 596 3.51 -5.51 -0.20
C LEU A 596 2.21 -5.88 -0.91
N ILE A 597 1.20 -5.04 -0.77
CA ILE A 597 -0.02 -5.09 -1.57
C ILE A 597 -0.12 -3.71 -2.22
N ASP A 598 0.21 -3.62 -3.50
CA ASP A 598 0.29 -2.36 -4.22
C ASP A 598 -0.85 -2.23 -5.24
N GLY A 599 -1.88 -1.49 -4.85
CA GLY A 599 -3.01 -1.08 -5.68
C GLY A 599 -2.93 0.37 -6.14
N SER A 600 -1.79 1.06 -6.01
CA SER A 600 -1.67 2.52 -6.24
C SER A 600 -2.04 3.01 -7.64
N THR A 601 -2.10 2.10 -8.63
CA THR A 601 -2.51 2.41 -10.00
C THR A 601 -3.87 1.79 -10.38
N PHE A 602 -4.53 1.15 -9.42
CA PHE A 602 -5.85 0.55 -9.56
C PHE A 602 -6.92 1.64 -9.56
N ALA A 603 -7.88 1.53 -10.47
CA ALA A 603 -8.92 2.53 -10.71
C ALA A 603 -10.34 2.02 -10.40
N GLY A 604 -10.53 0.70 -10.28
CA GLY A 604 -11.75 0.11 -9.71
C GLY A 604 -11.68 0.07 -8.18
N ASP A 605 -12.75 -0.38 -7.53
CA ASP A 605 -12.79 -0.51 -6.06
C ASP A 605 -12.03 -1.78 -5.63
N LEU A 606 -11.10 -1.65 -4.68
CA LEU A 606 -10.30 -2.71 -4.09
C LEU A 606 -10.75 -2.98 -2.66
N ALA A 607 -11.28 -4.19 -2.43
CA ALA A 607 -11.67 -4.65 -1.11
C ALA A 607 -10.85 -5.89 -0.69
N PHE A 608 -10.18 -5.86 0.46
CA PHE A 608 -9.51 -7.06 0.97
C PHE A 608 -9.39 -7.12 2.48
N THR A 609 -9.25 -8.35 2.98
CA THR A 609 -8.84 -8.64 4.35
C THR A 609 -7.42 -9.20 4.35
N ALA A 610 -6.60 -8.81 5.32
CA ALA A 610 -5.22 -9.30 5.44
C ALA A 610 -4.81 -9.55 6.89
N GLU A 611 -3.88 -10.48 7.09
CA GLU A 611 -3.23 -10.71 8.39
C GLU A 611 -1.70 -10.69 8.26
N VAL A 612 -1.04 -10.15 9.28
CA VAL A 612 0.40 -10.29 9.51
C VAL A 612 0.60 -11.07 10.79
N THR A 613 0.97 -12.34 10.66
CA THR A 613 1.08 -13.27 11.78
C THR A 613 2.52 -13.37 12.29
N ALA A 614 2.72 -14.01 13.45
CA ALA A 614 4.06 -14.31 13.97
C ALA A 614 4.98 -15.08 12.98
N ARG A 615 4.43 -15.73 11.94
CA ARG A 615 5.23 -16.39 10.88
C ARG A 615 6.03 -15.37 10.06
N SER A 616 5.57 -14.12 9.98
CA SER A 616 6.29 -13.02 9.33
C SER A 616 7.66 -12.72 9.95
N ILE A 617 7.86 -13.03 11.25
CA ILE A 617 9.18 -12.90 11.89
C ILE A 617 10.19 -13.84 11.23
N ALA A 618 9.84 -15.11 11.03
CA ALA A 618 10.73 -16.05 10.37
C ALA A 618 10.94 -15.73 8.88
N LYS A 619 9.89 -15.24 8.21
CA LYS A 619 9.89 -14.93 6.78
C LYS A 619 10.69 -13.68 6.42
N TYR A 620 10.64 -12.65 7.26
CA TYR A 620 11.22 -11.33 6.95
C TYR A 620 12.24 -10.81 7.96
N MET A 621 12.16 -11.22 9.23
CA MET A 621 12.90 -10.57 10.34
C MET A 621 14.06 -11.39 10.91
N ASN A 622 14.16 -12.67 10.56
CA ASN A 622 15.28 -13.55 10.95
C ASN A 622 16.43 -13.58 9.91
N LEU A 623 16.42 -12.68 8.92
CA LEU A 623 17.50 -12.59 7.95
C LEU A 623 18.79 -12.11 8.66
N VAL A 624 19.87 -12.86 8.45
CA VAL A 624 21.17 -12.59 9.06
C VAL A 624 21.97 -11.72 8.12
N ASP A 625 22.41 -10.54 8.57
CA ASP A 625 23.45 -9.79 7.87
C ASP A 625 24.74 -10.63 7.87
N THR A 626 25.11 -11.15 6.69
CA THR A 626 26.30 -11.98 6.49
C THR A 626 27.51 -11.17 6.04
N GLN A 627 27.39 -9.84 5.95
CA GLN A 627 28.49 -8.98 5.52
C GLN A 627 29.47 -8.75 6.67
N ALA A 628 30.77 -8.70 6.32
CA ALA A 628 31.85 -8.57 7.29
C ALA A 628 31.87 -7.22 8.04
N ASN A 629 31.13 -6.22 7.56
CA ASN A 629 30.88 -4.95 8.23
C ASN A 629 29.39 -4.60 8.06
N PRO A 630 28.58 -4.59 9.12
CA PRO A 630 27.20 -4.13 9.02
C PRO A 630 27.19 -2.65 8.63
N VAL A 631 26.60 -2.32 7.48
CA VAL A 631 26.42 -0.94 7.05
C VAL A 631 25.13 -0.43 7.68
N GLU A 632 25.25 0.37 8.73
CA GLU A 632 24.14 1.21 9.18
C GLU A 632 23.78 2.15 8.02
N THR A 633 22.71 1.84 7.28
CA THR A 633 22.28 2.63 6.13
C THR A 633 21.46 3.84 6.59
N ASN A 634 22.09 4.73 7.35
CA ASN A 634 21.52 6.03 7.74
C ASN A 634 21.59 7.08 6.61
N VAL A 635 21.89 6.68 5.36
CA VAL A 635 21.94 7.58 4.20
C VAL A 635 20.85 7.21 3.21
N ALA A 636 19.92 8.15 2.99
CA ALA A 636 18.97 8.07 1.89
C ALA A 636 19.73 7.94 0.56
N GLY A 637 19.47 6.85 -0.19
CA GLY A 637 19.78 6.79 -1.62
C GLY A 637 21.00 5.99 -2.10
N SER A 638 21.56 5.03 -1.34
CA SER A 638 22.57 4.10 -1.91
C SER A 638 22.14 2.64 -1.77
N GLY A 639 21.40 2.16 -2.78
CA GLY A 639 20.81 0.83 -2.79
C GLY A 639 21.81 -0.32 -2.82
N LEU A 640 21.50 -1.35 -2.05
CA LEU A 640 21.50 -2.73 -2.52
C LEU A 640 20.04 -3.20 -2.43
N ASN A 641 19.45 -3.51 -3.59
CA ASN A 641 18.02 -3.79 -3.82
C ASN A 641 17.17 -2.52 -3.78
N ASN A 642 16.26 -2.40 -4.74
CA ASN A 642 15.49 -1.19 -5.05
C ASN A 642 14.42 -0.84 -3.99
N PHE A 643 14.85 -0.61 -2.75
CA PHE A 643 14.03 -0.18 -1.61
C PHE A 643 14.80 0.94 -0.86
N GLY A 644 14.47 2.20 -1.11
CA GLY A 644 14.79 3.28 -0.14
C GLY A 644 13.72 3.23 0.96
N THR A 645 13.98 3.39 2.25
CA THR A 645 15.16 3.84 3.01
C THR A 645 15.37 2.92 4.23
N GLY A 646 16.60 2.42 4.42
CA GLY A 646 17.00 1.60 5.56
C GLY A 646 16.56 0.14 5.43
N ALA A 647 17.44 -0.82 5.73
CA ALA A 647 17.07 -2.23 5.81
C ALA A 647 15.96 -2.39 6.87
N ILE A 648 14.71 -2.53 6.44
CA ILE A 648 13.46 -2.54 7.24
C ILE A 648 12.58 -3.60 6.57
N ALA A 649 11.96 -4.52 7.32
CA ALA A 649 10.87 -5.29 6.73
C ALA A 649 9.64 -4.38 6.71
N ASN A 650 9.54 -3.61 5.64
CA ASN A 650 8.41 -2.73 5.43
C ASN A 650 7.23 -3.54 4.90
N PHE A 651 6.14 -3.52 5.67
CA PHE A 651 4.83 -3.94 5.21
C PHE A 651 4.10 -2.70 4.69
N ASN A 652 3.76 -2.66 3.42
CA ASN A 652 3.11 -1.51 2.81
C ASN A 652 1.90 -1.95 1.98
N TYR A 653 0.72 -1.48 2.36
CA TYR A 653 -0.53 -1.74 1.65
C TYR A 653 -1.07 -0.42 1.11
N THR A 654 -1.14 -0.31 -0.21
CA THR A 654 -1.63 0.89 -0.89
C THR A 654 -2.82 0.52 -1.75
N THR A 655 -3.83 1.39 -1.79
CA THR A 655 -4.98 1.24 -2.69
C THR A 655 -5.05 2.37 -3.70
N GLY A 656 -6.12 2.41 -4.47
CA GLY A 656 -6.17 3.04 -5.78
C GLY A 656 -6.85 4.40 -5.76
N ALA A 657 -7.60 4.68 -6.83
CA ALA A 657 -8.48 5.84 -6.94
C ALA A 657 -9.98 5.49 -6.73
N GLY A 658 -10.28 4.23 -6.35
CA GLY A 658 -11.62 3.70 -6.11
C GLY A 658 -12.07 3.95 -4.67
N ASN A 659 -13.29 3.58 -4.30
CA ASN A 659 -13.71 3.60 -2.89
C ASN A 659 -13.34 2.25 -2.27
N ASP A 660 -12.19 2.20 -1.62
CA ASP A 660 -11.53 0.96 -1.24
C ASP A 660 -11.95 0.51 0.17
N LYS A 661 -11.86 -0.80 0.46
CA LYS A 661 -12.13 -1.36 1.79
C LYS A 661 -11.00 -2.28 2.25
N LEU A 662 -10.34 -1.92 3.34
CA LEU A 662 -9.24 -2.69 3.91
C LEU A 662 -9.53 -3.08 5.35
N VAL A 663 -9.30 -4.35 5.68
CA VAL A 663 -9.31 -4.82 7.08
C VAL A 663 -8.03 -5.60 7.34
N VAL A 664 -7.20 -5.13 8.25
CA VAL A 664 -5.90 -5.72 8.54
C VAL A 664 -5.74 -6.04 10.02
N ASP A 665 -5.38 -7.29 10.32
CA ASP A 665 -4.98 -7.72 11.66
C ASP A 665 -3.45 -7.90 11.74
N LEU A 666 -2.81 -7.25 12.71
CA LEU A 666 -1.36 -7.32 12.95
C LEU A 666 -1.07 -8.03 14.27
N ASP A 667 -0.24 -9.07 14.23
CA ASP A 667 0.15 -9.81 15.43
C ASP A 667 1.07 -8.98 16.35
N GLY A 668 0.73 -8.98 17.64
CA GLY A 668 1.41 -8.26 18.71
C GLY A 668 2.90 -8.60 18.81
N ALA A 669 3.31 -9.83 18.54
CA ALA A 669 4.72 -10.22 18.55
C ALA A 669 5.49 -9.63 17.36
N VAL A 670 4.82 -9.37 16.23
CA VAL A 670 5.42 -8.75 15.04
C VAL A 670 5.59 -7.25 15.25
N VAL A 671 4.53 -6.54 15.67
CA VAL A 671 4.60 -5.09 15.91
C VAL A 671 5.50 -4.75 17.10
N ALA A 672 5.59 -5.64 18.10
CA ALA A 672 6.54 -5.51 19.20
C ALA A 672 7.96 -5.95 18.84
N SER A 673 8.18 -6.55 17.67
CA SER A 673 9.51 -7.02 17.28
C SER A 673 10.43 -5.83 17.06
N ARG A 674 11.31 -5.61 18.05
CA ARG A 674 12.61 -4.99 17.83
C ARG A 674 13.51 -6.12 17.36
N SER A 675 14.32 -5.92 16.33
CA SER A 675 15.36 -6.89 16.04
C SER A 675 16.23 -7.01 17.31
N LEU A 676 16.10 -8.12 18.04
CA LEU A 676 16.67 -8.34 19.38
C LEU A 676 18.21 -8.41 19.39
N VAL A 677 18.88 -7.88 18.36
CA VAL A 677 20.33 -7.97 18.18
C VAL A 677 20.81 -6.67 17.53
N VAL A 678 21.34 -5.75 18.33
CA VAL A 678 22.26 -4.68 17.88
C VAL A 678 21.61 -3.56 17.04
N ALA A 679 21.94 -2.30 17.36
CA ALA A 679 21.60 -1.14 16.53
C ALA A 679 22.10 -1.36 15.09
N GLY A 680 21.20 -1.27 14.10
CA GLY A 680 21.51 -1.50 12.68
C GLY A 680 20.96 -2.78 12.03
N ARG A 681 19.95 -3.45 12.61
CA ARG A 681 19.19 -4.55 11.97
C ARG A 681 17.76 -4.11 11.60
N GLU A 682 17.07 -4.91 10.78
CA GLU A 682 15.76 -4.56 10.21
C GLU A 682 14.66 -4.39 11.27
N ASP A 683 14.11 -3.18 11.37
CA ASP A 683 12.92 -2.89 12.17
C ASP A 683 11.65 -3.26 11.36
N PHE A 684 10.62 -3.78 12.02
CA PHE A 684 9.30 -3.97 11.41
C PHE A 684 8.64 -2.60 11.26
N THR A 685 8.09 -2.29 10.09
CA THR A 685 7.16 -1.17 9.87
C THR A 685 5.94 -1.65 9.10
N PHE A 686 4.80 -1.03 9.38
CA PHE A 686 3.53 -1.27 8.71
C PHE A 686 2.91 0.06 8.30
N ASN A 687 2.57 0.16 7.02
CA ASN A 687 1.99 1.35 6.40
C ASN A 687 0.76 0.95 5.60
N VAL A 688 -0.33 1.71 5.77
CA VAL A 688 -1.51 1.68 4.91
C VAL A 688 -1.70 3.06 4.28
N ASP A 689 -2.07 3.09 3.01
CA ASP A 689 -2.50 4.29 2.28
C ASP A 689 -3.73 3.97 1.42
N GLY A 690 -4.86 4.59 1.74
CA GLY A 690 -6.11 4.45 0.97
C GLY A 690 -6.02 5.04 -0.44
N GLY A 691 -5.09 5.97 -0.68
CA GLY A 691 -4.96 6.60 -1.98
C GLY A 691 -6.02 7.68 -2.18
N ALA A 692 -6.84 7.58 -3.22
CA ALA A 692 -7.93 8.52 -3.46
C ALA A 692 -9.25 7.77 -3.55
N GLY A 693 -10.34 8.37 -3.09
CA GLY A 693 -11.62 7.68 -2.94
C GLY A 693 -12.23 7.94 -1.58
N ASN A 694 -13.41 7.38 -1.29
CA ASN A 694 -13.93 7.37 0.07
C ASN A 694 -13.64 5.99 0.66
N ASP A 695 -12.51 5.85 1.32
CA ASP A 695 -11.96 4.56 1.71
C ASP A 695 -12.44 4.14 3.10
N ASN A 696 -12.55 2.85 3.35
CA ASN A 696 -12.89 2.27 4.64
C ASN A 696 -11.76 1.38 5.14
N ILE A 697 -10.97 1.91 6.08
CA ILE A 697 -9.73 1.32 6.54
C ILE A 697 -9.86 0.92 8.00
N THR A 698 -9.71 -0.37 8.28
CA THR A 698 -9.64 -0.91 9.64
C THR A 698 -8.29 -1.59 9.87
N VAL A 699 -7.53 -1.14 10.86
CA VAL A 699 -6.25 -1.75 11.27
C VAL A 699 -6.29 -2.10 12.74
N LYS A 700 -6.12 -3.37 13.05
CA LYS A 700 -6.21 -3.91 14.41
C LYS A 700 -4.89 -4.55 14.83
N LEU A 701 -4.41 -4.17 16.02
CA LEU A 701 -3.26 -4.82 16.65
C LEU A 701 -3.77 -5.90 17.62
N ILE A 702 -3.33 -7.14 17.45
CA ILE A 702 -3.82 -8.29 18.21
C ILE A 702 -2.70 -9.02 18.95
N ASN A 703 -2.78 -9.11 20.28
CA ASN A 703 -2.03 -10.14 20.99
C ASN A 703 -2.82 -11.45 21.04
N ASN A 704 -2.21 -12.53 20.52
CA ASN A 704 -2.82 -13.86 20.47
C ASN A 704 -2.78 -14.61 21.82
N ASP A 705 -2.31 -13.98 22.90
CA ASP A 705 -2.36 -14.56 24.25
C ASP A 705 -3.80 -14.79 24.75
N ILE A 706 -4.17 -16.06 24.91
CA ILE A 706 -5.43 -16.47 25.54
C ILE A 706 -5.18 -16.74 27.02
N VAL A 707 -5.66 -15.85 27.90
CA VAL A 707 -5.62 -16.07 29.36
C VAL A 707 -7.04 -16.37 29.84
N GLY A 708 -7.26 -17.59 30.35
CA GLY A 708 -8.57 -17.98 30.91
C GLY A 708 -9.71 -18.11 29.88
N GLY A 709 -9.40 -18.28 28.59
CA GLY A 709 -10.39 -18.42 27.52
C GLY A 709 -10.90 -17.10 26.93
N VAL A 710 -10.37 -15.97 27.37
CA VAL A 710 -10.63 -14.64 26.80
C VAL A 710 -9.32 -14.12 26.21
N ARG A 711 -9.35 -13.67 24.95
CA ARG A 711 -8.22 -12.90 24.39
C ARG A 711 -8.21 -11.56 25.11
N ASN A 712 -7.23 -11.35 26.00
CA ASN A 712 -7.11 -10.13 26.79
C ASN A 712 -6.11 -9.18 26.12
N ASN A 713 -6.62 -8.26 25.32
CA ASN A 713 -5.83 -7.23 24.65
C ASN A 713 -6.03 -5.87 25.33
N ALA A 714 -5.97 -5.83 26.67
CA ALA A 714 -6.23 -4.61 27.44
C ALA A 714 -5.22 -3.47 27.20
N GLY A 715 -4.06 -3.76 26.59
CA GLY A 715 -2.96 -2.79 26.48
C GLY A 715 -2.26 -2.57 27.83
N ASN A 716 -1.49 -1.48 27.96
CA ASN A 716 -0.78 -1.08 29.18
C ASN A 716 0.43 -1.98 29.56
N THR A 717 0.32 -2.81 30.60
CA THR A 717 1.50 -3.49 31.21
C THR A 717 2.08 -4.61 30.34
N GLN A 718 1.45 -4.91 29.20
CA GLN A 718 1.88 -5.99 28.32
C GLN A 718 3.15 -5.56 27.57
N ASN A 719 4.19 -6.41 27.59
CA ASN A 719 5.48 -6.09 26.96
C ASN A 719 5.35 -5.82 25.46
N TRP A 720 4.44 -6.50 24.77
CA TRP A 720 4.23 -6.29 23.34
C TRP A 720 3.77 -4.86 23.06
N TYR A 721 2.83 -4.34 23.86
CA TYR A 721 2.27 -3.00 23.73
C TYR A 721 3.33 -1.94 24.00
N ASN A 722 4.01 -2.02 25.15
CA ASN A 722 5.10 -1.10 25.50
C ASN A 722 6.22 -1.09 24.45
N ASN A 723 6.53 -2.24 23.85
CA ASN A 723 7.52 -2.29 22.78
C ASN A 723 6.98 -1.69 21.49
N GLN A 724 5.71 -1.91 21.15
CA GLN A 724 5.08 -1.34 19.97
C GLN A 724 5.00 0.18 20.02
N ASP A 725 4.59 0.76 21.15
CA ASP A 725 4.65 2.20 21.41
C ASP A 725 6.07 2.77 21.18
N LEU A 726 7.07 2.11 21.80
CA LEU A 726 8.49 2.47 21.65
C LEU A 726 9.07 2.23 20.26
N ASN A 727 8.37 1.49 19.39
CA ASN A 727 8.79 1.23 18.01
C ASN A 727 8.13 2.21 17.04
N ASN A 728 6.89 2.63 17.31
CA ASN A 728 6.07 3.50 16.46
C ASN A 728 6.13 3.14 14.98
N ASN A 729 5.71 1.92 14.73
CA ASN A 729 5.93 1.25 13.49
C ASN A 729 4.64 0.95 12.74
N VAL A 730 3.53 1.58 13.11
CA VAL A 730 2.24 1.41 12.45
C VAL A 730 1.71 2.78 12.06
N THR A 731 1.48 3.00 10.77
CA THR A 731 0.89 4.21 10.21
C THR A 731 -0.26 3.85 9.28
N VAL A 732 -1.34 4.62 9.38
CA VAL A 732 -2.52 4.49 8.52
C VAL A 732 -2.81 5.85 7.90
N SER A 733 -2.95 5.89 6.57
CA SER A 733 -3.34 7.06 5.80
C SER A 733 -4.67 6.79 5.08
N GLY A 734 -5.64 7.71 5.20
CA GLY A 734 -6.86 7.71 4.38
C GLY A 734 -6.53 8.15 2.95
N GLY A 735 -5.92 9.33 2.84
CA GLY A 735 -5.47 9.87 1.56
C GLY A 735 -6.40 10.99 1.10
N ALA A 736 -7.00 10.87 -0.07
CA ALA A 736 -7.84 11.91 -0.64
C ALA A 736 -9.29 11.44 -0.86
N GLY A 737 -10.22 11.99 -0.09
CA GLY A 737 -11.67 11.82 -0.21
C GLY A 737 -12.28 11.77 1.18
N ASN A 738 -13.50 11.25 1.35
CA ASN A 738 -14.13 11.21 2.69
C ASN A 738 -13.92 9.83 3.30
N ASP A 739 -12.80 9.65 3.96
CA ASP A 739 -12.34 8.35 4.43
C ASP A 739 -12.95 7.99 5.80
N THR A 740 -13.03 6.70 6.08
CA THR A 740 -13.40 6.16 7.39
C THR A 740 -12.28 5.28 7.89
N ILE A 741 -11.60 5.72 8.95
CA ILE A 741 -10.46 5.03 9.54
C ILE A 741 -10.84 4.53 10.94
N TRP A 742 -10.53 3.27 11.22
CA TRP A 742 -10.80 2.64 12.51
C TRP A 742 -9.60 1.84 13.03
N THR A 743 -9.14 2.16 14.24
CA THR A 743 -8.06 1.43 14.93
C THR A 743 -8.56 0.78 16.22
N PRO A 744 -9.33 -0.33 16.14
CA PRO A 744 -9.96 -0.92 17.31
C PRO A 744 -8.99 -1.59 18.29
N GLY A 745 -9.28 -1.45 19.58
CA GLY A 745 -8.59 -2.17 20.65
C GLY A 745 -7.27 -1.52 21.05
N ALA A 746 -6.37 -2.30 21.65
CA ALA A 746 -5.09 -1.80 22.13
C ALA A 746 -4.05 -1.69 21.02
N GLY A 747 -3.19 -0.69 21.16
CA GLY A 747 -2.09 -0.40 20.23
C GLY A 747 -2.09 1.06 19.83
N ASP A 748 -0.91 1.57 19.51
CA ASP A 748 -0.71 2.99 19.25
C ASP A 748 -0.43 3.19 17.76
N VAL A 749 -1.31 3.90 17.08
CA VAL A 749 -1.25 4.08 15.64
C VAL A 749 -1.08 5.55 15.30
N LYS A 750 -0.20 5.84 14.32
CA LYS A 750 -0.19 7.14 13.66
C LYS A 750 -1.25 7.15 12.56
N ILE A 751 -2.23 8.03 12.67
CA ILE A 751 -3.33 8.16 11.73
C ILE A 751 -3.20 9.50 11.01
N ASP A 752 -3.20 9.46 9.68
CA ASP A 752 -3.28 10.61 8.79
C ASP A 752 -4.56 10.47 7.97
N ALA A 753 -5.62 11.20 8.31
CA ALA A 753 -6.88 11.05 7.61
C ALA A 753 -6.80 11.61 6.18
N GLY A 754 -6.13 12.76 6.01
CA GLY A 754 -5.70 13.26 4.71
C GLY A 754 -6.49 14.48 4.26
N THR A 755 -7.09 14.45 3.07
CA THR A 755 -7.91 15.55 2.56
C THR A 755 -9.32 15.09 2.27
N GLY A 756 -10.32 15.86 2.69
CA GLY A 756 -11.74 15.54 2.54
C GLY A 756 -12.42 15.49 3.91
N ASN A 757 -13.69 15.12 3.99
CA ASN A 757 -14.39 15.10 5.29
C ASN A 757 -14.29 13.69 5.90
N ASP A 758 -13.27 13.49 6.72
CA ASP A 758 -12.89 12.17 7.20
C ASP A 758 -13.59 11.80 8.51
N THR A 759 -13.62 10.50 8.80
CA THR A 759 -14.13 9.96 10.06
C THR A 759 -13.12 9.02 10.67
N VAL A 760 -12.56 9.39 11.82
CA VAL A 760 -11.57 8.60 12.55
C VAL A 760 -12.16 8.09 13.85
N TYR A 761 -12.09 6.77 14.06
CA TYR A 761 -12.40 6.13 15.34
C TYR A 761 -11.11 5.57 15.93
N THR A 762 -10.60 6.19 16.99
CA THR A 762 -9.53 5.61 17.80
C THR A 762 -10.16 4.73 18.87
N ASP A 763 -9.81 3.45 18.87
CA ASP A 763 -10.53 2.43 19.65
C ASP A 763 -12.03 2.33 19.29
N ASN A 764 -12.99 2.70 20.14
CA ASN A 764 -14.44 2.54 19.91
C ASN A 764 -15.00 1.09 20.06
N THR A 765 -14.36 0.25 20.88
CA THR A 765 -14.72 -1.16 21.11
C THR A 765 -15.61 -1.46 22.34
N GLY A 766 -16.09 -0.44 23.05
CA GLY A 766 -16.90 -0.60 24.25
C GLY A 766 -18.34 -1.05 23.97
N PHE A 767 -18.78 -2.13 24.64
CA PHE A 767 -20.16 -2.65 24.56
C PHE A 767 -20.76 -2.99 25.91
N GLN A 768 -22.07 -2.77 25.99
CA GLN A 768 -22.92 -3.34 27.03
C GLN A 768 -23.49 -4.68 26.58
N THR A 769 -23.38 -5.68 27.45
CA THR A 769 -24.10 -6.95 27.27
C THR A 769 -25.57 -6.75 27.61
N VAL A 770 -26.45 -7.12 26.68
CA VAL A 770 -27.90 -7.05 26.81
C VAL A 770 -28.50 -8.43 26.66
N ALA A 771 -29.46 -8.77 27.53
CA ALA A 771 -30.18 -10.02 27.42
C ALA A 771 -31.28 -9.91 26.35
N THR A 772 -31.28 -10.83 25.36
CA THR A 772 -32.21 -10.80 24.22
C THR A 772 -33.31 -11.87 24.35
N ALA A 773 -33.60 -12.33 25.56
CA ALA A 773 -34.64 -13.33 25.80
C ALA A 773 -36.03 -12.67 25.80
N GLY A 774 -36.94 -13.08 24.90
CA GLY A 774 -38.38 -12.90 25.18
C GLY A 774 -39.38 -12.64 24.04
N ALA A 775 -38.99 -12.38 22.78
CA ALA A 775 -40.00 -11.94 21.79
C ALA A 775 -40.79 -13.08 21.08
N THR A 776 -40.34 -14.34 21.09
CA THR A 776 -40.94 -15.40 20.22
C THR A 776 -41.13 -16.78 20.87
N GLY A 777 -41.01 -16.90 22.21
CA GLY A 777 -41.08 -18.22 22.87
C GLY A 777 -39.81 -19.06 22.69
N TYR A 778 -38.70 -18.45 22.28
CA TYR A 778 -37.38 -19.05 22.27
C TYR A 778 -36.78 -19.05 23.70
N ASN A 779 -36.58 -20.24 24.29
CA ASN A 779 -36.01 -20.44 25.64
C ASN A 779 -34.47 -20.41 25.67
N GLY A 780 -33.82 -19.82 24.65
CA GLY A 780 -32.36 -19.64 24.62
C GLY A 780 -31.96 -18.31 25.25
N ASN A 781 -30.98 -18.34 26.16
CA ASN A 781 -30.36 -17.14 26.71
C ASN A 781 -29.42 -16.53 25.64
N ALA A 782 -29.98 -15.81 24.68
CA ALA A 782 -29.20 -15.05 23.71
C ALA A 782 -28.72 -13.74 24.36
N THR A 783 -27.42 -13.46 24.24
CA THR A 783 -26.80 -12.20 24.69
C THR A 783 -26.34 -11.41 23.47
N SER A 784 -26.74 -10.13 23.39
CA SER A 784 -26.28 -9.19 22.37
C SER A 784 -25.31 -8.17 22.99
N TYR A 785 -24.38 -7.66 22.18
CA TYR A 785 -23.48 -6.58 22.56
C TYR A 785 -23.94 -5.31 21.85
N VAL A 786 -24.28 -4.27 22.60
CA VAL A 786 -24.82 -3.01 22.06
C VAL A 786 -24.17 -1.78 22.71
N LYS A 787 -24.16 -0.67 21.98
CA LYS A 787 -23.80 0.66 22.48
C LYS A 787 -25.05 1.36 23.04
N GLY A 788 -24.94 2.61 23.47
CA GLY A 788 -26.06 3.38 24.03
C GLY A 788 -27.28 3.45 23.10
N GLN A 789 -28.50 3.37 23.67
CA GLN A 789 -29.74 3.42 22.89
C GLN A 789 -30.82 4.27 23.55
N TRP A 790 -31.56 5.01 22.73
CA TRP A 790 -32.73 5.78 23.11
C TRP A 790 -33.94 5.32 22.30
N VAL A 791 -35.13 5.54 22.85
CA VAL A 791 -36.40 5.29 22.16
C VAL A 791 -37.26 6.53 22.24
N PHE A 792 -38.16 6.72 21.28
CA PHE A 792 -39.14 7.80 21.25
C PHE A 792 -40.50 7.28 20.82
N ASN A 793 -41.54 8.07 21.14
CA ASN A 793 -42.94 7.76 20.89
C ASN A 793 -43.34 6.37 21.42
N THR A 794 -42.97 6.12 22.68
CA THR A 794 -43.37 4.94 23.43
C THR A 794 -44.52 5.26 24.36
N VAL A 795 -45.31 4.26 24.75
CA VAL A 795 -46.44 4.43 25.69
C VAL A 795 -46.07 5.06 27.04
N ASP A 796 -44.77 5.11 27.38
CA ASP A 796 -44.29 5.83 28.55
C ASP A 796 -42.83 6.29 28.39
N GLN A 797 -42.70 7.58 28.11
CA GLN A 797 -41.41 8.23 27.90
C GLN A 797 -40.79 8.83 29.17
N THR A 798 -41.55 9.00 30.26
CA THR A 798 -41.15 9.85 31.39
C THR A 798 -40.92 9.10 32.69
N THR A 799 -41.46 7.89 32.85
CA THR A 799 -41.25 7.08 34.06
C THR A 799 -39.79 6.61 34.14
N ALA A 800 -39.12 6.88 35.27
CA ALA A 800 -37.75 6.43 35.53
C ALA A 800 -37.66 4.89 35.59
N PHE A 801 -36.54 4.33 35.15
CA PHE A 801 -36.31 2.88 35.21
C PHE A 801 -36.34 2.37 36.67
N GLY A 802 -36.99 1.23 36.89
CA GLY A 802 -37.19 0.65 38.24
C GLY A 802 -38.27 1.33 39.10
N ALA A 803 -38.87 2.44 38.65
CA ALA A 803 -40.01 3.04 39.34
C ALA A 803 -41.29 2.20 39.10
N ALA A 804 -42.12 2.07 40.12
CA ALA A 804 -43.42 1.41 39.98
C ALA A 804 -44.33 2.25 39.07
N PRO A 805 -44.90 1.66 37.99
CA PRO A 805 -45.83 2.39 37.15
C PRO A 805 -47.09 2.78 37.92
N ALA A 806 -47.70 3.91 37.54
CA ALA A 806 -49.06 4.19 37.98
C ALA A 806 -50.01 3.09 37.47
N ALA A 807 -51.05 2.78 38.24
CA ALA A 807 -51.97 1.69 37.93
C ALA A 807 -52.60 1.88 36.53
N GLY A 808 -52.41 0.89 35.64
CA GLY A 808 -52.92 0.91 34.27
C GLY A 808 -51.94 1.47 33.22
N LEU A 809 -50.76 1.93 33.62
CA LEU A 809 -49.68 2.33 32.72
C LEU A 809 -48.59 1.26 32.65
N TYR A 810 -47.78 1.30 31.60
CA TYR A 810 -46.68 0.35 31.37
C TYR A 810 -45.41 0.73 32.15
N GLY A 811 -45.20 2.01 32.48
CA GLY A 811 -43.94 2.44 33.09
C GLY A 811 -42.76 2.26 32.14
N ALA A 812 -41.55 2.19 32.70
CA ALA A 812 -40.34 1.98 31.91
C ALA A 812 -40.33 0.65 31.11
N SER A 813 -41.22 -0.31 31.40
CA SER A 813 -41.33 -1.54 30.60
C SER A 813 -41.83 -1.27 29.18
N GLY A 814 -42.49 -0.12 28.93
CA GLY A 814 -42.87 0.30 27.57
C GLY A 814 -41.66 0.61 26.68
N ARG A 815 -40.47 0.83 27.27
CA ARG A 815 -39.20 1.12 26.59
C ARG A 815 -38.26 -0.09 26.50
N ASN A 816 -38.75 -1.30 26.80
CA ASN A 816 -37.96 -2.52 26.69
C ASN A 816 -37.71 -2.83 25.22
N ILE A 817 -36.46 -2.88 24.76
CA ILE A 817 -36.11 -3.11 23.34
C ILE A 817 -36.59 -4.47 22.82
N ASN A 818 -36.72 -5.46 23.71
CA ASN A 818 -37.19 -6.80 23.38
C ASN A 818 -38.72 -6.89 23.27
N ASP A 819 -39.45 -5.91 23.80
CA ASP A 819 -40.92 -5.84 23.81
C ASP A 819 -41.37 -4.38 23.74
N LEU A 820 -40.83 -3.65 22.75
CA LEU A 820 -40.97 -2.20 22.65
C LEU A 820 -42.42 -1.86 22.29
N ARG A 821 -43.04 -0.96 23.08
CA ARG A 821 -44.44 -0.61 22.90
C ARG A 821 -44.60 0.85 22.51
N SER A 822 -44.99 1.07 21.26
CA SER A 822 -45.27 2.41 20.73
C SER A 822 -46.53 3.02 21.33
N ASP A 823 -46.55 4.35 21.45
CA ASP A 823 -47.80 5.07 21.68
C ASP A 823 -48.62 5.19 20.38
N SER A 824 -49.69 5.97 20.46
CA SER A 824 -50.57 6.39 19.39
C SER A 824 -49.82 7.27 18.37
N ASN A 825 -50.52 7.65 17.31
CA ASN A 825 -49.99 8.57 16.31
C ASN A 825 -50.90 9.80 16.32
N GLU A 826 -50.51 10.77 17.12
CA GLU A 826 -51.16 12.05 17.29
C GLU A 826 -50.97 12.92 16.04
N THR A 827 -51.79 13.96 15.92
CA THR A 827 -51.66 14.94 14.83
C THR A 827 -51.87 16.34 15.38
N PHE A 828 -50.90 17.20 15.14
CA PHE A 828 -50.81 18.54 15.69
C PHE A 828 -51.00 19.60 14.61
N ASN A 829 -51.55 20.76 14.98
CA ASN A 829 -51.68 21.92 14.11
C ASN A 829 -50.31 22.63 13.95
N PHE A 830 -49.35 21.90 13.39
CA PHE A 830 -48.01 22.37 13.06
C PHE A 830 -47.83 22.38 11.55
N TYR A 831 -47.35 23.51 11.04
CA TYR A 831 -47.00 23.72 9.64
C TYR A 831 -45.53 24.09 9.57
N ASN A 832 -44.74 23.33 8.81
CA ASN A 832 -43.30 23.55 8.60
C ASN A 832 -42.54 23.91 9.91
N SER A 833 -42.82 23.16 10.97
CA SER A 833 -42.08 23.33 12.24
C SER A 833 -40.61 22.96 12.02
N LYS A 834 -39.73 23.45 12.89
CA LYS A 834 -38.29 23.23 12.81
C LYS A 834 -37.87 22.21 13.86
N LEU A 835 -36.96 21.31 13.51
CA LEU A 835 -36.43 20.28 14.41
C LEU A 835 -34.91 20.31 14.40
N VAL A 836 -34.32 20.24 15.59
CA VAL A 836 -32.88 20.05 15.81
C VAL A 836 -32.72 18.88 16.76
N VAL A 837 -31.83 17.95 16.41
CA VAL A 837 -31.33 16.91 17.31
C VAL A 837 -29.98 17.38 17.84
N SER A 838 -29.68 17.16 19.12
CA SER A 838 -28.34 17.38 19.65
C SER A 838 -27.82 16.10 20.29
N PHE A 839 -26.57 15.76 20.02
CA PHE A 839 -25.87 14.65 20.64
C PHE A 839 -24.55 15.10 21.25
N LYS A 840 -24.34 14.87 22.54
CA LYS A 840 -23.17 15.31 23.31
C LYS A 840 -22.79 16.76 23.02
N GLY A 841 -23.77 17.66 23.06
CA GLY A 841 -23.59 19.09 22.80
C GLY A 841 -23.56 19.49 21.32
N ILE A 842 -23.40 18.55 20.38
CA ILE A 842 -23.31 18.81 18.94
C ILE A 842 -24.73 18.87 18.36
N PRO A 843 -25.19 20.00 17.79
CA PRO A 843 -26.50 20.10 17.18
C PRO A 843 -26.48 19.71 15.70
N SER A 844 -27.54 19.05 15.24
CA SER A 844 -27.82 18.84 13.82
C SER A 844 -28.10 20.16 13.11
N THR A 845 -27.99 20.13 11.78
CA THR A 845 -28.68 21.14 10.96
C THR A 845 -30.17 21.17 11.26
N THR A 846 -30.80 22.36 11.14
CA THR A 846 -32.24 22.50 11.37
C THR A 846 -33.03 21.85 10.24
N VAL A 847 -33.84 20.84 10.57
CA VAL A 847 -34.71 20.13 9.63
C VAL A 847 -36.13 20.69 9.68
N VAL A 848 -36.77 20.88 8.53
CA VAL A 848 -38.20 21.21 8.48
C VAL A 848 -39.00 19.92 8.66
N VAL A 849 -39.88 19.90 9.65
CA VAL A 849 -40.80 18.80 9.89
C VAL A 849 -41.93 18.87 8.85
N GLY A 850 -41.95 17.87 7.98
CA GLY A 850 -42.99 17.72 6.95
C GLY A 850 -44.38 17.49 7.55
N GLY A 851 -45.41 17.77 6.75
CA GLY A 851 -46.80 17.63 7.19
C GLY A 851 -47.74 17.25 6.06
N THR A 852 -48.86 16.59 6.39
CA THR A 852 -49.93 16.27 5.44
C THR A 852 -51.13 17.16 5.73
N GLY A 853 -51.63 17.89 4.73
CA GLY A 853 -52.76 18.79 4.93
C GLY A 853 -52.48 19.90 5.95
N TYR A 854 -51.25 20.43 5.97
CA TYR A 854 -50.78 21.49 6.89
C TYR A 854 -50.74 21.09 8.37
N LYS A 855 -50.79 19.79 8.68
CA LYS A 855 -50.64 19.24 10.04
C LYS A 855 -49.48 18.27 10.08
N THR A 856 -48.91 18.08 11.27
CA THR A 856 -47.77 17.18 11.50
C THR A 856 -48.20 16.06 12.45
N SER A 857 -47.89 14.81 12.11
CA SER A 857 -48.10 13.64 12.96
C SER A 857 -46.79 13.13 13.56
N ASP A 858 -46.87 12.20 14.51
CA ASP A 858 -45.67 11.60 15.12
C ASP A 858 -44.78 10.89 14.14
N LEU A 859 -45.37 10.13 13.22
CA LEU A 859 -44.60 9.49 12.15
C LEU A 859 -43.76 10.50 11.33
N GLN A 860 -44.28 11.72 11.14
CA GLN A 860 -43.57 12.78 10.41
C GLN A 860 -42.45 13.41 11.25
N ILE A 861 -42.65 13.51 12.57
CA ILE A 861 -41.59 13.91 13.51
C ILE A 861 -40.49 12.85 13.53
N ASN A 862 -40.83 11.56 13.59
CA ASN A 862 -39.87 10.46 13.48
C ASN A 862 -39.04 10.51 12.19
N GLN A 863 -39.69 10.78 11.04
CA GLN A 863 -38.95 10.98 9.79
C GLN A 863 -38.02 12.21 9.86
N ALA A 864 -38.45 13.31 10.49
CA ALA A 864 -37.62 14.48 10.67
C ALA A 864 -36.42 14.20 11.60
N ILE A 865 -36.58 13.43 12.67
CA ILE A 865 -35.48 12.97 13.54
C ILE A 865 -34.51 12.10 12.75
N LYS A 866 -35.01 11.12 11.98
CA LYS A 866 -34.16 10.30 11.09
C LYS A 866 -33.40 11.15 10.09
N SER A 867 -34.03 12.16 9.50
CA SER A 867 -33.35 13.09 8.61
C SER A 867 -32.32 13.98 9.33
N ALA A 868 -32.58 14.38 10.57
CA ALA A 868 -31.66 15.20 11.36
C ALA A 868 -30.45 14.42 11.88
N ILE A 869 -30.52 13.09 11.89
CA ILE A 869 -29.41 12.21 12.28
C ILE A 869 -28.74 11.61 11.04
N ASN A 870 -29.46 10.80 10.27
CA ASN A 870 -28.88 9.95 9.23
C ASN A 870 -28.41 10.74 7.99
N ASN A 871 -28.90 11.97 7.78
CA ASN A 871 -28.47 12.84 6.67
C ASN A 871 -27.58 14.01 7.13
N ASP A 872 -27.28 14.09 8.44
CA ASP A 872 -26.41 15.12 8.98
C ASP A 872 -24.94 14.68 8.84
N ALA A 873 -24.07 15.60 8.44
CA ALA A 873 -22.68 15.28 8.12
C ALA A 873 -21.90 14.73 9.32
N VAL A 874 -22.24 15.18 10.53
CA VAL A 874 -21.57 14.74 11.77
C VAL A 874 -22.39 13.68 12.49
N LEU A 875 -23.69 13.92 12.71
CA LEU A 875 -24.48 12.99 13.54
C LEU A 875 -24.67 11.62 12.89
N SER A 876 -24.63 11.50 11.56
CA SER A 876 -24.68 10.20 10.87
C SER A 876 -23.46 9.30 11.12
N LYS A 877 -22.36 9.89 11.62
CA LYS A 877 -21.15 9.17 12.07
C LYS A 877 -21.24 8.76 13.54
N LEU A 878 -22.07 9.43 14.34
CA LEU A 878 -22.16 9.22 15.79
C LEU A 878 -23.40 8.41 16.22
N LEU A 879 -24.46 8.48 15.43
CA LEU A 879 -25.78 7.93 15.72
C LEU A 879 -26.41 7.33 14.46
N VAL A 880 -27.32 6.37 14.66
CA VAL A 880 -28.26 5.92 13.63
C VAL A 880 -29.67 5.90 14.20
N ALA A 881 -30.63 6.41 13.44
CA ALA A 881 -32.05 6.41 13.80
C ALA A 881 -32.84 5.48 12.88
N GLU A 882 -33.59 4.56 13.48
CA GLU A 882 -34.35 3.50 12.82
C GLU A 882 -35.79 3.46 13.31
N ASP A 883 -36.70 2.99 12.47
CA ASP A 883 -38.09 2.80 12.87
C ASP A 883 -38.21 1.64 13.86
N GLY A 884 -38.95 1.86 14.95
CA GLY A 884 -39.34 0.80 15.89
C GLY A 884 -40.68 0.16 15.50
N PRO A 885 -41.23 -0.75 16.34
CA PRO A 885 -42.57 -1.26 16.12
C PRO A 885 -43.63 -0.14 16.05
N ALA A 886 -44.53 -0.24 15.08
CA ALA A 886 -45.63 0.69 14.83
C ALA A 886 -45.19 2.17 14.73
N ASN A 887 -45.43 3.00 15.77
CA ASN A 887 -45.17 4.44 15.72
C ASN A 887 -43.89 4.86 16.47
N SER A 888 -43.17 3.92 17.07
CA SER A 888 -41.97 4.22 17.86
C SER A 888 -40.73 4.44 16.98
N LEU A 889 -39.71 5.07 17.55
CA LEU A 889 -38.41 5.29 16.92
C LEU A 889 -37.31 4.79 17.86
N VAL A 890 -36.26 4.18 17.32
CA VAL A 890 -35.06 3.77 18.05
C VAL A 890 -33.88 4.58 17.52
N VAL A 891 -33.10 5.19 18.43
CA VAL A 891 -31.83 5.84 18.10
C VAL A 891 -30.71 5.08 18.79
N LYS A 892 -29.72 4.64 18.03
CA LYS A 892 -28.57 3.87 18.52
C LYS A 892 -27.29 4.69 18.38
N SER A 893 -26.42 4.60 19.37
CA SER A 893 -25.08 5.15 19.27
C SER A 893 -24.17 4.27 18.43
N LEU A 894 -23.40 4.90 17.55
CA LEU A 894 -22.31 4.28 16.78
C LEU A 894 -20.98 4.38 17.53
N ILE A 895 -20.89 5.26 18.53
CA ILE A 895 -19.73 5.43 19.41
C ILE A 895 -19.95 4.76 20.77
N ASP A 896 -18.86 4.30 21.36
CA ASP A 896 -18.85 3.68 22.67
C ASP A 896 -18.81 4.72 23.80
N GLY A 897 -18.67 4.24 25.03
CA GLY A 897 -18.83 5.04 26.24
C GLY A 897 -20.23 4.90 26.84
N ALA A 898 -20.33 5.23 28.12
CA ALA A 898 -21.61 5.25 28.82
C ALA A 898 -22.34 6.56 28.53
N VAL A 899 -23.55 6.47 27.98
CA VAL A 899 -24.44 7.60 27.71
C VAL A 899 -25.53 7.73 28.76
N THR A 900 -26.09 8.94 28.85
CA THR A 900 -27.17 9.35 29.73
C THR A 900 -28.34 9.91 28.91
N THR A 901 -29.45 10.24 29.57
CA THR A 901 -30.58 10.91 28.92
C THR A 901 -30.27 12.36 28.53
N ALA A 902 -29.23 12.98 29.09
CA ALA A 902 -28.84 14.35 28.78
C ALA A 902 -28.01 14.45 27.48
N ASP A 903 -27.40 13.34 27.06
CA ASP A 903 -26.49 13.33 25.91
C ASP A 903 -27.24 13.39 24.59
N LEU A 904 -28.54 13.06 24.54
CA LEU A 904 -29.38 13.20 23.35
C LEU A 904 -30.54 14.17 23.63
N GLY A 905 -30.75 15.14 22.76
CA GLY A 905 -31.87 16.07 22.84
C GLY A 905 -32.61 16.17 21.52
N VAL A 906 -33.94 16.19 21.55
CA VAL A 906 -34.78 16.47 20.39
C VAL A 906 -35.57 17.74 20.67
N THR A 907 -35.33 18.78 19.88
CA THR A 907 -35.98 20.09 20.04
C THR A 907 -36.85 20.39 18.84
N LEU A 908 -38.18 20.38 19.03
CA LEU A 908 -39.15 20.84 18.05
C LEU A 908 -39.54 22.29 18.37
N THR A 909 -39.35 23.16 17.39
CA THR A 909 -39.70 24.59 17.44
C THR A 909 -40.80 24.89 16.42
N PRO A 910 -42.02 25.23 16.86
CA PRO A 910 -43.09 25.64 15.94
C PRO A 910 -42.78 27.01 15.32
N LEU A 911 -43.48 27.36 14.23
CA LEU A 911 -43.35 28.69 13.62
C LEU A 911 -43.67 29.80 14.62
N THR A 912 -42.80 30.81 14.67
CA THR A 912 -42.99 32.02 15.48
C THR A 912 -44.11 32.89 14.91
N ALA A 913 -44.66 33.79 15.74
CA ALA A 913 -45.69 34.73 15.29
C ALA A 913 -45.23 35.58 14.08
N THR A 914 -43.95 35.94 14.02
CA THR A 914 -43.35 36.67 12.90
C THR A 914 -43.32 35.83 11.62
N GLU A 915 -42.92 34.57 11.72
CA GLU A 915 -42.88 33.65 10.57
C GLU A 915 -44.29 33.33 10.05
N VAL A 916 -45.26 33.14 10.94
CA VAL A 916 -46.67 33.01 10.55
C VAL A 916 -47.17 34.29 9.87
N GLY A 917 -46.73 35.47 10.33
CA GLY A 917 -47.03 36.76 9.71
C GLY A 917 -46.40 36.97 8.33
N ALA A 918 -45.37 36.20 7.99
CA ALA A 918 -44.70 36.24 6.70
C ALA A 918 -45.31 35.28 5.65
N LEU A 919 -46.23 34.39 6.06
CA LEU A 919 -46.94 33.50 5.13
C LEU A 919 -47.74 34.30 4.10
N SER A 920 -47.78 33.81 2.85
CA SER A 920 -48.63 34.44 1.85
C SER A 920 -50.11 34.35 2.24
N ALA A 921 -50.93 35.26 1.71
CA ALA A 921 -52.38 35.25 1.99
C ALA A 921 -53.05 33.92 1.61
N VAL A 922 -52.53 33.22 0.58
CA VAL A 922 -53.02 31.91 0.13
C VAL A 922 -52.63 30.82 1.12
N GLU A 923 -51.37 30.79 1.55
CA GLU A 923 -50.90 29.80 2.53
C GLU A 923 -51.57 29.98 3.88
N LEU A 924 -51.69 31.23 4.36
CA LEU A 924 -52.35 31.53 5.62
C LEU A 924 -53.84 31.11 5.60
N ALA A 925 -54.52 31.29 4.47
CA ALA A 925 -55.89 30.81 4.28
C ALA A 925 -55.98 29.28 4.31
N ALA A 926 -55.03 28.58 3.67
CA ALA A 926 -55.00 27.12 3.62
C ALA A 926 -54.67 26.50 4.99
N VAL A 927 -53.64 27.01 5.67
CA VAL A 927 -53.27 26.61 7.04
C VAL A 927 -54.44 26.89 8.00
N GLY A 928 -55.03 28.08 7.93
CA GLY A 928 -56.20 28.43 8.73
C GLY A 928 -57.38 27.50 8.52
N ALA A 929 -57.68 27.13 7.27
CA ALA A 929 -58.72 26.16 6.94
C ALA A 929 -58.41 24.76 7.51
N ALA A 930 -57.17 24.29 7.40
CA ALA A 930 -56.75 23.01 7.96
C ALA A 930 -56.88 22.97 9.50
N TYR A 931 -56.67 24.12 10.16
CA TYR A 931 -56.81 24.25 11.62
C TYR A 931 -58.26 24.52 12.06
N GLY A 932 -59.21 24.61 11.13
CA GLY A 932 -60.62 24.87 11.44
C GLY A 932 -60.92 26.32 11.84
N ILE A 933 -60.09 27.28 11.42
CA ILE A 933 -60.22 28.69 11.76
C ILE A 933 -61.02 29.42 10.67
N THR A 934 -62.18 29.95 11.04
CA THR A 934 -62.97 30.83 10.16
C THR A 934 -62.32 32.22 10.09
N ALA A 935 -62.09 32.73 8.87
CA ALA A 935 -61.41 34.00 8.61
C ALA A 935 -60.01 34.10 9.28
N PRO A 936 -59.04 33.28 8.84
CA PRO A 936 -57.73 33.18 9.49
C PRO A 936 -56.92 34.47 9.36
N THR A 937 -56.24 34.82 10.45
CA THR A 937 -55.24 35.90 10.54
C THR A 937 -53.94 35.30 11.04
N ALA A 938 -52.81 35.98 10.83
CA ALA A 938 -51.53 35.50 11.35
C ALA A 938 -51.56 35.28 12.87
N ALA A 939 -52.24 36.16 13.61
CA ALA A 939 -52.42 36.02 15.05
C ALA A 939 -53.27 34.80 15.43
N SER A 940 -54.39 34.54 14.74
CA SER A 940 -55.25 33.39 15.07
C SER A 940 -54.60 32.05 14.70
N VAL A 941 -53.84 31.99 13.61
CA VAL A 941 -53.05 30.79 13.24
C VAL A 941 -51.91 30.58 14.24
N SER A 942 -51.17 31.62 14.61
CA SER A 942 -50.09 31.53 15.60
C SER A 942 -50.60 31.07 16.97
N ALA A 943 -51.78 31.53 17.40
CA ALA A 943 -52.42 31.05 18.63
C ALA A 943 -52.80 29.57 18.57
N ALA A 944 -53.29 29.09 17.42
CA ALA A 944 -53.61 27.67 17.24
C ALA A 944 -52.36 26.78 17.27
N ILE A 945 -51.25 27.24 16.68
CA ILE A 945 -49.95 26.56 16.74
C ILE A 945 -49.45 26.49 18.19
N ALA A 946 -49.49 27.60 18.93
CA ALA A 946 -49.06 27.65 20.34
C ALA A 946 -49.90 26.71 21.24
N ALA A 947 -51.21 26.64 21.01
CA ALA A 947 -52.09 25.71 21.71
C ALA A 947 -51.73 24.25 21.39
N ALA A 948 -51.50 23.93 20.11
CA ALA A 948 -51.06 22.58 19.71
C ALA A 948 -49.70 22.21 20.31
N TYR A 949 -48.78 23.18 20.44
CA TYR A 949 -47.47 22.96 21.06
C TYR A 949 -47.57 22.67 22.56
N THR A 950 -48.52 23.30 23.25
CA THR A 950 -48.82 22.97 24.66
C THR A 950 -49.36 21.54 24.79
N THR A 951 -50.21 21.11 23.86
CA THR A 951 -50.71 19.72 23.85
C THR A 951 -49.59 18.73 23.56
N PHE A 952 -48.77 18.99 22.54
CA PHE A 952 -47.60 18.18 22.16
C PHE A 952 -46.64 17.97 23.34
N THR A 953 -46.24 19.06 24.00
CA THR A 953 -45.35 18.99 25.17
C THR A 953 -45.98 18.25 26.35
N GLY A 954 -47.31 18.23 26.45
CA GLY A 954 -48.04 17.49 27.48
C GLY A 954 -48.08 15.98 27.29
N PHE A 955 -47.97 15.47 26.05
CA PHE A 955 -47.87 14.03 25.78
C PHE A 955 -46.48 13.50 26.17
N GLY A 956 -45.42 14.24 25.83
CA GLY A 956 -44.05 13.91 26.25
C GLY A 956 -43.37 12.84 25.40
N ASP A 957 -43.93 12.47 24.25
CA ASP A 957 -43.45 11.39 23.35
C ASP A 957 -42.00 11.54 22.89
N TYR A 958 -41.52 12.79 22.84
CA TYR A 958 -40.17 13.16 22.40
C TYR A 958 -39.27 13.68 23.53
N VAL A 959 -39.65 13.45 24.79
CA VAL A 959 -38.72 13.58 25.91
C VAL A 959 -37.66 12.49 25.78
N THR A 960 -36.38 12.82 25.88
CA THR A 960 -35.32 11.81 25.75
C THR A 960 -35.40 10.76 26.86
N ALA A 961 -35.44 9.48 26.50
CA ALA A 961 -35.33 8.36 27.43
C ALA A 961 -34.50 7.23 26.85
N LEU A 962 -33.75 6.55 27.72
CA LEU A 962 -32.96 5.39 27.35
C LEU A 962 -33.88 4.18 27.12
N ALA A 963 -33.50 3.34 26.16
CA ALA A 963 -34.02 1.98 26.02
C ALA A 963 -33.60 1.14 27.24
N ASN A 964 -34.30 0.04 27.49
CA ASN A 964 -33.88 -0.95 28.48
C ASN A 964 -34.04 -2.38 27.94
N ASP A 965 -33.44 -3.36 28.59
CA ASP A 965 -33.59 -4.78 28.25
C ASP A 965 -34.54 -5.54 29.18
N GLY A 966 -35.28 -4.80 30.01
CA GLY A 966 -36.11 -5.32 31.10
C GLY A 966 -35.38 -5.47 32.44
N THR A 967 -34.04 -5.44 32.45
CA THR A 967 -33.21 -5.56 33.67
C THR A 967 -32.44 -4.28 33.97
N ALA A 968 -31.93 -3.59 32.94
CA ALA A 968 -31.20 -2.33 33.06
C ALA A 968 -31.45 -1.43 31.84
N ASN A 969 -31.17 -0.13 31.99
CA ASN A 969 -31.09 0.78 30.86
C ASN A 969 -29.90 0.40 29.96
N ILE A 970 -30.06 0.63 28.65
CA ILE A 970 -29.02 0.43 27.65
C ILE A 970 -28.22 1.73 27.52
N THR A 971 -27.21 1.88 28.37
CA THR A 971 -26.34 3.05 28.44
C THR A 971 -25.08 2.90 27.60
N GLY A 972 -24.77 1.70 27.08
CA GLY A 972 -23.43 1.43 26.53
C GLY A 972 -22.36 1.36 27.62
N ASN A 973 -21.12 1.08 27.22
CA ASN A 973 -19.95 0.98 28.08
C ASN A 973 -18.73 1.59 27.39
N ALA A 974 -17.76 2.05 28.19
CA ALA A 974 -16.43 2.38 27.70
C ALA A 974 -15.67 1.14 27.21
N SER A 975 -14.67 1.38 26.37
CA SER A 975 -13.70 0.36 26.00
C SER A 975 -12.84 -0.09 27.20
N LEU A 976 -12.18 -1.24 27.00
CA LEU A 976 -11.30 -1.86 28.00
C LEU A 976 -9.84 -1.92 27.55
N SER A 977 -9.54 -1.43 26.35
CA SER A 977 -8.22 -1.53 25.71
C SER A 977 -7.60 -0.15 25.63
N THR A 978 -6.33 0.00 26.02
CA THR A 978 -5.64 1.30 25.97
C THR A 978 -5.07 1.57 24.60
N SER A 979 -5.25 2.80 24.12
CA SER A 979 -4.72 3.27 22.84
C SER A 979 -4.28 4.72 22.97
N ASP A 980 -3.06 5.02 22.55
CA ASP A 980 -2.46 6.36 22.63
C ASP A 980 -2.16 6.84 21.20
N ASN A 981 -3.20 6.99 20.39
CA ASN A 981 -3.05 7.27 18.96
C ASN A 981 -2.64 8.72 18.71
N LEU A 982 -1.90 8.93 17.63
CA LEU A 982 -1.61 10.24 17.09
C LEU A 982 -2.46 10.47 15.85
N VAL A 983 -3.44 11.36 15.91
CA VAL A 983 -4.40 11.62 14.84
C VAL A 983 -4.10 12.95 14.17
N LEU A 984 -3.87 12.92 12.86
CA LEU A 984 -3.81 14.09 11.99
C LEU A 984 -5.11 14.07 11.16
N PRO A 985 -6.12 14.91 11.48
CA PRO A 985 -7.37 14.95 10.71
C PRO A 985 -7.13 15.42 9.27
N GLY A 986 -6.26 16.42 9.09
CA GLY A 986 -5.89 16.91 7.77
C GLY A 986 -6.72 18.12 7.33
N GLU A 987 -7.07 18.22 6.05
CA GLU A 987 -7.91 19.30 5.51
C GLU A 987 -9.34 18.81 5.33
N GLY A 988 -10.35 19.45 5.96
CA GLY A 988 -11.72 19.02 5.74
C GLY A 988 -12.72 19.47 6.79
N ASN A 989 -13.76 18.67 7.00
CA ASN A 989 -14.60 18.83 8.19
C ASN A 989 -14.69 17.44 8.81
N ASP A 990 -13.76 17.17 9.71
CA ASP A 990 -13.50 15.79 10.14
C ASP A 990 -14.27 15.45 11.42
N VAL A 991 -14.58 14.17 11.60
CA VAL A 991 -15.17 13.64 12.83
C VAL A 991 -14.18 12.68 13.48
N ILE A 992 -13.65 13.08 14.62
CA ILE A 992 -12.67 12.30 15.39
C ILE A 992 -13.34 11.79 16.66
N VAL A 993 -13.43 10.47 16.80
CA VAL A 993 -13.98 9.79 17.98
C VAL A 993 -12.82 9.17 18.76
N LEU A 994 -12.55 9.74 19.94
CA LEU A 994 -11.44 9.32 20.79
C LEU A 994 -11.76 8.10 21.66
N GLY A 995 -10.71 7.37 22.07
CA GLY A 995 -10.82 6.19 22.91
C GLY A 995 -11.36 6.50 24.30
N THR A 996 -12.10 5.57 24.90
CA THR A 996 -12.83 5.81 26.16
C THR A 996 -12.24 5.09 27.38
N THR A 997 -11.12 4.38 27.22
CA THR A 997 -10.53 3.55 28.28
C THR A 997 -9.84 4.42 29.34
N VAL A 998 -10.28 4.32 30.60
CA VAL A 998 -9.65 5.00 31.73
C VAL A 998 -9.20 4.00 32.79
N GLY A 999 -7.89 3.84 32.95
CA GLY A 999 -7.27 2.98 33.96
C GLY A 999 -6.75 3.72 35.18
N THR A 1000 -6.01 2.98 36.01
CA THR A 1000 -5.44 3.51 37.27
C THR A 1000 -4.19 4.37 37.07
N THR A 1001 -3.59 4.34 35.89
CA THR A 1001 -2.38 5.08 35.49
C THR A 1001 -2.57 5.71 34.11
N ALA A 1002 -1.78 6.73 33.77
CA ALA A 1002 -1.77 7.33 32.43
C ALA A 1002 -1.54 6.28 31.34
N ALA A 1003 -0.42 5.53 31.41
CA ALA A 1003 -0.14 4.38 30.53
C ALA A 1003 -1.19 3.24 30.56
N GLY A 1004 -2.15 3.31 31.48
CA GLY A 1004 -3.26 2.37 31.61
C GLY A 1004 -4.58 2.91 31.08
N SER A 1005 -4.55 4.05 30.41
CA SER A 1005 -5.72 4.79 29.91
C SER A 1005 -5.41 5.21 28.48
N SER A 1006 -6.43 5.30 27.63
CA SER A 1006 -6.28 5.94 26.33
C SER A 1006 -5.97 7.43 26.54
N ASN A 1007 -4.88 7.90 25.96
CA ASN A 1007 -4.48 9.29 25.93
C ASN A 1007 -4.12 9.67 24.48
N ASP A 1008 -5.15 9.95 23.69
CA ASP A 1008 -4.98 10.24 22.27
C ASP A 1008 -4.50 11.69 22.07
N THR A 1009 -3.72 11.93 21.01
CA THR A 1009 -3.27 13.27 20.62
C THR A 1009 -3.82 13.64 19.25
N VAL A 1010 -4.53 14.77 19.16
CA VAL A 1010 -5.02 15.33 17.89
C VAL A 1010 -4.10 16.46 17.43
N VAL A 1011 -3.49 16.29 16.26
CA VAL A 1011 -2.55 17.24 15.65
C VAL A 1011 -3.30 18.15 14.69
N ILE A 1012 -3.26 19.46 14.96
CA ILE A 1012 -3.99 20.44 14.16
C ILE A 1012 -3.06 21.13 13.16
N GLY A 1013 -3.34 20.87 11.88
CA GLY A 1013 -2.64 21.45 10.74
C GLY A 1013 -3.13 22.85 10.35
N ASN A 1014 -2.57 23.39 9.27
CA ASN A 1014 -3.07 24.61 8.66
C ASN A 1014 -4.37 24.34 7.88
N SER A 1015 -5.27 25.32 7.85
CA SER A 1015 -6.49 25.27 7.02
C SER A 1015 -7.35 24.00 7.21
N PHE A 1016 -7.35 23.42 8.41
CA PHE A 1016 -7.97 22.12 8.70
C PHE A 1016 -9.51 22.10 8.56
N GLY A 1017 -10.18 23.26 8.50
CA GLY A 1017 -11.62 23.38 8.25
C GLY A 1017 -12.48 23.29 9.51
N ASN A 1018 -13.56 22.50 9.57
CA ASN A 1018 -14.46 22.45 10.74
C ASN A 1018 -14.55 21.05 11.36
N ASP A 1019 -13.67 20.78 12.33
CA ASP A 1019 -13.53 19.45 12.91
C ASP A 1019 -14.40 19.30 14.15
N THR A 1020 -14.89 18.09 14.36
CA THR A 1020 -15.63 17.68 15.55
C THR A 1020 -14.84 16.58 16.27
N VAL A 1021 -14.47 16.84 17.53
CA VAL A 1021 -13.80 15.85 18.38
C VAL A 1021 -14.75 15.40 19.47
N VAL A 1022 -15.03 14.10 19.54
CA VAL A 1022 -15.93 13.48 20.51
C VAL A 1022 -15.14 12.58 21.44
N ASN A 1023 -15.62 12.45 22.69
CA ASN A 1023 -14.97 11.71 23.77
C ASN A 1023 -13.65 12.31 24.29
N PHE A 1024 -13.35 13.58 23.95
CA PHE A 1024 -12.18 14.27 24.47
C PHE A 1024 -12.21 14.40 26.01
N ALA A 1025 -11.26 13.76 26.68
CA ALA A 1025 -11.11 13.79 28.12
C ALA A 1025 -10.17 14.92 28.56
N ALA A 1026 -10.74 15.98 29.15
CA ALA A 1026 -9.96 17.15 29.58
C ALA A 1026 -9.03 16.90 30.79
N THR A 1027 -9.33 15.90 31.64
CA THR A 1027 -8.62 15.67 32.91
C THR A 1027 -8.58 14.19 33.26
N GLY A 1028 -7.61 13.81 34.10
CA GLY A 1028 -7.47 12.44 34.59
C GLY A 1028 -6.27 11.73 33.98
N ASN A 1029 -6.23 10.41 34.11
CA ASN A 1029 -5.13 9.60 33.58
C ASN A 1029 -5.20 9.43 32.06
N GLY A 1030 -6.39 9.27 31.50
CA GLY A 1030 -6.60 9.30 30.05
C GLY A 1030 -7.02 10.69 29.63
N ALA A 1031 -6.17 11.70 29.89
CA ALA A 1031 -6.44 13.05 29.42
C ALA A 1031 -5.88 13.19 28.00
N ASP A 1032 -6.71 13.62 27.07
CA ASP A 1032 -6.33 13.81 25.67
C ASP A 1032 -5.62 15.16 25.47
N ALA A 1033 -4.88 15.25 24.37
CA ALA A 1033 -4.09 16.41 24.03
C ALA A 1033 -4.31 16.92 22.61
N PHE A 1034 -4.07 18.22 22.44
CA PHE A 1034 -3.92 18.87 21.15
C PHE A 1034 -2.46 19.22 20.88
N ASP A 1035 -2.01 18.99 19.66
CA ASP A 1035 -0.76 19.55 19.13
C ASP A 1035 -1.04 20.70 18.15
N PHE A 1036 -0.71 21.93 18.54
CA PHE A 1036 -0.79 23.13 17.71
C PHE A 1036 0.57 23.57 17.14
N THR A 1037 1.58 22.71 17.19
CA THR A 1037 2.95 23.07 16.77
C THR A 1037 3.03 23.45 15.30
N ALA A 1038 2.23 22.81 14.42
CA ALA A 1038 2.14 23.20 13.00
C ALA A 1038 1.60 24.62 12.81
N LEU A 1039 0.71 25.06 13.72
CA LEU A 1039 0.22 26.44 13.82
C LEU A 1039 1.15 27.37 14.63
N LYS A 1040 2.33 26.87 15.03
CA LYS A 1040 3.35 27.54 15.85
C LYS A 1040 2.97 27.78 17.31
N GLY A 1041 1.87 27.20 17.81
CA GLY A 1041 1.48 27.26 19.21
C GLY A 1041 2.15 26.15 20.02
N THR A 1042 2.75 26.49 21.17
CA THR A 1042 3.45 25.49 22.02
C THR A 1042 3.20 25.66 23.52
N THR A 1043 2.67 26.79 23.97
CA THR A 1043 2.51 27.08 25.41
C THR A 1043 1.15 27.70 25.70
N LEU A 1044 0.29 27.02 26.45
CA LEU A 1044 -0.97 27.59 26.93
C LEU A 1044 -0.70 28.71 27.93
N THR A 1045 -1.17 29.93 27.63
CA THR A 1045 -1.08 31.08 28.53
C THR A 1045 -2.17 32.11 28.24
N ALA A 1046 -2.62 32.82 29.27
CA ALA A 1046 -3.56 33.94 29.11
C ALA A 1046 -2.87 35.23 28.60
N GLY A 1047 -1.54 35.26 28.51
CA GLY A 1047 -0.76 36.44 28.09
C GLY A 1047 -0.49 36.50 26.59
N TYR A 1048 -0.64 37.69 25.99
CA TYR A 1048 -0.45 37.92 24.55
C TYR A 1048 0.97 38.33 24.13
N THR A 1049 1.95 38.23 25.04
CA THR A 1049 3.33 38.71 24.80
C THR A 1049 4.37 37.59 24.84
N THR A 1050 3.91 36.37 25.08
CA THR A 1050 4.75 35.17 25.07
C THR A 1050 4.74 34.59 23.67
N ASP A 1051 5.91 34.56 23.03
CA ASP A 1051 6.06 33.93 21.71
C ASP A 1051 5.59 32.47 21.76
N LYS A 1052 4.90 32.02 20.70
CA LYS A 1052 4.29 30.70 20.57
C LYS A 1052 3.21 30.39 21.60
N SER A 1053 2.54 31.42 22.13
CA SER A 1053 1.43 31.24 23.06
C SER A 1053 0.21 30.62 22.40
N ILE A 1054 -0.51 29.79 23.14
CA ILE A 1054 -1.88 29.35 22.88
C ILE A 1054 -2.77 30.09 23.89
N ALA A 1055 -3.76 30.86 23.41
CA ALA A 1055 -4.69 31.60 24.26
C ALA A 1055 -6.14 31.25 23.90
N ILE A 1056 -6.97 30.99 24.92
CA ILE A 1056 -8.37 30.58 24.75
C ILE A 1056 -9.28 31.60 25.43
N GLN A 1057 -10.27 32.13 24.72
CA GLN A 1057 -11.26 33.06 25.27
C GLN A 1057 -12.65 32.84 24.70
N ALA A 1058 -13.67 33.19 25.50
CA ALA A 1058 -15.04 33.25 25.01
C ALA A 1058 -15.20 34.42 24.03
N ALA A 1059 -15.81 34.18 22.87
CA ALA A 1059 -16.05 35.17 21.83
C ALA A 1059 -16.82 36.41 22.33
N THR A 1060 -17.68 36.23 23.34
CA THR A 1060 -18.45 37.32 23.98
C THR A 1060 -17.60 38.31 24.79
N THR A 1061 -16.35 37.95 25.09
CA THR A 1061 -15.40 38.82 25.79
C THR A 1061 -14.52 39.65 24.85
N LEU A 1062 -14.53 39.31 23.55
CA LEU A 1062 -13.85 40.09 22.52
C LEU A 1062 -14.58 41.42 22.29
N GLY A 1063 -13.82 42.49 22.06
CA GLY A 1063 -14.34 43.83 21.77
C GLY A 1063 -14.98 43.99 20.39
N THR A 1064 -15.81 43.02 19.98
CA THR A 1064 -16.52 43.03 18.70
C THR A 1064 -17.67 44.03 18.70
N SER A 1065 -18.00 44.55 17.51
CA SER A 1065 -19.14 45.44 17.30
C SER A 1065 -19.59 45.37 15.84
N SER A 1066 -20.63 46.10 15.46
CA SER A 1066 -21.05 46.19 14.05
C SER A 1066 -19.97 46.73 13.11
N THR A 1067 -18.92 47.38 13.64
CA THR A 1067 -17.79 47.93 12.86
C THR A 1067 -16.44 47.25 13.17
N VAL A 1068 -16.36 46.38 14.17
CA VAL A 1068 -15.13 45.66 14.55
C VAL A 1068 -15.40 44.17 14.42
N THR A 1069 -14.80 43.56 13.40
CA THR A 1069 -14.87 42.11 13.18
C THR A 1069 -14.11 41.36 14.28
N GLU A 1070 -14.44 40.09 14.47
CA GLU A 1070 -13.74 39.20 15.41
C GLU A 1070 -12.24 39.16 15.14
N LYS A 1071 -11.85 38.98 13.87
CA LYS A 1071 -10.45 39.11 13.41
C LYS A 1071 -9.78 40.40 13.91
N ALA A 1072 -10.42 41.56 13.71
CA ALA A 1072 -9.85 42.85 14.10
C ALA A 1072 -9.78 43.01 15.63
N ALA A 1073 -10.73 42.43 16.37
CA ALA A 1073 -10.70 42.41 17.84
C ALA A 1073 -9.54 41.55 18.36
N ILE A 1074 -9.26 40.41 17.73
CA ILE A 1074 -8.12 39.54 18.06
C ILE A 1074 -6.80 40.25 17.75
N GLU A 1075 -6.64 40.84 16.55
CA GLU A 1075 -5.45 41.61 16.19
C GLU A 1075 -5.15 42.73 17.20
N ALA A 1076 -6.21 43.36 17.75
CA ALA A 1076 -6.06 44.39 18.76
C ALA A 1076 -5.47 43.91 20.10
N LEU A 1077 -5.64 42.63 20.46
CA LEU A 1077 -5.07 42.05 21.69
C LEU A 1077 -3.55 41.95 21.64
N PHE A 1078 -2.98 41.80 20.45
CA PHE A 1078 -1.54 41.63 20.21
C PHE A 1078 -0.83 42.93 19.78
N ASN A 1079 -1.49 44.08 19.84
CA ASN A 1079 -0.93 45.38 19.40
C ASN A 1079 0.20 45.96 20.30
N ALA A 1080 0.61 45.26 21.36
CA ALA A 1080 1.67 45.72 22.23
C ALA A 1080 3.00 45.83 21.47
N ASN A 1081 3.86 46.80 21.86
CA ASN A 1081 5.16 46.96 21.19
C ASN A 1081 6.11 45.81 21.58
N ASN A 1082 6.19 44.77 20.74
CA ASN A 1082 7.09 43.63 20.92
C ASN A 1082 8.50 43.96 20.37
N ALA A 1083 9.54 43.43 21.01
CA ALA A 1083 10.93 43.73 20.62
C ALA A 1083 11.41 42.90 19.41
N ALA A 1084 10.77 41.76 19.18
CA ALA A 1084 11.04 40.82 18.11
C ALA A 1084 9.70 40.29 17.58
N ALA A 1085 9.69 39.75 16.36
CA ALA A 1085 8.50 39.10 15.82
C ALA A 1085 8.14 37.87 16.65
N GLN A 1086 6.84 37.66 16.85
CA GLN A 1086 6.26 36.55 17.60
C GLN A 1086 5.15 35.89 16.77
N ASP A 1087 4.90 34.61 17.01
CA ASP A 1087 3.78 33.87 16.44
C ASP A 1087 2.89 33.33 17.58
N HIS A 1088 1.58 33.32 17.38
CA HIS A 1088 0.63 32.84 18.40
C HIS A 1088 -0.51 32.04 17.78
N VAL A 1089 -1.17 31.24 18.63
CA VAL A 1089 -2.45 30.60 18.33
C VAL A 1089 -3.50 31.17 19.28
N PHE A 1090 -4.63 31.62 18.74
CA PHE A 1090 -5.73 32.17 19.51
C PHE A 1090 -7.03 31.43 19.20
N LEU A 1091 -7.72 30.96 20.23
CA LEU A 1091 -8.98 30.25 20.14
C LEU A 1091 -10.11 31.11 20.68
N SER A 1092 -11.07 31.43 19.82
CA SER A 1092 -12.28 32.19 20.16
C SER A 1092 -13.49 31.25 20.24
N VAL A 1093 -13.97 31.01 21.46
CA VAL A 1093 -15.01 30.00 21.76
C VAL A 1093 -16.39 30.64 21.76
N ASN A 1094 -17.29 30.15 20.90
CA ASN A 1094 -18.66 30.67 20.80
C ASN A 1094 -19.59 30.10 21.90
N ALA A 1095 -20.86 30.51 21.88
CA ALA A 1095 -21.85 30.06 22.87
C ALA A 1095 -22.26 28.58 22.74
N HIS A 1096 -21.90 27.93 21.63
CA HIS A 1096 -22.14 26.52 21.33
C HIS A 1096 -20.90 25.65 21.60
N ASN A 1097 -19.90 26.16 22.33
CA ASN A 1097 -18.65 25.45 22.65
C ASN A 1097 -17.76 25.13 21.42
N VAL A 1098 -17.95 25.83 20.29
CA VAL A 1098 -17.09 25.71 19.11
C VAL A 1098 -16.02 26.79 19.15
N ALA A 1099 -14.74 26.40 18.99
CA ALA A 1099 -13.61 27.31 18.96
C ALA A 1099 -13.18 27.65 17.54
N SER A 1100 -13.20 28.94 17.18
CA SER A 1100 -12.51 29.45 15.99
C SER A 1100 -11.02 29.58 16.27
N VAL A 1101 -10.18 28.85 15.53
CA VAL A 1101 -8.73 28.80 15.73
C VAL A 1101 -8.02 29.75 14.76
N TYR A 1102 -7.29 30.72 15.30
CA TYR A 1102 -6.52 31.71 14.54
C TYR A 1102 -5.02 31.51 14.77
N THR A 1103 -4.22 31.60 13.71
CA THR A 1103 -2.82 31.99 13.85
C THR A 1103 -2.72 33.51 13.91
N VAL A 1104 -1.78 34.03 14.71
CA VAL A 1104 -1.50 35.46 14.80
C VAL A 1104 -0.02 35.67 14.60
N ALA A 1105 0.34 36.29 13.47
CA ALA A 1105 1.70 36.72 13.20
C ALA A 1105 1.87 38.16 13.69
N ASP A 1106 2.67 38.35 14.74
CA ASP A 1106 2.92 39.65 15.37
C ASP A 1106 4.35 40.11 15.03
N ALA A 1107 4.49 40.98 14.02
CA ALA A 1107 5.81 41.46 13.61
C ALA A 1107 6.46 42.34 14.70
N ALA A 1108 7.77 42.58 14.65
CA ALA A 1108 8.42 43.50 15.60
C ALA A 1108 7.88 44.93 15.45
N GLY A 1109 7.41 45.53 16.54
CA GLY A 1109 6.81 46.86 16.57
C GLY A 1109 5.45 46.87 17.27
N ALA A 1110 4.67 47.95 17.09
CA ALA A 1110 3.30 48.02 17.58
C ALA A 1110 2.32 47.99 16.40
N THR A 1111 1.09 47.55 16.65
CA THR A 1111 -0.05 47.63 15.72
C THR A 1111 0.15 46.93 14.36
N ASN A 1112 0.80 45.78 14.38
CA ASN A 1112 1.25 45.04 13.20
C ASN A 1112 0.90 43.53 13.26
N ALA A 1113 0.11 43.10 14.26
CA ALA A 1113 -0.40 41.75 14.35
C ALA A 1113 -1.40 41.45 13.21
N VAL A 1114 -1.27 40.26 12.61
CA VAL A 1114 -2.16 39.76 11.55
C VAL A 1114 -2.75 38.43 11.99
N ALA A 1115 -4.07 38.38 12.18
CA ALA A 1115 -4.78 37.16 12.54
C ALA A 1115 -5.35 36.45 11.30
N THR A 1116 -5.13 35.14 11.18
CA THR A 1116 -5.61 34.30 10.08
C THR A 1116 -6.37 33.11 10.63
N LEU A 1117 -7.68 33.02 10.32
CA LEU A 1117 -8.50 31.88 10.69
C LEU A 1117 -7.97 30.63 9.97
N GLN A 1118 -7.73 29.56 10.73
CA GLN A 1118 -7.31 28.26 10.21
C GLN A 1118 -8.48 27.28 10.10
N GLY A 1119 -9.41 27.34 11.04
CA GLY A 1119 -10.54 26.41 11.11
C GLY A 1119 -11.34 26.59 12.39
N THR A 1120 -12.30 25.70 12.62
CA THR A 1120 -13.07 25.62 13.86
C THR A 1120 -13.05 24.21 14.42
N ILE A 1121 -13.05 24.09 15.75
CA ILE A 1121 -13.08 22.79 16.45
C ILE A 1121 -14.29 22.78 17.40
N ASP A 1122 -15.19 21.83 17.20
CA ASP A 1122 -16.27 21.50 18.14
C ASP A 1122 -15.82 20.36 19.07
N LEU A 1123 -15.78 20.61 20.38
CA LEU A 1123 -15.46 19.59 21.40
C LEU A 1123 -16.70 18.94 22.02
N GLY A 1124 -17.88 19.20 21.44
CA GLY A 1124 -19.15 18.71 21.92
C GLY A 1124 -19.39 19.08 23.38
N ASP A 1125 -19.43 18.07 24.25
CA ASP A 1125 -19.73 18.19 25.68
C ASP A 1125 -18.52 18.53 26.55
N THR A 1126 -17.31 18.55 25.99
CA THR A 1126 -16.11 18.99 26.70
C THR A 1126 -15.88 20.49 26.53
N ALA A 1127 -16.07 21.25 27.61
CA ALA A 1127 -15.93 22.70 27.57
C ALA A 1127 -14.48 23.15 27.41
N TRP A 1128 -14.18 24.00 26.41
CA TRP A 1128 -12.84 24.57 26.18
C TRP A 1128 -12.21 25.24 27.41
N GLY A 1129 -13.04 25.87 28.26
CA GLY A 1129 -12.58 26.52 29.48
C GLY A 1129 -12.08 25.58 30.59
N THR A 1130 -12.24 24.25 30.41
CA THR A 1130 -11.73 23.22 31.34
C THR A 1130 -10.34 22.73 30.97
N LEU A 1131 -9.85 23.03 29.75
CA LEU A 1131 -8.54 22.60 29.29
C LEU A 1131 -7.42 23.31 30.05
N THR A 1132 -6.34 22.58 30.31
CA THR A 1132 -5.16 23.06 31.01
C THR A 1132 -3.92 22.88 30.16
N ALA A 1133 -2.75 23.30 30.65
CA ALA A 1133 -1.49 23.10 29.94
C ALA A 1133 -1.17 21.61 29.68
N ALA A 1134 -1.77 20.68 30.44
CA ALA A 1134 -1.60 19.24 30.20
C ALA A 1134 -2.28 18.76 28.90
N ASN A 1135 -3.26 19.49 28.38
CA ASN A 1135 -3.96 19.16 27.13
C ASN A 1135 -3.29 19.75 25.89
N PHE A 1136 -2.11 20.38 26.03
CA PHE A 1136 -1.38 20.97 24.91
C PHE A 1136 0.03 20.44 24.90
N VAL A 1137 0.36 19.71 23.84
CA VAL A 1137 1.65 19.09 23.64
C VAL A 1137 2.42 19.85 22.56
N ASN A 1138 3.71 19.56 22.46
CA ASN A 1138 4.62 20.25 21.55
C ASN A 1138 5.45 19.22 20.79
N SER A 1139 5.14 18.99 19.51
CA SER A 1139 5.88 18.04 18.67
C SER A 1139 7.33 18.43 18.40
N SER A 1140 7.72 19.67 18.66
CA SER A 1140 9.14 20.09 18.59
C SER A 1140 9.94 19.73 19.85
N ALA A 1141 9.29 19.24 20.91
CA ALA A 1141 9.98 18.80 22.11
C ALA A 1141 10.76 17.50 21.86
N ALA A 1142 11.99 17.43 22.39
CA ALA A 1142 12.71 16.16 22.45
C ALA A 1142 11.84 15.15 23.20
N ASN A 1143 11.67 13.94 22.65
CA ASN A 1143 10.87 12.86 23.23
C ASN A 1143 9.35 13.11 23.21
N TYR A 1144 8.82 14.02 22.38
CA TYR A 1144 7.37 14.22 22.20
C TYR A 1144 6.62 12.90 22.01
N ASN A 1145 7.13 12.09 21.09
CA ASN A 1145 6.60 10.79 20.76
C ASN A 1145 6.98 9.67 21.78
N LEU A 1146 7.75 9.96 22.83
CA LEU A 1146 7.97 9.00 23.94
C LEU A 1146 7.08 9.36 25.13
N SER A 1147 6.37 10.49 25.06
CA SER A 1147 5.68 11.10 26.20
C SER A 1147 4.18 11.28 25.97
N ASN A 1148 3.70 11.25 24.72
CA ASN A 1148 2.32 11.61 24.35
C ASN A 1148 1.75 10.72 23.21
N GLY A 1149 2.13 9.44 23.13
CA GLY A 1149 1.83 8.54 22.00
C GLY A 1149 3.04 8.30 21.09
N PRO A 1150 2.94 7.51 20.00
CA PRO A 1150 4.02 6.65 19.53
C PRO A 1150 5.19 7.37 18.84
N THR A 1151 6.40 6.92 19.22
CA THR A 1151 7.80 7.33 18.93
C THR A 1151 8.27 7.66 17.47
N GLY A 1152 7.96 8.82 16.88
CA GLY A 1152 8.39 9.21 15.51
C GLY A 1152 9.90 9.42 15.23
N LEU A 1153 10.44 8.76 14.17
CA LEU A 1153 10.77 9.28 12.82
C LEU A 1153 11.27 8.10 11.92
N ASN A 1154 10.90 7.98 10.64
CA ASN A 1154 11.27 8.97 9.60
C ASN A 1154 10.45 8.95 8.29
N GLY A 1155 10.29 10.16 7.74
CA GLY A 1155 10.07 10.54 6.34
C GLY A 1155 9.63 12.02 6.34
N SER A 1156 10.41 13.06 6.00
CA SER A 1156 11.58 13.25 5.13
C SER A 1156 12.51 14.35 5.71
N ALA A 1157 13.75 14.40 5.18
CA ALA A 1157 14.95 15.04 5.73
C ALA A 1157 14.87 16.53 6.11
N GLY A 1158 15.41 16.86 7.30
CA GLY A 1158 15.56 18.23 7.80
C GLY A 1158 16.53 18.37 8.99
N THR A 1159 17.76 17.87 8.82
CA THR A 1159 19.01 18.30 9.49
C THR A 1159 18.92 18.93 10.90
N THR A 1160 18.94 18.10 11.94
CA THR A 1160 19.96 18.25 12.99
C THR A 1160 20.26 16.86 13.57
N PRO A 1161 21.53 16.44 13.63
CA PRO A 1161 21.90 15.18 14.27
C PRO A 1161 21.47 15.23 15.73
N VAL A 1162 20.69 14.25 16.17
CA VAL A 1162 20.72 13.86 17.57
C VAL A 1162 22.16 13.47 17.81
N THR A 1163 22.88 14.35 18.49
CA THR A 1163 24.19 14.05 19.02
C THR A 1163 23.95 12.84 19.93
N PRO A 1164 24.63 11.70 19.74
CA PRO A 1164 24.71 10.70 20.79
C PRO A 1164 25.08 11.50 22.03
N GLY A 1165 24.25 11.45 23.07
CA GLY A 1165 24.56 12.10 24.33
C GLY A 1165 26.02 11.76 24.60
N THR A 1166 26.88 12.77 24.68
CA THR A 1166 28.27 12.56 25.02
C THR A 1166 28.23 12.02 26.44
N GLY A 1167 28.22 10.68 26.54
CA GLY A 1167 28.25 9.97 27.80
C GLY A 1167 29.42 10.56 28.55
N THR A 1168 29.11 11.37 29.55
CA THR A 1168 30.14 11.93 30.41
C THR A 1168 30.81 10.71 31.02
N ALA A 1169 32.13 10.55 30.83
CA ALA A 1169 32.87 9.38 31.32
C ALA A 1169 32.47 9.10 32.78
N ALA A 1170 31.70 8.02 32.99
CA ALA A 1170 31.25 7.65 34.31
C ALA A 1170 32.43 7.02 35.04
N THR A 1171 32.67 7.42 36.28
CA THR A 1171 33.66 6.77 37.14
C THR A 1171 32.93 5.95 38.20
N VAL A 1172 33.12 4.64 38.19
CA VAL A 1172 32.51 3.72 39.15
C VAL A 1172 33.56 3.26 40.14
N ALA A 1173 33.31 3.44 41.44
CA ALA A 1173 34.21 2.98 42.49
C ALA A 1173 33.92 1.50 42.82
N VAL A 1174 34.87 0.62 42.52
CA VAL A 1174 34.77 -0.82 42.79
C VAL A 1174 35.58 -1.12 44.05
N THR A 1175 34.92 -1.09 45.22
CA THR A 1175 35.59 -1.17 46.55
C THR A 1175 35.21 -2.38 47.40
N ALA A 1176 34.20 -3.16 46.98
CA ALA A 1176 33.72 -4.38 47.62
C ALA A 1176 33.02 -5.26 46.56
N ALA A 1177 32.53 -6.45 46.93
CA ALA A 1177 31.76 -7.30 46.02
C ALA A 1177 30.47 -6.60 45.54
N GLY A 1178 30.09 -6.80 44.28
CA GLY A 1178 28.92 -6.16 43.67
C GLY A 1178 28.74 -6.53 42.21
N SER A 1179 27.76 -5.91 41.55
CA SER A 1179 27.50 -6.10 40.11
C SER A 1179 27.00 -4.82 39.47
N VAL A 1180 27.31 -4.64 38.18
CA VAL A 1180 26.77 -3.55 37.35
C VAL A 1180 26.51 -4.07 35.94
N THR A 1181 25.51 -3.49 35.26
CA THR A 1181 25.24 -3.73 33.85
C THR A 1181 25.49 -2.43 33.10
N GLU A 1182 26.47 -2.43 32.21
CA GLU A 1182 26.82 -1.30 31.35
C GLU A 1182 26.07 -1.41 30.02
N THR A 1183 25.80 -0.25 29.41
CA THR A 1183 25.29 -0.13 28.05
C THR A 1183 26.47 0.28 27.16
N ALA A 1184 26.62 -0.29 25.96
CA ALA A 1184 27.79 -0.07 25.09
C ALA A 1184 28.07 1.39 24.65
N ALA A 1185 27.23 2.36 25.07
CA ALA A 1185 27.34 3.78 24.75
C ALA A 1185 28.12 4.61 25.80
N THR A 1186 28.51 4.04 26.95
CA THR A 1186 29.24 4.75 28.02
C THR A 1186 30.69 4.26 28.11
N ASN A 1187 31.68 5.15 27.93
CA ASN A 1187 33.09 4.84 28.23
C ASN A 1187 33.33 4.94 29.75
N THR A 1188 33.04 3.89 30.49
CA THR A 1188 33.06 3.86 31.95
C THR A 1188 34.45 3.48 32.48
N THR A 1189 34.96 4.23 33.46
CA THR A 1189 36.18 3.89 34.20
C THR A 1189 35.84 3.31 35.56
N PHE A 1190 36.12 2.02 35.75
CA PHE A 1190 36.01 1.32 37.03
C PHE A 1190 37.31 1.49 37.81
N ASN A 1191 37.27 2.30 38.87
CA ASN A 1191 38.39 2.44 39.81
C ASN A 1191 38.34 1.27 40.79
N VAL A 1192 39.15 0.26 40.52
CA VAL A 1192 39.21 -0.98 41.31
C VAL A 1192 40.14 -0.79 42.49
N ALA A 1193 39.65 -1.03 43.71
CA ALA A 1193 40.48 -1.07 44.91
C ALA A 1193 41.12 -2.46 45.12
N ALA A 1194 42.22 -2.51 45.87
CA ALA A 1194 42.79 -3.77 46.33
C ALA A 1194 41.92 -4.36 47.45
N GLY A 1195 41.54 -5.63 47.35
CA GLY A 1195 40.78 -6.34 48.37
C GLY A 1195 40.60 -7.81 48.04
N ASN A 1196 39.75 -8.51 48.80
CA ASN A 1196 39.38 -9.92 48.55
C ASN A 1196 37.89 -10.00 48.20
N TYR A 1197 37.56 -9.77 46.93
CA TYR A 1197 36.18 -9.80 46.44
C TYR A 1197 36.11 -10.00 44.93
N THR A 1198 34.93 -10.43 44.46
CA THR A 1198 34.56 -10.49 43.05
C THR A 1198 33.53 -9.40 42.74
N TYR A 1199 33.72 -8.68 41.63
CA TYR A 1199 32.78 -7.66 41.14
C TYR A 1199 32.37 -8.00 39.70
N ASN A 1200 31.08 -8.14 39.44
CA ASN A 1200 30.56 -8.56 38.15
C ASN A 1200 30.24 -7.34 37.26
N ILE A 1201 30.64 -7.38 35.99
CA ILE A 1201 30.30 -6.34 35.01
C ILE A 1201 29.68 -7.02 33.79
N ALA A 1202 28.39 -6.79 33.57
CA ALA A 1202 27.72 -7.19 32.34
C ALA A 1202 27.82 -6.06 31.30
N GLY A 1203 28.09 -6.40 30.03
CA GLY A 1203 28.12 -5.41 28.94
C GLY A 1203 29.39 -4.57 28.85
N PHE A 1204 30.51 -5.03 29.42
CA PHE A 1204 31.81 -4.36 29.32
C PHE A 1204 32.27 -4.30 27.86
N GLY A 1205 32.43 -3.09 27.33
CA GLY A 1205 32.60 -2.81 25.90
C GLY A 1205 33.89 -2.10 25.53
N ALA A 1206 34.05 -1.81 24.23
CA ALA A 1206 35.20 -1.08 23.74
C ALA A 1206 35.17 0.38 24.24
N GLY A 1207 36.25 0.82 24.91
CA GLY A 1207 36.37 2.16 25.49
C GLY A 1207 36.21 2.21 27.02
N ASP A 1208 35.70 1.15 27.63
CA ASP A 1208 35.69 0.97 29.08
C ASP A 1208 37.12 0.78 29.63
N LYS A 1209 37.29 1.11 30.92
CA LYS A 1209 38.58 0.98 31.61
C LYS A 1209 38.44 0.35 32.98
N LEU A 1210 39.28 -0.61 33.28
CA LEU A 1210 39.55 -1.11 34.62
C LEU A 1210 40.84 -0.46 35.11
N ALA A 1211 40.71 0.51 36.00
CA ALA A 1211 41.84 1.21 36.60
C ALA A 1211 42.20 0.56 37.93
N PHE A 1212 43.34 -0.11 37.99
CA PHE A 1212 43.84 -0.76 39.19
C PHE A 1212 44.81 0.15 39.96
N PRO A 1213 45.01 -0.07 41.28
CA PRO A 1213 45.84 0.82 42.11
C PRO A 1213 47.32 0.84 41.73
N THR A 1214 47.79 -0.12 40.94
CA THR A 1214 49.16 -0.18 40.43
C THR A 1214 49.12 -0.68 38.99
N ALA A 1215 49.51 0.19 38.07
CA ALA A 1215 49.44 -0.06 36.63
C ALA A 1215 50.17 -1.35 36.24
N GLY A 1216 49.52 -2.19 35.44
CA GLY A 1216 50.11 -3.35 34.78
C GLY A 1216 50.24 -4.64 35.61
N LEU A 1217 49.58 -4.76 36.77
CA LEU A 1217 49.59 -5.98 37.60
C LEU A 1217 48.31 -6.84 37.47
N ALA A 1218 47.35 -6.45 36.64
CA ALA A 1218 46.18 -7.27 36.36
C ALA A 1218 46.53 -8.42 35.40
N THR A 1219 46.04 -9.62 35.71
CA THR A 1219 46.15 -10.82 34.87
C THR A 1219 44.78 -11.20 34.33
N ILE A 1220 44.73 -11.59 33.07
CA ILE A 1220 43.52 -12.11 32.44
C ILE A 1220 43.46 -13.62 32.65
N VAL A 1221 42.32 -14.10 33.12
CA VAL A 1221 41.98 -15.51 33.25
C VAL A 1221 40.76 -15.76 32.37
N ASN A 1222 40.99 -16.34 31.21
CA ASN A 1222 39.92 -16.81 30.33
C ASN A 1222 40.07 -18.32 30.16
N ALA A 1223 39.24 -19.09 30.88
CA ALA A 1223 39.38 -20.54 30.97
C ALA A 1223 38.59 -21.29 29.89
N ASP A 1224 37.49 -20.70 29.40
CA ASP A 1224 36.65 -21.19 28.32
C ASP A 1224 36.42 -20.06 27.33
N PHE A 1225 36.87 -20.25 26.10
CA PHE A 1225 36.84 -19.22 25.05
C PHE A 1225 35.46 -19.07 24.37
N THR A 1226 34.42 -19.69 24.94
CA THR A 1226 33.08 -19.76 24.35
C THR A 1226 31.95 -19.47 25.33
N ASP A 1227 32.23 -19.26 26.61
CA ASP A 1227 31.21 -19.06 27.64
C ASP A 1227 30.78 -17.58 27.80
N GLY A 1228 31.47 -16.67 27.11
CA GLY A 1228 31.20 -15.24 27.15
C GLY A 1228 31.61 -14.59 28.48
N ILE A 1229 32.55 -15.22 29.19
CA ILE A 1229 33.01 -14.82 30.52
C ILE A 1229 34.52 -14.58 30.50
N VAL A 1230 34.95 -13.40 30.98
CA VAL A 1230 36.38 -13.08 31.11
C VAL A 1230 36.68 -12.54 32.50
N ASP A 1231 37.58 -13.20 33.23
CA ASP A 1231 38.03 -12.73 34.54
C ASP A 1231 39.29 -11.87 34.43
N VAL A 1232 39.26 -10.70 35.07
CA VAL A 1232 40.44 -9.86 35.29
C VAL A 1232 40.81 -9.91 36.77
N GLN A 1233 41.94 -10.53 37.08
CA GLN A 1233 42.42 -10.69 38.45
C GLN A 1233 43.54 -9.70 38.76
N TYR A 1234 43.42 -9.00 39.89
CA TYR A 1234 44.45 -8.12 40.42
C TYR A 1234 44.89 -8.59 41.80
N ALA A 1235 46.13 -9.07 41.90
CA ALA A 1235 46.71 -9.59 43.14
C ALA A 1235 47.83 -8.66 43.65
N THR A 1236 47.66 -8.10 44.85
CA THR A 1236 48.69 -7.26 45.50
C THR A 1236 48.66 -7.42 47.02
N GLY A 1237 49.82 -7.41 47.68
CA GLY A 1237 49.93 -7.40 49.14
C GLY A 1237 49.25 -8.57 49.89
N GLY A 1238 49.02 -9.72 49.23
CA GLY A 1238 48.29 -10.86 49.78
C GLY A 1238 46.75 -10.78 49.64
N THR A 1239 46.26 -9.82 48.87
CA THR A 1239 44.83 -9.68 48.50
C THR A 1239 44.63 -9.91 47.00
N THR A 1240 43.48 -10.46 46.61
CA THR A 1240 43.10 -10.74 45.22
C THR A 1240 41.70 -10.22 44.93
N THR A 1241 41.62 -9.21 44.06
CA THR A 1241 40.35 -8.69 43.49
C THR A 1241 40.09 -9.36 42.15
N VAL A 1242 38.88 -9.84 41.91
CA VAL A 1242 38.45 -10.40 40.61
C VAL A 1242 37.36 -9.52 40.01
N ILE A 1243 37.55 -9.07 38.78
CA ILE A 1243 36.50 -8.44 37.98
C ILE A 1243 36.01 -9.48 36.98
N HIS A 1244 34.75 -9.87 37.13
CA HIS A 1244 34.10 -10.92 36.36
C HIS A 1244 33.26 -10.29 35.26
N LEU A 1245 33.75 -10.33 34.02
CA LEU A 1245 33.02 -9.79 32.88
C LEU A 1245 32.08 -10.85 32.33
N THR A 1246 30.82 -10.49 32.10
CA THR A 1246 29.80 -11.41 31.57
C THR A 1246 29.11 -10.80 30.35
N GLY A 1247 28.71 -11.65 29.40
CA GLY A 1247 28.07 -11.19 28.15
C GLY A 1247 29.07 -10.67 27.12
N VAL A 1248 30.33 -11.11 27.20
CA VAL A 1248 31.33 -10.85 26.15
C VAL A 1248 30.94 -11.65 24.90
N PRO A 1249 30.84 -11.05 23.71
CA PRO A 1249 30.47 -11.78 22.49
C PRO A 1249 31.44 -12.94 22.23
N ALA A 1250 30.93 -14.11 21.80
CA ALA A 1250 31.73 -15.33 21.64
C ALA A 1250 32.97 -15.16 20.75
N ALA A 1251 32.90 -14.32 19.70
CA ALA A 1251 34.06 -14.01 18.85
C ALA A 1251 35.12 -13.14 19.57
N THR A 1252 34.69 -12.27 20.47
CA THR A 1252 35.58 -11.42 21.28
C THR A 1252 36.21 -12.23 22.41
N ASP A 1253 35.41 -13.06 23.07
CA ASP A 1253 35.83 -13.99 24.10
C ASP A 1253 36.94 -14.93 23.58
N ALA A 1254 36.70 -15.55 22.42
CA ALA A 1254 37.68 -16.41 21.76
C ALA A 1254 39.00 -15.72 21.37
N ALA A 1255 39.00 -14.39 21.27
CA ALA A 1255 40.18 -13.60 20.94
C ALA A 1255 40.99 -13.19 22.17
N ILE A 1256 40.53 -13.44 23.41
CA ILE A 1256 41.17 -12.96 24.64
C ILE A 1256 41.98 -14.08 25.33
N PHE A 1257 43.30 -14.06 25.14
CA PHE A 1257 44.24 -15.02 25.73
C PHE A 1257 45.30 -14.38 26.64
N GLY A 1258 45.23 -13.07 26.87
CA GLY A 1258 46.11 -12.34 27.79
C GLY A 1258 45.88 -10.82 27.76
N VAL A 1259 46.68 -10.08 28.52
CA VAL A 1259 46.56 -8.61 28.66
C VAL A 1259 46.65 -7.87 27.30
N THR A 1260 47.53 -8.31 26.40
CA THR A 1260 47.69 -7.69 25.08
C THR A 1260 46.46 -7.87 24.20
N SER A 1261 45.88 -9.08 24.18
CA SER A 1261 44.67 -9.36 23.39
C SER A 1261 43.42 -8.75 24.02
N PHE A 1262 43.38 -8.63 25.36
CA PHE A 1262 42.32 -7.93 26.08
C PHE A 1262 42.29 -6.43 25.74
N ASN A 1263 43.45 -5.75 25.74
CA ASN A 1263 43.54 -4.36 25.27
C ASN A 1263 43.32 -4.23 23.75
N ALA A 1264 43.53 -5.28 22.96
CA ALA A 1264 43.15 -5.26 21.55
C ALA A 1264 41.63 -5.38 21.36
N ALA A 1265 40.97 -6.19 22.18
CA ALA A 1265 39.52 -6.43 22.15
C ALA A 1265 38.70 -5.23 22.65
N PHE A 1266 39.14 -4.57 23.73
CA PHE A 1266 38.36 -3.49 24.38
C PHE A 1266 38.99 -2.09 24.23
N GLY A 1267 40.18 -1.97 23.63
CA GLY A 1267 40.85 -0.70 23.39
C GLY A 1267 42.19 -0.52 24.12
N ALA A 1268 43.06 0.30 23.54
CA ALA A 1268 44.39 0.53 24.11
C ALA A 1268 44.28 1.20 25.50
N GLY A 1269 44.79 0.53 26.54
CA GLY A 1269 44.78 1.04 27.91
C GLY A 1269 43.47 0.78 28.67
N THR A 1270 42.66 -0.20 28.25
CA THR A 1270 41.52 -0.71 29.03
C THR A 1270 41.96 -1.22 30.41
N LEU A 1271 43.12 -1.86 30.51
CA LEU A 1271 43.74 -2.19 31.80
C LEU A 1271 44.73 -1.09 32.17
N ALA A 1272 44.35 -0.19 33.08
CA ALA A 1272 45.14 0.97 33.49
C ALA A 1272 45.76 0.81 34.88
#